data_AF-A0A8S1MTC7-F1
#
_entry.id   AF-A0A8S1MTC7-F1
#
_cell.length_a   1.000
_cell.length_b   1.000
_cell.length_c   1.000
_cell.angle_alpha   90.00
_cell.angle_beta   90.00
_cell.angle_gamma   90.00
#
_symmetry.space_group_name_H-M   'P 1'
#
loop_
_entity.id
_entity.type
_entity.pdbx_description
1 polymer ?
#
loop_
_entity_poly.entity_id
_entity_poly.type
_entity_poly.pdbx_seq_one_letter_code
_entity_poly.pdbx_strand_id
1 'polypeptide(L)'
;MDQKATYRTSVRRATVQVGGSPSNMYRPEYQVEQFGLQASPRDTSKIWELMDSYQGSDKLALQQSIVHHVEYTLARTRFDFSKFHSYQALSHSVRDRLIEAFNDTNLHFHQMDAKRIYYLSLEFLIGRCLQNALVNLDLEDDYREALLELGYKLEELYDEEVDPALGNGGLGRLAACFLDSLATLNYPSFGYGIRYTYGIFKQLIKDGYQVESPDFWLNQGNPWEIERLDVQYQIRFYGFVKKVWDHGVERSVWEGGETIMARAYDTPIPGYNTQNTIALRLWKSHPASEFDFSSFNTGDYFKALEQRQKAEYITSVLYPNDSTDAGKELRLKQQYLLVSASMQDIVRRFKRRKVLDWNAFPSKVALIYKIKMDQKATYRTSVRRATVQVGGSPSNMYRPEYQVEQFGLQASPRDTSKIWELMDSYQGSDKLALQQSIVHHVEYTLARTRFDFSKFHSYQALSHSVRDRLIEAFNDTNLHFHQMDAKRIYYLSLEFLIGRCLQNALVNLDLEDDYREALLELGYKLEELYDEEVDPALGNGGLGRLAACFLDSLATLNYPSFGYGIRYTYGIFKQLIKDGYQVESPDFWLNQGNPWEIERLDVQYQIRFYGFVKKVWDHGVERSVWEGGETIMARAYDTPIPGYNTQNTIALRLWKSHPASEFDFSSFNTGDYFKALEQRQKAEYITSVLYPNDSTDAGKELRLKQQYLLVSASMQDIVRRFKRRKVLDWNAFPSKVAVQLNDTHPALAIVELLRILIDIEQLDNMSAWQIVTKSFNYTNHTVLPEALEKWGVPLIEKLLPRHLEIIYLINFLFLEKVQQKYPNNWGKLSALSIVEEEGTKKVRMANLSIVGSKFVNGVAKIHTELLKTTIFKEFFEMHPNKFQNKTNGVTPRRWVRCANPALAALYDRVLGSDKWVQDMELLKQLEPNVSDPQFVRDFQMIKMENKERFVHWIRKTCQVDLNIDSLFDIQVKRIHEYKRQLMNILYVIYRYLVIKESSPEERKRIVPRSVCFGGKAAPGYVNAKRVIKLINSVADVINNDHQIGDLLKVVFMPNYNVSNAQIIIPAAELSQHISTAGTEASGTSNMKFIMNGCLILGTLDGANVEIDEAVGRENIFIFGTQVEDVDNMKEKMRNTDPHEYFPQELLKVFQEIDNGRFGHNQELKWIIDSIRHKNDNYLVGQDFKDYIKAQQQVDDLYRQPNEWAKKSIYNAIRSFKFSSDRTIQEYAEEIWQLKPIKVPEPAAQMHERVKGITLSKSQQEMAEKIKN
;
A
#
# COMPACT_ATOMS: atom_id res chain seq x y z
N MET A 1 62.28 33.58 -11.04
CA MET A 1 62.71 33.55 -12.45
C MET A 1 61.65 32.75 -13.19
N ASP A 2 60.62 33.41 -13.70
CA ASP A 2 60.54 34.01 -15.05
C ASP A 2 60.50 32.98 -16.18
N GLN A 3 59.36 32.90 -16.88
CA GLN A 3 59.25 33.36 -18.28
C GLN A 3 57.82 33.16 -18.84
N LYS A 4 57.34 34.21 -19.54
CA LYS A 4 56.55 34.24 -20.81
C LYS A 4 55.18 33.50 -20.85
N ALA A 5 54.11 34.00 -21.46
CA ALA A 5 53.95 34.94 -22.58
C ALA A 5 52.56 35.64 -22.53
N THR A 6 52.52 36.87 -23.02
CA THR A 6 51.35 37.74 -23.23
C THR A 6 50.68 37.53 -24.59
N TYR A 7 49.34 37.63 -24.64
CA TYR A 7 48.57 38.06 -25.82
C TYR A 7 47.45 39.04 -25.39
N ARG A 8 47.32 40.14 -26.13
CA ARG A 8 46.28 41.19 -26.00
C ARG A 8 44.99 40.75 -26.70
N THR A 9 43.83 41.14 -26.16
CA THR A 9 42.63 41.40 -26.98
C THR A 9 41.74 42.48 -26.38
N SER A 10 41.32 43.38 -27.26
CA SER A 10 40.47 44.56 -27.06
C SER A 10 39.02 44.22 -26.73
N VAL A 11 38.44 44.89 -25.74
CA VAL A 11 37.00 44.89 -25.45
C VAL A 11 36.32 45.90 -26.39
N ARG A 12 35.52 45.41 -27.34
CA ARG A 12 34.52 46.24 -28.06
C ARG A 12 33.19 46.10 -27.33
N ARG A 13 32.65 47.24 -26.85
CA ARG A 13 31.24 47.38 -26.45
C ARG A 13 30.36 47.09 -27.67
N ALA A 14 29.50 46.09 -27.58
CA ALA A 14 28.32 45.96 -28.44
C ALA A 14 27.09 46.31 -27.60
N THR A 15 26.54 47.48 -27.86
CA THR A 15 25.24 47.92 -27.37
C THR A 15 24.17 47.13 -28.15
N VAL A 16 23.36 46.33 -27.47
CA VAL A 16 22.13 45.78 -28.04
C VAL A 16 20.96 46.49 -27.37
N GLN A 17 20.20 47.25 -28.14
CA GLN A 17 18.93 47.84 -27.72
C GLN A 17 17.93 46.71 -27.46
N VAL A 18 17.43 46.63 -26.22
CA VAL A 18 16.28 45.79 -25.86
C VAL A 18 15.03 46.58 -26.24
N GLY A 19 14.37 46.16 -27.31
CA GLY A 19 13.08 46.70 -27.76
C GLY A 19 12.17 45.54 -28.15
N GLY A 20 11.47 44.99 -27.17
CA GLY A 20 10.48 43.92 -27.34
C GLY A 20 9.99 43.43 -25.97
N SER A 21 8.67 43.50 -25.76
CA SER A 21 8.00 42.95 -24.57
C SER A 21 8.31 41.45 -24.41
N PRO A 22 8.61 40.95 -23.20
CA PRO A 22 9.01 39.56 -22.96
C PRO A 22 7.82 38.60 -22.78
N SER A 23 6.67 38.84 -23.42
CA SER A 23 5.45 38.08 -23.16
C SER A 23 5.35 36.73 -23.90
N ASN A 24 6.38 36.27 -24.63
CA ASN A 24 6.37 34.99 -25.36
C ASN A 24 7.73 34.29 -25.23
N MET A 25 7.89 33.44 -24.22
CA MET A 25 9.02 32.51 -24.12
C MET A 25 8.80 31.30 -25.06
N TYR A 26 9.43 31.29 -26.24
CA TYR A 26 9.58 30.07 -27.03
C TYR A 26 10.96 29.44 -26.75
N ARG A 27 10.99 28.10 -26.64
CA ARG A 27 12.23 27.32 -26.43
C ARG A 27 13.24 27.54 -27.56
N PRO A 28 14.55 27.59 -27.29
CA PRO A 28 15.57 27.55 -28.34
C PRO A 28 15.54 26.19 -29.07
N GLU A 29 15.51 26.19 -30.41
CA GLU A 29 15.69 24.97 -31.21
C GLU A 29 17.13 24.46 -31.08
N TYR A 30 17.33 23.33 -30.40
CA TYR A 30 18.62 22.64 -30.32
C TYR A 30 18.73 21.59 -31.44
N GLN A 31 19.81 21.62 -32.25
CA GLN A 31 20.03 20.63 -33.32
C GLN A 31 20.37 19.25 -32.74
N VAL A 32 19.50 18.27 -33.00
CA VAL A 32 19.52 16.90 -32.41
C VAL A 32 20.38 15.90 -33.20
N GLU A 33 20.90 16.26 -34.38
CA GLU A 33 21.48 15.30 -35.33
C GLU A 33 22.82 14.65 -34.93
N GLN A 34 23.46 15.05 -33.82
CA GLN A 34 24.78 14.51 -33.43
C GLN A 34 24.78 13.44 -32.33
N PHE A 35 23.61 13.08 -31.76
CA PHE A 35 23.57 12.28 -30.54
C PHE A 35 22.82 10.95 -30.70
N GLY A 36 23.50 9.93 -31.22
CA GLY A 36 23.07 8.52 -31.35
C GLY A 36 22.71 7.78 -30.05
N LEU A 37 21.81 8.35 -29.27
CA LEU A 37 20.91 7.65 -28.36
C LEU A 37 19.64 7.35 -29.16
N GLN A 38 19.29 6.06 -29.29
CA GLN A 38 18.06 5.65 -29.97
C GLN A 38 16.83 6.06 -29.14
N ALA A 39 16.30 7.25 -29.38
CA ALA A 39 14.85 7.44 -29.40
C ALA A 39 14.38 7.08 -30.82
N SER A 40 13.38 6.20 -30.93
CA SER A 40 12.71 5.92 -32.21
C SER A 40 12.24 7.25 -32.83
N PRO A 41 12.70 7.64 -34.03
CA PRO A 41 12.23 8.85 -34.70
C PRO A 41 10.88 8.57 -35.38
N ARG A 42 9.83 8.40 -34.57
CA ARG A 42 8.43 8.43 -35.03
C ARG A 42 7.68 9.45 -34.17
N ASP A 43 7.27 10.55 -34.80
CA ASP A 43 6.27 11.55 -34.36
C ASP A 43 6.39 12.19 -32.95
N THR A 44 7.54 12.16 -32.29
CA THR A 44 7.69 12.82 -30.97
C THR A 44 7.65 14.36 -31.05
N SER A 45 8.00 15.00 -32.16
CA SER A 45 8.06 16.48 -32.24
C SER A 45 6.73 17.19 -32.01
N LYS A 46 5.60 16.58 -32.43
CA LYS A 46 4.25 17.13 -32.23
C LYS A 46 3.78 17.08 -30.78
N ILE A 47 4.14 16.02 -30.05
CA ILE A 47 3.77 15.87 -28.63
C ILE A 47 4.43 16.97 -27.80
N TRP A 48 5.68 17.33 -28.14
CA TRP A 48 6.44 18.39 -27.47
C TRP A 48 5.95 19.79 -27.83
N GLU A 49 5.63 20.06 -29.10
CA GLU A 49 4.98 21.33 -29.51
C GLU A 49 3.64 21.56 -28.79
N LEU A 50 2.93 20.49 -28.42
CA LEU A 50 1.67 20.55 -27.68
C LEU A 50 1.87 20.64 -26.16
N MET A 51 2.94 20.08 -25.59
CA MET A 51 3.27 20.32 -24.17
C MET A 51 3.62 21.78 -23.92
N ASP A 52 4.37 22.41 -24.84
CA ASP A 52 4.67 23.84 -24.80
C ASP A 52 3.38 24.72 -24.79
N SER A 53 2.23 24.18 -25.23
CA SER A 53 0.93 24.87 -25.23
C SER A 53 0.17 24.85 -23.89
N TYR A 54 0.51 23.94 -22.97
CA TYR A 54 -0.05 23.89 -21.60
C TYR A 54 0.77 24.73 -20.60
N GLN A 55 1.88 25.32 -21.08
CA GLN A 55 3.02 25.77 -20.28
C GLN A 55 3.33 27.27 -20.47
N GLY A 56 2.36 28.03 -20.99
CA GLY A 56 2.48 29.48 -21.11
C GLY A 56 2.69 30.17 -19.76
N SER A 57 3.38 31.31 -19.78
CA SER A 57 3.34 32.29 -18.68
C SER A 57 2.10 33.19 -18.76
N ASP A 58 1.21 32.94 -19.73
CA ASP A 58 -0.04 33.65 -19.82
C ASP A 58 -0.96 33.31 -18.63
N LYS A 59 -1.83 34.26 -18.31
CA LYS A 59 -2.73 34.21 -17.17
C LYS A 59 -3.54 32.90 -17.09
N LEU A 60 -4.06 32.39 -18.22
CA LEU A 60 -4.90 31.20 -18.22
C LEU A 60 -4.08 29.94 -17.88
N ALA A 61 -2.89 29.81 -18.45
CA ALA A 61 -1.97 28.72 -18.13
C ALA A 61 -1.53 28.75 -16.65
N LEU A 62 -1.31 29.93 -16.08
CA LEU A 62 -1.02 30.07 -14.64
C LEU A 62 -2.20 29.59 -13.78
N GLN A 63 -3.43 29.99 -14.11
CA GLN A 63 -4.63 29.55 -13.40
C GLN A 63 -4.82 28.03 -13.50
N GLN A 64 -4.63 27.45 -14.70
CA GLN A 64 -4.73 26.01 -14.92
C GLN A 64 -3.70 25.21 -14.10
N SER A 65 -2.46 25.68 -14.03
CA SER A 65 -1.42 25.04 -13.22
C SER A 65 -1.72 25.08 -11.72
N ILE A 66 -2.21 26.21 -11.19
CA ILE A 66 -2.63 26.30 -9.79
C ILE A 66 -3.74 25.28 -9.50
N VAL A 67 -4.78 25.27 -10.34
CA VAL A 67 -5.92 24.36 -10.22
C VAL A 67 -5.48 22.89 -10.34
N HIS A 68 -4.54 22.59 -11.23
CA HIS A 68 -3.94 21.26 -11.35
C HIS A 68 -3.35 20.79 -10.01
N HIS A 69 -2.57 21.62 -9.29
CA HIS A 69 -2.02 21.19 -8.00
C HIS A 69 -3.07 21.10 -6.88
N VAL A 70 -4.12 21.93 -6.90
CA VAL A 70 -5.27 21.75 -5.99
C VAL A 70 -5.85 20.35 -6.16
N GLU A 71 -6.06 19.95 -7.40
CA GLU A 71 -6.73 18.71 -7.72
C GLU A 71 -5.80 17.51 -7.58
N TYR A 72 -4.69 17.44 -8.31
CA TYR A 72 -3.90 16.22 -8.49
C TYR A 72 -2.75 16.06 -7.48
N THR A 73 -2.25 17.18 -6.96
CA THR A 73 -1.19 17.17 -5.93
C THR A 73 -1.78 17.11 -4.52
N LEU A 74 -2.78 17.95 -4.23
CA LEU A 74 -3.41 18.04 -2.91
C LEU A 74 -4.68 17.18 -2.77
N ALA A 75 -5.17 16.60 -3.88
CA ALA A 75 -6.36 15.74 -3.91
C ALA A 75 -7.56 16.41 -3.24
N ARG A 76 -7.80 17.69 -3.56
CA ARG A 76 -8.90 18.49 -3.04
C ARG A 76 -9.96 18.73 -4.08
N THR A 77 -11.20 18.79 -3.60
CA THR A 77 -12.34 19.21 -4.40
C THR A 77 -12.40 20.74 -4.43
N ARG A 78 -13.11 21.29 -5.41
CA ARG A 78 -13.45 22.72 -5.50
C ARG A 78 -14.24 23.27 -4.28
N PHE A 79 -14.65 22.42 -3.34
CA PHE A 79 -15.45 22.80 -2.15
C PHE A 79 -14.74 22.58 -0.81
N ASP A 80 -13.55 21.99 -0.78
CA ASP A 80 -12.81 21.68 0.46
C ASP A 80 -11.34 22.10 0.30
N PHE A 81 -11.11 23.42 0.25
CA PHE A 81 -9.80 24.03 0.02
C PHE A 81 -9.58 25.23 0.95
N SER A 82 -8.47 25.24 1.70
CA SER A 82 -8.14 26.28 2.68
C SER A 82 -7.01 27.19 2.18
N LYS A 83 -6.76 28.31 2.88
CA LYS A 83 -5.66 29.24 2.58
C LYS A 83 -4.28 28.55 2.50
N PHE A 84 -4.01 27.64 3.44
CA PHE A 84 -2.80 26.81 3.43
C PHE A 84 -2.71 25.95 2.15
N HIS A 85 -3.82 25.34 1.72
CA HIS A 85 -3.83 24.57 0.48
C HIS A 85 -3.61 25.48 -0.75
N SER A 86 -4.10 26.72 -0.73
CA SER A 86 -3.87 27.73 -1.77
C SER A 86 -2.39 28.07 -1.91
N TYR A 87 -1.72 28.28 -0.78
CA TYR A 87 -0.28 28.47 -0.74
C TYR A 87 0.48 27.25 -1.31
N GLN A 88 0.13 26.03 -0.90
CA GLN A 88 0.79 24.82 -1.41
C GLN A 88 0.61 24.66 -2.92
N ALA A 89 -0.60 24.86 -3.44
CA ALA A 89 -0.88 24.75 -4.87
C ALA A 89 -0.15 25.81 -5.70
N LEU A 90 -0.12 27.06 -5.21
CA LEU A 90 0.64 28.15 -5.81
C LEU A 90 2.14 27.85 -5.82
N SER A 91 2.69 27.41 -4.70
CA SER A 91 4.12 27.08 -4.57
C SER A 91 4.54 25.95 -5.50
N HIS A 92 3.72 24.90 -5.64
CA HIS A 92 3.96 23.86 -6.63
C HIS A 92 3.90 24.40 -8.07
N SER A 93 2.91 25.25 -8.37
CA SER A 93 2.78 25.88 -9.68
C SER A 93 4.02 26.71 -10.04
N VAL A 94 4.54 27.50 -9.10
CA VAL A 94 5.78 28.28 -9.31
C VAL A 94 7.00 27.36 -9.42
N ARG A 95 7.05 26.30 -8.61
CA ARG A 95 8.13 25.31 -8.65
C ARG A 95 8.22 24.59 -9.99
N ASP A 96 7.12 24.29 -10.65
CA ASP A 96 7.13 23.63 -11.97
C ASP A 96 7.93 24.46 -13.00
N ARG A 97 7.83 25.80 -12.92
CA ARG A 97 8.50 26.75 -13.81
C ARG A 97 10.00 26.80 -13.49
N LEU A 98 10.33 26.70 -12.20
CA LEU A 98 11.71 26.54 -11.76
C LEU A 98 12.31 25.20 -12.21
N ILE A 99 11.54 24.11 -12.19
CA ILE A 99 12.00 22.78 -12.61
C ILE A 99 12.29 22.77 -14.10
N GLU A 100 11.44 23.39 -14.92
CA GLU A 100 11.68 23.55 -16.35
C GLU A 100 12.98 24.32 -16.62
N ALA A 101 13.11 25.52 -16.06
CA ALA A 101 14.32 26.32 -16.18
C ALA A 101 15.56 25.56 -15.67
N PHE A 102 15.43 24.79 -14.59
CA PHE A 102 16.49 23.96 -14.03
C PHE A 102 16.90 22.81 -14.96
N ASN A 103 15.94 22.13 -15.57
CA ASN A 103 16.19 21.04 -16.50
C ASN A 103 16.90 21.54 -17.76
N ASP A 104 16.42 22.65 -18.34
CA ASP A 104 17.03 23.30 -19.49
C ASP A 104 18.45 23.78 -19.18
N THR A 105 18.63 24.42 -18.03
CA THR A 105 19.94 24.84 -17.51
C THR A 105 20.90 23.66 -17.42
N ASN A 106 20.47 22.55 -16.83
CA ASN A 106 21.32 21.37 -16.68
C ASN A 106 21.68 20.71 -18.00
N LEU A 107 20.72 20.63 -18.93
CA LEU A 107 20.93 20.10 -20.26
C LEU A 107 21.93 20.97 -21.01
N HIS A 108 21.74 22.28 -21.02
CA HIS A 108 22.64 23.25 -21.62
C HIS A 108 24.07 23.11 -21.07
N PHE A 109 24.23 23.09 -19.75
CA PHE A 109 25.54 22.91 -19.12
C PHE A 109 26.15 21.53 -19.33
N HIS A 110 25.34 20.51 -19.61
CA HIS A 110 25.85 19.19 -19.98
C HIS A 110 26.34 19.18 -21.42
N GLN A 111 25.58 19.75 -22.36
CA GLN A 111 25.93 19.88 -23.77
C GLN A 111 27.22 20.68 -23.98
N MET A 112 27.40 21.76 -23.21
CA MET A 112 28.62 22.58 -23.27
C MET A 112 29.85 21.91 -22.60
N ASP A 113 29.69 20.74 -21.97
CA ASP A 113 30.69 20.14 -21.08
C ASP A 113 31.27 21.15 -20.07
N ALA A 114 30.43 22.07 -19.59
CA ALA A 114 30.90 23.24 -18.88
C ALA A 114 31.63 22.86 -17.57
N LYS A 115 32.66 23.63 -17.22
CA LYS A 115 33.28 23.56 -15.89
C LYS A 115 32.25 24.01 -14.86
N ARG A 116 32.02 23.20 -13.83
CA ARG A 116 31.01 23.46 -12.78
C ARG A 116 31.65 23.92 -11.49
N ILE A 117 31.00 24.87 -10.83
CA ILE A 117 31.31 25.36 -9.48
C ILE A 117 30.46 24.58 -8.47
N TYR A 118 31.07 24.12 -7.39
CA TYR A 118 30.37 23.42 -6.32
C TYR A 118 30.60 24.19 -5.03
N TYR A 119 29.56 24.85 -4.52
CA TYR A 119 29.63 25.69 -3.32
C TYR A 119 29.11 24.89 -2.12
N LEU A 120 30.00 24.54 -1.18
CA LEU A 120 29.65 23.75 0.00
C LEU A 120 29.54 24.69 1.21
N SER A 121 28.40 24.65 1.91
CA SER A 121 28.21 25.35 3.18
C SER A 121 27.40 24.48 4.13
N LEU A 122 27.70 24.56 5.44
CA LEU A 122 26.85 23.92 6.45
C LEU A 122 25.52 24.65 6.58
N GLU A 123 25.49 25.97 6.38
CA GLU A 123 24.27 26.76 6.53
C GLU A 123 23.90 27.54 5.26
N PHE A 124 22.61 27.66 5.04
CA PHE A 124 22.00 28.48 4.00
C PHE A 124 20.78 29.21 4.56
N LEU A 125 20.81 30.54 4.58
CA LEU A 125 19.66 31.37 4.95
C LEU A 125 19.03 31.94 3.68
N ILE A 126 18.30 31.08 2.96
CA ILE A 126 17.66 31.42 1.68
C ILE A 126 16.41 32.30 1.86
N GLY A 127 15.73 32.20 3.01
CA GLY A 127 14.47 32.89 3.30
C GLY A 127 13.27 32.26 2.57
N ARG A 128 12.13 32.94 2.63
CA ARG A 128 10.90 32.57 1.90
C ARG A 128 11.16 32.42 0.40
N CYS A 129 10.78 31.28 -0.16
CA CYS A 129 11.10 30.93 -1.55
C CYS A 129 10.05 31.44 -2.53
N LEU A 130 8.78 31.57 -2.14
CA LEU A 130 7.70 31.93 -3.07
C LEU A 130 7.91 33.30 -3.70
N GLN A 131 8.06 34.34 -2.86
CA GLN A 131 8.27 35.71 -3.33
C GLN A 131 9.58 35.82 -4.12
N ASN A 132 10.65 35.22 -3.61
CA ASN A 132 11.95 35.22 -4.29
C ASN A 132 11.87 34.56 -5.67
N ALA A 133 11.17 33.43 -5.81
CA ALA A 133 11.00 32.75 -7.09
C ALA A 133 10.21 33.60 -8.09
N LEU A 134 9.08 34.17 -7.67
CA LEU A 134 8.23 35.00 -8.52
C LEU A 134 8.97 36.25 -9.02
N VAL A 135 9.72 36.93 -8.15
CA VAL A 135 10.52 38.12 -8.53
C VAL A 135 11.64 37.75 -9.49
N ASN A 136 12.36 36.66 -9.24
CA ASN A 136 13.50 36.28 -10.09
C ASN A 136 13.07 35.78 -11.47
N LEU A 137 11.90 35.15 -11.56
CA LEU A 137 11.30 34.70 -12.81
C LEU A 137 10.57 35.82 -13.56
N ASP A 138 10.41 37.01 -12.96
CA ASP A 138 9.60 38.12 -13.50
C ASP A 138 8.12 37.74 -13.72
N LEU A 139 7.53 36.99 -12.79
CA LEU A 139 6.16 36.46 -12.87
C LEU A 139 5.24 36.96 -11.74
N GLU A 140 5.70 37.88 -10.89
CA GLU A 140 4.91 38.32 -9.72
C GLU A 140 3.58 38.97 -10.13
N ASP A 141 3.59 39.87 -11.11
CA ASP A 141 2.39 40.56 -11.58
C ASP A 141 1.42 39.60 -12.31
N ASP A 142 1.94 38.65 -13.08
CA ASP A 142 1.13 37.66 -13.78
C ASP A 142 0.38 36.74 -12.79
N TYR A 143 1.07 36.25 -11.75
CA TYR A 143 0.45 35.44 -10.70
C TYR A 143 -0.51 36.24 -9.83
N ARG A 144 -0.19 37.51 -9.55
CA ARG A 144 -1.08 38.44 -8.84
C ARG A 144 -2.39 38.61 -9.59
N GLU A 145 -2.34 38.82 -10.90
CA GLU A 145 -3.53 38.93 -11.74
C GLU A 145 -4.30 37.61 -11.83
N ALA A 146 -3.59 36.49 -12.02
CA ALA A 146 -4.19 35.15 -12.07
C ALA A 146 -4.95 34.79 -10.79
N LEU A 147 -4.35 35.04 -9.62
CA LEU A 147 -4.92 34.73 -8.30
C LEU A 147 -6.13 35.60 -7.95
N LEU A 148 -6.16 36.86 -8.35
CA LEU A 148 -7.28 37.77 -8.06
C LEU A 148 -8.60 37.23 -8.62
N GLU A 149 -8.59 36.66 -9.82
CA GLU A 149 -9.77 36.00 -10.42
C GLU A 149 -10.09 34.63 -9.82
N LEU A 150 -9.13 33.97 -9.17
CA LEU A 150 -9.36 32.77 -8.37
C LEU A 150 -9.87 33.11 -6.95
N GLY A 151 -9.99 34.40 -6.62
CA GLY A 151 -10.48 34.89 -5.33
C GLY A 151 -9.41 35.05 -4.25
N TYR A 152 -8.12 35.06 -4.61
CA TYR A 152 -7.00 35.13 -3.68
C TYR A 152 -6.11 36.36 -3.92
N LYS A 153 -5.57 36.92 -2.84
CA LYS A 153 -4.52 37.93 -2.90
C LYS A 153 -3.17 37.27 -2.65
N LEU A 154 -2.20 37.56 -3.50
CA LEU A 154 -0.85 36.99 -3.41
C LEU A 154 -0.18 37.29 -2.06
N GLU A 155 -0.35 38.49 -1.52
CA GLU A 155 0.18 38.91 -0.22
C GLU A 155 -0.27 37.99 0.92
N GLU A 156 -1.54 37.58 0.90
CA GLU A 156 -2.09 36.72 1.94
C GLU A 156 -1.39 35.36 1.95
N LEU A 157 -0.96 34.87 0.78
CA LEU A 157 -0.32 33.56 0.63
C LEU A 157 1.16 33.57 1.00
N TYR A 158 1.85 34.70 0.87
CA TYR A 158 3.23 34.85 1.36
C TYR A 158 3.36 34.63 2.87
N ASP A 159 2.32 34.91 3.64
CA ASP A 159 2.31 34.74 5.10
C ASP A 159 2.12 33.28 5.55
N GLU A 160 1.68 32.39 4.65
CA GLU A 160 1.58 30.95 4.93
C GLU A 160 2.93 30.23 4.78
N GLU A 161 3.91 30.84 4.11
CA GLU A 161 5.24 30.26 3.93
C GLU A 161 6.07 30.35 5.22
N VAL A 162 6.56 29.19 5.67
CA VAL A 162 7.50 29.09 6.78
C VAL A 162 8.94 29.15 6.25
N ASP A 163 9.79 29.93 6.89
CA ASP A 163 11.20 30.03 6.51
C ASP A 163 11.93 28.68 6.66
N PRO A 164 12.73 28.26 5.68
CA PRO A 164 13.56 27.07 5.82
C PRO A 164 14.60 27.24 6.93
N ALA A 165 14.57 26.34 7.92
CA ALA A 165 15.50 26.36 9.06
C ALA A 165 16.88 25.75 8.69
N LEU A 166 17.47 26.24 7.60
CA LEU A 166 18.72 25.72 7.01
C LEU A 166 19.96 26.54 7.36
N GLY A 167 19.81 27.70 8.00
CA GLY A 167 20.92 28.58 8.34
C GLY A 167 20.53 29.68 9.30
N ASN A 168 21.53 30.33 9.90
CA ASN A 168 21.32 31.49 10.75
C ASN A 168 22.33 32.61 10.41
N GLY A 169 21.98 33.86 10.69
CA GLY A 169 22.89 35.00 10.67
C GLY A 169 23.52 35.32 9.31
N GLY A 170 24.64 36.05 9.35
CA GLY A 170 25.28 36.63 8.17
C GLY A 170 26.00 35.65 7.25
N LEU A 171 26.56 34.56 7.79
CA LEU A 171 27.27 33.54 7.00
C LEU A 171 26.30 32.69 6.17
N GLY A 172 25.21 32.20 6.79
CA GLY A 172 24.12 31.54 6.08
C GLY A 172 23.52 32.43 4.99
N ARG A 173 23.36 33.73 5.24
CA ARG A 173 22.87 34.67 4.21
C ARG A 173 23.89 34.88 3.10
N LEU A 174 25.17 35.02 3.43
CA LEU A 174 26.24 35.14 2.44
C LEU A 174 26.27 33.93 1.51
N ALA A 175 26.15 32.71 2.06
CA ALA A 175 26.08 31.47 1.29
C ALA A 175 24.89 31.45 0.31
N ALA A 176 23.71 31.89 0.75
CA ALA A 176 22.54 32.05 -0.11
C ALA A 176 22.78 33.08 -1.22
N CYS A 177 23.27 34.28 -0.88
CA CYS A 177 23.57 35.34 -1.85
C CYS A 177 24.62 34.92 -2.90
N PHE A 178 25.57 34.06 -2.54
CA PHE A 178 26.49 33.47 -3.51
C PHE A 178 25.76 32.61 -4.54
N LEU A 179 24.82 31.75 -4.11
CA LEU A 179 24.02 30.96 -5.04
C LEU A 179 23.13 31.83 -5.92
N ASP A 180 22.46 32.83 -5.34
CA ASP A 180 21.63 33.79 -6.09
C ASP A 180 22.47 34.50 -7.16
N SER A 181 23.69 34.93 -6.81
CA SER A 181 24.61 35.59 -7.73
C SER A 181 25.10 34.64 -8.83
N LEU A 182 25.44 33.39 -8.49
CA LEU A 182 25.87 32.40 -9.47
C LEU A 182 24.75 32.04 -10.46
N ALA A 183 23.52 31.93 -9.96
CA ALA A 183 22.34 31.73 -10.78
C ALA A 183 22.13 32.93 -11.73
N THR A 184 22.11 34.14 -11.19
CA THR A 184 21.92 35.39 -11.96
C THR A 184 23.03 35.65 -12.99
N LEU A 185 24.26 35.25 -12.69
CA LEU A 185 25.41 35.44 -13.59
C LEU A 185 25.58 34.28 -14.59
N ASN A 186 24.63 33.35 -14.67
CA ASN A 186 24.63 32.19 -15.59
C ASN A 186 25.84 31.24 -15.40
N TYR A 187 26.35 31.10 -14.17
CA TYR A 187 27.46 30.19 -13.90
C TYR A 187 26.98 28.76 -13.64
N PRO A 188 27.52 27.74 -14.35
CA PRO A 188 27.25 26.35 -14.07
C PRO A 188 27.65 25.99 -12.65
N SER A 189 26.66 25.80 -11.77
CA SER A 189 26.94 25.65 -10.35
C SER A 189 25.92 24.81 -9.60
N PHE A 190 26.33 24.31 -8.43
CA PHE A 190 25.47 23.63 -7.45
C PHE A 190 25.86 24.10 -6.05
N GLY A 191 24.87 24.37 -5.22
CA GLY A 191 25.02 24.46 -3.77
C GLY A 191 24.96 23.07 -3.14
N TYR A 192 25.75 22.83 -2.11
CA TYR A 192 25.67 21.63 -1.29
C TYR A 192 25.58 22.02 0.19
N GLY A 193 24.59 21.49 0.89
CA GLY A 193 24.36 21.71 2.32
C GLY A 193 23.79 20.50 3.03
N ILE A 194 23.38 20.68 4.28
CA ILE A 194 22.70 19.67 5.09
C ILE A 194 21.22 20.04 5.23
N ARG A 195 20.34 19.05 5.10
CA ARG A 195 18.91 19.21 5.34
C ARG A 195 18.61 19.03 6.81
N TYR A 196 18.63 20.11 7.59
CA TYR A 196 18.33 20.06 9.02
C TYR A 196 16.83 19.88 9.28
N THR A 197 16.50 19.07 10.28
CA THR A 197 15.09 18.81 10.66
C THR A 197 14.51 19.97 11.46
N TYR A 198 15.27 20.53 12.42
CA TYR A 198 14.79 21.57 13.35
C TYR A 198 15.60 22.87 13.31
N GLY A 199 16.57 22.98 12.40
CA GLY A 199 17.46 24.15 12.28
C GLY A 199 18.25 24.45 13.55
N ILE A 200 18.37 25.73 13.92
CA ILE A 200 19.04 26.14 15.16
C ILE A 200 18.11 25.97 16.37
N PHE A 201 17.04 26.76 16.44
CA PHE A 201 15.89 26.68 17.35
C PHE A 201 14.96 27.85 17.03
N LYS A 202 13.68 27.73 17.38
CA LYS A 202 12.72 28.82 17.51
C LYS A 202 12.86 29.47 18.88
N GLN A 203 13.14 30.78 18.90
CA GLN A 203 13.26 31.55 20.14
C GLN A 203 11.87 31.89 20.69
N LEU A 204 11.61 31.53 21.95
CA LEU A 204 10.43 31.95 22.70
C LEU A 204 10.87 32.75 23.91
N ILE A 205 10.13 33.80 24.28
CA ILE A 205 10.35 34.53 25.53
C ILE A 205 9.27 34.12 26.52
N LYS A 206 9.67 33.46 27.62
CA LYS A 206 8.78 33.10 28.72
C LYS A 206 9.32 33.70 30.00
N ASP A 207 8.48 34.47 30.70
CA ASP A 207 8.84 35.15 31.96
C ASP A 207 10.11 36.00 31.87
N GLY A 208 10.37 36.61 30.71
CA GLY A 208 11.56 37.43 30.44
C GLY A 208 12.83 36.64 30.06
N TYR A 209 12.76 35.31 30.03
CA TYR A 209 13.88 34.43 29.64
C TYR A 209 13.69 33.84 28.25
N GLN A 210 14.80 33.66 27.53
CA GLN A 210 14.82 32.88 26.31
C GLN A 210 14.56 31.40 26.63
N VAL A 211 13.68 30.80 25.85
CA VAL A 211 13.38 29.37 25.82
C VAL A 211 13.54 28.89 24.38
N GLU A 212 14.41 27.92 24.18
CA GLU A 212 14.65 27.28 22.88
C GLU A 212 13.57 26.22 22.62
N SER A 213 12.97 26.28 21.43
CA SER A 213 11.98 25.32 20.97
C SER A 213 12.36 24.81 19.57
N PRO A 214 11.97 23.60 19.15
CA PRO A 214 12.24 23.16 17.79
C PRO A 214 11.57 24.03 16.72
N ASP A 215 12.27 24.24 15.61
CA ASP A 215 11.70 24.87 14.43
C ASP A 215 11.06 23.79 13.54
N PHE A 216 9.73 23.69 13.57
CA PHE A 216 8.96 22.65 12.89
C PHE A 216 8.64 22.99 11.43
N TRP A 217 9.58 23.60 10.70
CA TRP A 217 9.40 24.10 9.32
C TRP A 217 9.01 23.00 8.31
N LEU A 218 9.31 21.73 8.59
CA LEU A 218 8.96 20.58 7.74
C LEU A 218 7.62 19.90 8.08
N ASN A 219 6.96 20.30 9.17
CA ASN A 219 5.85 19.52 9.72
C ASN A 219 4.58 19.55 8.84
N GLN A 220 4.45 20.62 8.03
CA GLN A 220 3.41 20.78 7.01
C GLN A 220 3.93 20.47 5.59
N GLY A 221 5.07 19.79 5.48
CA GLY A 221 5.77 19.59 4.21
C GLY A 221 6.46 20.86 3.71
N ASN A 222 7.37 20.71 2.75
CA ASN A 222 8.00 21.82 2.05
C ASN A 222 7.80 21.63 0.54
N PRO A 223 7.01 22.48 -0.13
CA PRO A 223 6.74 22.32 -1.56
C PRO A 223 8.00 22.51 -2.41
N TRP A 224 9.03 23.22 -1.96
CA TRP A 224 10.21 23.58 -2.76
C TRP A 224 11.25 22.47 -2.88
N GLU A 225 11.23 21.50 -1.96
CA GLU A 225 12.18 20.40 -1.94
C GLU A 225 11.76 19.25 -2.86
N ILE A 226 12.72 18.74 -3.61
CA ILE A 226 12.57 17.59 -4.48
C ILE A 226 13.45 16.47 -3.93
N GLU A 227 12.83 15.46 -3.33
CA GLU A 227 13.55 14.29 -2.82
C GLU A 227 14.12 13.45 -3.98
N ARG A 228 15.43 13.16 -3.93
CA ARG A 228 16.13 12.37 -4.95
C ARG A 228 16.41 10.96 -4.44
N LEU A 229 15.41 10.09 -4.54
CA LEU A 229 15.48 8.71 -4.04
C LEU A 229 16.60 7.87 -4.69
N ASP A 230 17.01 8.19 -5.91
CA ASP A 230 18.10 7.56 -6.69
C ASP A 230 19.51 8.16 -6.43
N VAL A 231 19.59 9.21 -5.61
CA VAL A 231 20.84 9.88 -5.24
C VAL A 231 21.10 9.68 -3.76
N GLN A 232 21.77 8.57 -3.46
CA GLN A 232 22.16 8.20 -2.11
C GLN A 232 23.60 7.71 -2.07
N TYR A 233 24.31 8.02 -0.99
CA TYR A 233 25.71 7.66 -0.80
C TYR A 233 25.98 7.08 0.57
N GLN A 234 26.78 6.02 0.65
CA GLN A 234 27.23 5.48 1.92
C GLN A 234 28.28 6.40 2.53
N ILE A 235 28.13 6.70 3.81
CA ILE A 235 29.07 7.48 4.62
C ILE A 235 29.47 6.62 5.80
N ARG A 236 30.78 6.49 6.03
CA ARG A 236 31.35 5.68 7.11
C ARG A 236 31.94 6.57 8.18
N PHE A 237 31.73 6.20 9.44
CA PHE A 237 32.37 6.81 10.61
C PHE A 237 33.08 5.73 11.41
N TYR A 238 34.13 6.10 12.16
CA TYR A 238 34.95 5.17 12.97
C TYR A 238 35.59 4.04 12.15
N GLY A 239 35.92 2.89 12.77
CA GLY A 239 36.55 1.76 12.09
C GLY A 239 38.06 1.94 11.91
N PHE A 240 38.64 1.20 10.97
CA PHE A 240 40.07 1.25 10.67
C PHE A 240 40.34 1.04 9.18
N VAL A 241 41.55 1.37 8.74
CA VAL A 241 41.98 1.20 7.34
C VAL A 241 42.93 0.01 7.24
N LYS A 242 42.62 -0.91 6.34
CA LYS A 242 43.43 -2.09 6.02
C LYS A 242 43.99 -1.99 4.62
N LYS A 243 45.26 -2.35 4.45
CA LYS A 243 45.89 -2.48 3.13
C LYS A 243 45.58 -3.86 2.56
N VAL A 244 44.98 -3.90 1.38
CA VAL A 244 44.70 -5.13 0.63
C VAL A 244 45.39 -5.08 -0.73
N TRP A 245 45.90 -6.22 -1.17
CA TRP A 245 46.49 -6.36 -2.49
C TRP A 245 45.42 -6.81 -3.46
N ASP A 246 45.07 -5.95 -4.42
CA ASP A 246 44.03 -6.19 -5.40
C ASP A 246 44.60 -5.94 -6.81
N HIS A 247 44.68 -7.00 -7.62
CA HIS A 247 45.22 -6.95 -9.00
C HIS A 247 46.64 -6.33 -9.09
N GLY A 248 47.51 -6.64 -8.13
CA GLY A 248 48.89 -6.14 -8.11
C GLY A 248 49.07 -4.70 -7.61
N VAL A 249 47.99 -4.06 -7.14
CA VAL A 249 48.02 -2.71 -6.56
C VAL A 249 47.62 -2.78 -5.09
N GLU A 250 48.43 -2.18 -4.21
CA GLU A 250 48.08 -2.01 -2.81
C GLU A 250 46.96 -0.95 -2.69
N ARG A 251 45.81 -1.34 -2.14
CA ARG A 251 44.66 -0.47 -1.91
C ARG A 251 44.35 -0.41 -0.42
N SER A 252 44.04 0.80 0.06
CA SER A 252 43.51 1.00 1.40
C SER A 252 42.00 0.82 1.39
N VAL A 253 41.50 -0.13 2.17
CA VAL A 253 40.06 -0.41 2.35
C VAL A 253 39.67 -0.07 3.78
N TRP A 254 38.59 0.70 3.92
CA TRP A 254 37.99 0.98 5.21
C TRP A 254 37.22 -0.26 5.68
N GLU A 255 37.59 -0.82 6.82
CA GLU A 255 36.91 -1.95 7.45
C GLU A 255 36.33 -1.54 8.82
N GLY A 256 35.17 -2.09 9.15
CA GLY A 256 34.41 -1.75 10.37
C GLY A 256 33.85 -0.32 10.39
N GLY A 257 33.33 0.08 11.55
CA GLY A 257 32.73 1.39 11.78
C GLY A 257 31.21 1.46 11.55
N GLU A 258 30.64 2.62 11.83
CA GLU A 258 29.23 2.93 11.57
C GLU A 258 29.04 3.30 10.10
N THR A 259 27.94 2.88 9.48
CA THR A 259 27.58 3.28 8.11
C THR A 259 26.19 3.90 8.11
N ILE A 260 26.08 5.07 7.48
CA ILE A 260 24.81 5.74 7.20
C ILE A 260 24.67 5.97 5.69
N MET A 261 23.46 6.30 5.26
CA MET A 261 23.13 6.73 3.90
C MET A 261 22.86 8.25 3.89
N ALA A 262 23.55 8.99 3.04
CA ALA A 262 23.24 10.38 2.74
C ALA A 262 22.29 10.43 1.55
N ARG A 263 21.06 10.93 1.74
CA ARG A 263 20.06 11.11 0.68
C ARG A 263 19.96 12.57 0.27
N ALA A 264 19.86 12.85 -1.02
CA ALA A 264 19.75 14.21 -1.55
C ALA A 264 18.30 14.73 -1.59
N TYR A 265 18.16 16.01 -1.28
CA TYR A 265 16.97 16.83 -1.52
C TYR A 265 17.41 18.07 -2.30
N ASP A 266 16.84 18.31 -3.46
CA ASP A 266 17.20 19.45 -4.31
C ASP A 266 16.19 20.59 -4.13
N THR A 267 16.67 21.81 -3.97
CA THR A 267 15.86 23.05 -4.02
C THR A 267 16.37 23.89 -5.20
N PRO A 268 15.54 24.13 -6.24
CA PRO A 268 15.91 25.01 -7.35
C PRO A 268 16.16 26.46 -6.89
N ILE A 269 17.20 27.10 -7.41
CA ILE A 269 17.57 28.49 -7.13
C ILE A 269 17.58 29.28 -8.44
N PRO A 270 16.60 30.17 -8.68
CA PRO A 270 16.51 30.96 -9.91
C PRO A 270 17.49 32.13 -9.94
N GLY A 271 17.97 32.48 -11.14
CA GLY A 271 18.75 33.68 -11.39
C GLY A 271 17.86 34.86 -11.82
N TYR A 272 18.12 36.05 -11.27
CA TYR A 272 17.33 37.26 -11.56
C TYR A 272 17.42 37.65 -13.04
N ASN A 273 16.26 37.73 -13.72
CA ASN A 273 16.17 38.14 -15.13
C ASN A 273 17.05 37.28 -16.07
N THR A 274 17.12 35.97 -15.77
CA THR A 274 17.78 34.96 -16.60
C THR A 274 16.94 33.69 -16.66
N GLN A 275 17.17 32.85 -17.67
CA GLN A 275 16.60 31.49 -17.71
C GLN A 275 17.42 30.47 -16.90
N ASN A 276 18.50 30.91 -16.23
CA ASN A 276 19.38 30.02 -15.51
C ASN A 276 18.85 29.71 -14.12
N THR A 277 18.63 28.43 -13.84
CA THR A 277 18.25 27.93 -12.52
C THR A 277 19.21 26.84 -12.09
N ILE A 278 19.87 27.04 -10.96
CA ILE A 278 20.80 26.07 -10.37
C ILE A 278 20.08 25.30 -9.24
N ALA A 279 20.76 24.37 -8.57
CA ALA A 279 20.19 23.68 -7.41
C ALA A 279 21.05 23.83 -6.16
N LEU A 280 20.37 24.04 -5.03
CA LEU A 280 20.86 23.76 -3.70
C LEU A 280 20.51 22.31 -3.34
N ARG A 281 21.52 21.45 -3.25
CA ARG A 281 21.40 20.06 -2.86
C ARG A 281 21.68 19.90 -1.37
N LEU A 282 20.69 19.44 -0.62
CA LEU A 282 20.75 19.23 0.82
C LEU A 282 20.84 17.73 1.13
N TRP A 283 21.82 17.35 1.95
CA TRP A 283 22.00 15.98 2.39
C TRP A 283 21.27 15.72 3.70
N LYS A 284 20.44 14.68 3.74
CA LYS A 284 19.83 14.15 4.96
C LYS A 284 20.42 12.78 5.28
N SER A 285 20.81 12.57 6.54
CA SER A 285 21.27 11.28 7.03
C SER A 285 20.10 10.31 7.23
N HIS A 286 20.29 9.09 6.74
CA HIS A 286 19.39 7.96 6.89
C HIS A 286 20.20 6.75 7.37
N PRO A 287 19.63 5.82 8.13
CA PRO A 287 20.36 4.63 8.54
C PRO A 287 20.69 3.72 7.35
N ALA A 288 21.82 3.00 7.42
CA ALA A 288 22.10 1.93 6.44
C ALA A 288 21.20 0.70 6.64
N SER A 289 20.70 0.50 7.87
CA SER A 289 19.67 -0.48 8.20
C SER A 289 18.59 0.21 9.03
N GLU A 290 17.38 0.34 8.49
CA GLU A 290 16.33 1.14 9.15
C GLU A 290 15.71 0.47 10.37
N PHE A 291 15.84 -0.87 10.48
CA PHE A 291 15.11 -1.65 11.48
C PHE A 291 15.80 -2.97 11.83
N ASP A 292 16.00 -3.21 13.12
CA ASP A 292 16.40 -4.52 13.64
C ASP A 292 15.17 -5.33 14.09
N PHE A 293 14.73 -6.22 13.20
CA PHE A 293 13.59 -7.09 13.40
C PHE A 293 13.77 -8.08 14.57
N SER A 294 15.02 -8.46 14.88
CA SER A 294 15.30 -9.42 15.95
C SER A 294 15.07 -8.81 17.33
N SER A 295 15.63 -7.63 17.58
CA SER A 295 15.42 -6.87 18.82
C SER A 295 13.95 -6.46 19.01
N PHE A 296 13.25 -6.14 17.91
CA PHE A 296 11.81 -5.84 17.98
C PHE A 296 10.99 -7.02 18.49
N ASN A 297 11.27 -8.24 18.01
CA ASN A 297 10.54 -9.44 18.44
C ASN A 297 10.82 -9.86 19.88
N THR A 298 11.91 -9.40 20.49
CA THR A 298 12.20 -9.62 21.91
C THR A 298 11.60 -8.55 22.82
N GLY A 299 10.91 -7.55 22.25
CA GLY A 299 10.31 -6.43 22.99
C GLY A 299 11.24 -5.25 23.24
N ASP A 300 12.47 -5.26 22.70
CA ASP A 300 13.41 -4.14 22.78
C ASP A 300 13.21 -3.20 21.58
N TYR A 301 12.12 -2.44 21.63
CA TYR A 301 11.73 -1.51 20.56
C TYR A 301 12.69 -0.34 20.41
N PHE A 302 13.44 -0.01 21.47
CA PHE A 302 14.47 1.02 21.43
C PHE A 302 15.65 0.59 20.58
N LYS A 303 16.20 -0.59 20.88
CA LYS A 303 17.29 -1.18 20.10
C LYS A 303 16.88 -1.44 18.65
N ALA A 304 15.63 -1.83 18.41
CA ALA A 304 15.09 -2.06 17.06
C ALA A 304 15.23 -0.85 16.12
N LEU A 305 15.20 0.38 16.65
CA LEU A 305 15.29 1.63 15.90
C LEU A 305 16.57 2.44 16.22
N GLU A 306 17.51 1.88 16.98
CA GLU A 306 18.72 2.57 17.45
C GLU A 306 19.59 3.08 16.29
N GLN A 307 19.78 2.27 15.24
CA GLN A 307 20.57 2.66 14.07
C GLN A 307 19.94 3.84 13.33
N ARG A 308 18.61 3.88 13.26
CA ARG A 308 17.86 4.99 12.68
C ARG A 308 18.10 6.27 13.47
N GLN A 309 18.03 6.20 14.79
CA GLN A 309 18.31 7.33 15.66
C GLN A 309 19.75 7.82 15.51
N LYS A 310 20.73 6.89 15.46
CA LYS A 310 22.15 7.21 15.25
C LYS A 310 22.41 7.97 13.96
N ALA A 311 21.69 7.62 12.91
CA ALA A 311 21.77 8.33 11.65
C ALA A 311 21.04 9.69 11.74
N GLU A 312 19.80 9.72 12.22
CA GLU A 312 18.94 10.90 12.16
C GLU A 312 19.44 12.09 12.98
N TYR A 313 20.06 11.87 14.15
CA TYR A 313 20.57 12.98 14.97
C TYR A 313 21.63 13.83 14.26
N ILE A 314 22.36 13.24 13.30
CA ILE A 314 23.39 13.94 12.53
C ILE A 314 22.79 15.13 11.78
N THR A 315 21.55 15.01 11.31
CA THR A 315 20.85 16.07 10.56
C THR A 315 19.63 16.63 11.31
N SER A 316 19.61 16.51 12.64
CA SER A 316 18.54 17.08 13.47
C SER A 316 18.65 18.59 13.62
N VAL A 317 19.80 19.10 14.08
CA VAL A 317 20.01 20.53 14.34
C VAL A 317 21.27 21.07 13.68
N LEU A 318 21.25 22.37 13.36
CA LEU A 318 22.33 23.07 12.67
C LEU A 318 23.59 23.21 13.53
N TYR A 319 23.43 23.65 14.78
CA TYR A 319 24.55 23.89 15.71
C TYR A 319 24.41 23.01 16.95
N PRO A 320 25.14 21.88 17.04
CA PRO A 320 25.22 21.12 18.27
C PRO A 320 26.03 21.87 19.35
N ASN A 321 25.87 21.46 20.62
CA ASN A 321 26.56 22.10 21.73
C ASN A 321 28.06 21.73 21.78
N ASP A 322 28.88 22.53 21.08
CA ASP A 322 30.33 22.35 20.98
C ASP A 322 31.13 22.56 22.27
N SER A 323 30.47 22.90 23.39
CA SER A 323 31.14 22.88 24.70
C SER A 323 31.40 21.47 25.22
N THR A 324 30.75 20.46 24.63
CA THR A 324 30.89 19.04 24.99
C THR A 324 31.66 18.27 23.92
N ASP A 325 32.35 17.20 24.29
CA ASP A 325 33.04 16.34 23.31
C ASP A 325 32.05 15.65 22.36
N ALA A 326 30.88 15.24 22.88
CA ALA A 326 29.79 14.70 22.07
C ALA A 326 29.26 15.71 21.04
N GLY A 327 29.21 17.00 21.39
CA GLY A 327 28.84 18.09 20.47
C GLY A 327 29.87 18.29 19.37
N LYS A 328 31.15 18.36 19.74
CA LYS A 328 32.27 18.47 18.78
C LYS A 328 32.30 17.28 17.82
N GLU A 329 32.08 16.07 18.33
CA GLU A 329 32.00 14.85 17.53
C GLU A 329 30.83 14.91 16.53
N LEU A 330 29.65 15.32 16.98
CA LEU A 330 28.49 15.51 16.11
C LEU A 330 28.76 16.57 15.03
N ARG A 331 29.38 17.69 15.39
CA ARG A 331 29.78 18.73 14.42
C ARG A 331 30.76 18.18 13.38
N LEU A 332 31.71 17.33 13.78
CA LEU A 332 32.62 16.66 12.86
C LEU A 332 31.89 15.67 11.94
N LYS A 333 30.94 14.89 12.48
CA LYS A 333 30.08 13.99 11.67
C LYS A 333 29.28 14.75 10.63
N GLN A 334 28.71 15.91 10.99
CA GLN A 334 28.01 16.80 10.06
C GLN A 334 28.92 17.29 8.94
N GLN A 335 30.09 17.83 9.27
CA GLN A 335 31.08 18.28 8.30
C GLN A 335 31.48 17.16 7.34
N TYR A 336 31.78 15.97 7.87
CA TYR A 336 32.19 14.83 7.06
C TYR A 336 31.06 14.28 6.19
N LEU A 337 29.82 14.24 6.70
CA LEU A 337 28.63 13.90 5.94
C LEU A 337 28.49 14.80 4.70
N LEU A 338 28.53 16.12 4.90
CA LEU A 338 28.43 17.10 3.82
C LEU A 338 29.53 16.89 2.78
N VAL A 339 30.79 16.83 3.22
CA VAL A 339 31.94 16.73 2.31
C VAL A 339 31.92 15.39 1.56
N SER A 340 31.78 14.27 2.26
CA SER A 340 31.85 12.93 1.66
C SER A 340 30.72 12.69 0.66
N ALA A 341 29.47 13.01 1.02
CA ALA A 341 28.33 12.85 0.12
C ALA A 341 28.46 13.73 -1.13
N SER A 342 28.85 15.00 -0.94
CA SER A 342 29.04 15.94 -2.06
C SER A 342 30.16 15.51 -2.99
N MET A 343 31.31 15.06 -2.47
CA MET A 343 32.42 14.59 -3.32
C MET A 343 32.07 13.31 -4.08
N GLN A 344 31.34 12.38 -3.47
CA GLN A 344 30.85 11.19 -4.18
C GLN A 344 29.88 11.56 -5.32
N ASP A 345 28.99 12.52 -5.11
CA ASP A 345 28.10 13.04 -6.15
C ASP A 345 28.85 13.75 -7.27
N ILE A 346 29.80 14.63 -6.94
CA ILE A 346 30.66 15.32 -7.93
C ILE A 346 31.42 14.30 -8.79
N VAL A 347 32.01 13.27 -8.17
CA VAL A 347 32.71 12.20 -8.90
C VAL A 347 31.76 11.37 -9.76
N ARG A 348 30.56 11.03 -9.28
CA ARG A 348 29.53 10.34 -10.09
C ARG A 348 29.16 11.17 -11.32
N ARG A 349 28.93 12.47 -11.14
CA ARG A 349 28.62 13.41 -12.23
C ARG A 349 29.76 13.53 -13.22
N PHE A 350 31.01 13.56 -12.76
CA PHE A 350 32.19 13.57 -13.62
C PHE A 350 32.32 12.28 -14.44
N LYS A 351 32.14 11.11 -13.82
CA LYS A 351 32.22 9.81 -14.50
C LYS A 351 31.16 9.65 -15.60
N ARG A 352 29.93 10.11 -15.36
CA ARG A 352 28.84 10.07 -16.35
C ARG A 352 29.16 10.85 -17.63
N ARG A 353 30.06 11.84 -17.59
CA ARG A 353 30.48 12.58 -18.80
C ARG A 353 31.22 11.72 -19.84
N LYS A 354 31.81 10.57 -19.45
CA LYS A 354 32.69 9.76 -20.33
C LYS A 354 32.01 8.61 -21.08
N VAL A 355 30.74 8.27 -20.82
CA VAL A 355 30.13 6.97 -21.23
C VAL A 355 29.40 7.03 -22.58
N LEU A 356 29.50 8.12 -23.35
CA LEU A 356 29.04 8.14 -24.75
C LEU A 356 30.18 7.68 -25.68
N ASP A 357 30.40 6.36 -25.77
CA ASP A 357 31.31 5.74 -26.75
C ASP A 357 30.60 5.56 -28.10
N TRP A 358 30.98 6.37 -29.07
CA TRP A 358 30.37 6.47 -30.40
C TRP A 358 30.69 5.28 -31.32
N ASN A 359 31.65 4.42 -30.99
CA ASN A 359 32.16 3.40 -31.90
C ASN A 359 31.52 2.01 -31.76
N ALA A 360 30.60 1.81 -30.81
CA ALA A 360 30.03 0.51 -30.48
C ALA A 360 28.65 0.22 -31.12
N PHE A 361 28.37 0.73 -32.33
CA PHE A 361 27.07 0.50 -33.01
C PHE A 361 27.13 -0.59 -34.09
N PRO A 362 26.17 -1.56 -34.14
CA PRO A 362 26.14 -2.61 -35.16
C PRO A 362 25.78 -2.09 -36.56
N SER A 363 26.61 -2.47 -37.53
CA SER A 363 26.61 -2.11 -38.96
C SER A 363 25.39 -2.56 -39.80
N LYS A 364 24.28 -3.02 -39.20
CA LYS A 364 23.08 -3.48 -39.92
C LYS A 364 22.03 -2.41 -40.21
N VAL A 365 22.14 -1.20 -39.63
CA VAL A 365 21.15 -0.12 -39.82
C VAL A 365 21.42 0.75 -41.07
N ALA A 366 22.63 0.68 -41.64
CA ALA A 366 23.05 1.50 -42.78
C ALA A 366 22.32 1.18 -44.11
N LEU A 367 21.62 0.03 -44.21
CA LEU A 367 20.95 -0.38 -45.46
C LEU A 367 19.50 0.15 -45.58
N ILE A 368 18.84 0.51 -44.48
CA ILE A 368 17.43 0.93 -44.48
C ILE A 368 17.29 2.45 -44.73
N TYR A 369 18.34 3.24 -44.48
CA TYR A 369 18.31 4.69 -44.62
C TYR A 369 18.69 5.22 -46.01
N LYS A 370 19.21 4.37 -46.91
CA LYS A 370 19.67 4.80 -48.24
C LYS A 370 18.54 4.95 -49.29
N ILE A 371 17.29 4.64 -48.94
CA ILE A 371 16.14 4.64 -49.89
C ILE A 371 15.25 5.90 -49.74
N LYS A 372 15.42 6.74 -48.70
CA LYS A 372 14.53 7.90 -48.46
C LYS A 372 15.17 9.28 -48.68
N MET A 373 16.37 9.35 -49.23
CA MET A 373 17.12 10.61 -49.38
C MET A 373 17.11 11.21 -50.81
N ASP A 374 16.07 10.98 -51.61
CA ASP A 374 16.04 11.48 -53.01
C ASP A 374 14.89 12.44 -53.36
N GLN A 375 14.17 13.01 -52.38
CA GLN A 375 13.19 14.07 -52.68
C GLN A 375 13.19 15.18 -51.61
N LYS A 376 14.08 16.17 -51.78
CA LYS A 376 13.96 17.52 -51.19
C LYS A 376 14.35 18.58 -52.23
N ALA A 377 13.34 19.24 -52.78
CA ALA A 377 13.33 20.62 -53.27
C ALA A 377 11.84 20.95 -53.43
N THR A 378 11.22 22.00 -52.90
CA THR A 378 11.59 23.41 -52.74
C THR A 378 10.48 24.00 -51.85
N TYR A 379 10.72 25.05 -51.06
CA TYR A 379 9.84 26.22 -50.90
C TYR A 379 10.20 27.00 -49.62
N ARG A 380 10.61 28.26 -49.84
CA ARG A 380 10.70 29.34 -48.87
C ARG A 380 9.38 30.13 -48.86
N THR A 381 9.17 30.83 -47.73
CA THR A 381 8.31 32.01 -47.50
C THR A 381 6.78 31.82 -47.43
N SER A 382 6.22 31.95 -46.21
CA SER A 382 5.44 33.11 -45.77
C SER A 382 4.68 32.78 -44.47
N VAL A 383 5.10 33.38 -43.34
CA VAL A 383 4.35 33.31 -42.08
C VAL A 383 3.17 34.27 -42.19
N ARG A 384 2.02 33.75 -42.65
CA ARG A 384 0.72 34.33 -42.31
C ARG A 384 0.31 33.77 -40.96
N ARG A 385 -0.18 34.66 -40.08
CA ARG A 385 -0.92 34.33 -38.85
C ARG A 385 -1.93 33.22 -39.19
N ALA A 386 -1.58 31.99 -38.82
CA ALA A 386 -2.53 30.89 -38.78
C ALA A 386 -3.10 30.90 -37.37
N THR A 387 -4.30 31.45 -37.24
CA THR A 387 -5.26 30.98 -36.25
C THR A 387 -5.36 29.48 -36.49
N VAL A 388 -4.67 28.68 -35.68
CA VAL A 388 -4.90 27.25 -35.63
C VAL A 388 -6.31 27.12 -35.09
N GLN A 389 -7.28 26.93 -35.98
CA GLN A 389 -8.48 26.20 -35.60
C GLN A 389 -7.98 24.83 -35.16
N VAL A 390 -8.01 24.62 -33.85
CA VAL A 390 -7.87 23.31 -33.22
C VAL A 390 -9.00 22.44 -33.77
N GLY A 391 -8.73 21.80 -34.90
CA GLY A 391 -9.61 20.85 -35.56
C GLY A 391 -9.51 19.54 -34.80
N GLY A 392 -10.50 19.31 -33.92
CA GLY A 392 -10.58 18.18 -33.02
C GLY A 392 -10.31 18.63 -31.58
N SER A 393 -11.35 19.10 -30.89
CA SER A 393 -11.33 19.15 -29.43
C SER A 393 -10.90 17.76 -28.92
N PRO A 394 -9.96 17.65 -27.96
CA PRO A 394 -9.89 16.42 -27.18
C PRO A 394 -11.30 16.14 -26.66
N SER A 395 -11.73 14.89 -26.67
CA SER A 395 -13.06 14.48 -26.21
C SER A 395 -13.12 14.59 -24.68
N ASN A 396 -12.97 15.80 -24.16
CA ASN A 396 -13.01 16.08 -22.73
C ASN A 396 -14.44 15.86 -22.26
N MET A 397 -14.58 14.93 -21.32
CA MET A 397 -15.85 14.66 -20.68
C MET A 397 -16.06 15.66 -19.55
N TYR A 398 -17.26 16.23 -19.47
CA TYR A 398 -17.64 17.17 -18.42
C TYR A 398 -18.08 16.46 -17.15
N ARG A 399 -17.69 17.02 -16.00
CA ARG A 399 -18.05 16.50 -14.68
C ARG A 399 -19.52 16.74 -14.35
N PRO A 400 -20.13 15.93 -13.46
CA PRO A 400 -21.48 16.19 -12.97
C PRO A 400 -21.62 17.56 -12.27
N GLU A 401 -22.80 18.18 -12.39
CA GLU A 401 -23.06 19.47 -11.76
C GLU A 401 -23.57 19.26 -10.32
N TYR A 402 -22.83 19.83 -9.36
CA TYR A 402 -23.08 19.64 -7.93
C TYR A 402 -23.47 20.97 -7.27
N GLN A 403 -24.70 21.07 -6.76
CA GLN A 403 -25.18 22.27 -6.04
C GLN A 403 -24.76 22.23 -4.56
N VAL A 404 -23.56 22.72 -4.23
CA VAL A 404 -22.98 22.54 -2.87
C VAL A 404 -23.29 23.68 -1.91
N GLU A 405 -23.60 24.87 -2.41
CA GLU A 405 -23.91 26.07 -1.60
C GLU A 405 -25.10 25.87 -0.63
N GLN A 406 -25.97 24.91 -0.92
CA GLN A 406 -27.11 24.55 -0.06
C GLN A 406 -26.77 23.55 1.06
N PHE A 407 -25.53 23.07 1.18
CA PHE A 407 -25.17 21.89 2.00
C PHE A 407 -24.20 22.15 3.16
N GLY A 408 -23.99 23.42 3.55
CA GLY A 408 -23.31 23.75 4.81
C GLY A 408 -21.78 23.61 4.80
N LEU A 409 -21.19 23.26 3.66
CA LEU A 409 -19.82 23.67 3.36
C LEU A 409 -19.88 25.19 3.21
N GLN A 410 -19.24 25.93 4.11
CA GLN A 410 -19.22 27.40 4.04
C GLN A 410 -18.78 27.77 2.63
N ALA A 411 -19.67 28.41 1.86
CA ALA A 411 -19.24 29.14 0.68
C ALA A 411 -18.11 30.04 1.17
N SER A 412 -16.93 29.89 0.58
CA SER A 412 -15.86 30.83 0.79
C SER A 412 -16.46 32.22 0.62
N PRO A 413 -16.23 33.20 1.51
CA PRO A 413 -16.70 34.57 1.30
C PRO A 413 -16.07 35.25 0.07
N ARG A 414 -15.41 34.49 -0.82
CA ARG A 414 -14.60 34.90 -1.96
C ARG A 414 -15.23 34.32 -3.23
N ASP A 415 -15.22 35.10 -4.31
CA ASP A 415 -15.62 34.62 -5.64
C ASP A 415 -14.58 33.60 -6.13
N THR A 416 -15.00 32.35 -6.27
CA THR A 416 -14.15 31.24 -6.73
C THR A 416 -14.61 30.69 -8.07
N SER A 417 -15.55 31.36 -8.76
CA SER A 417 -16.20 30.88 -10.00
C SER A 417 -15.22 30.41 -11.08
N LYS A 418 -14.06 31.07 -11.22
CA LYS A 418 -13.04 30.68 -12.19
C LYS A 418 -12.37 29.34 -11.90
N ILE A 419 -12.11 29.01 -10.62
CA ILE A 419 -11.63 27.67 -10.23
C ILE A 419 -12.63 26.61 -10.70
N TRP A 420 -13.93 26.92 -10.62
CA TRP A 420 -14.98 25.97 -10.94
C TRP A 420 -15.06 25.70 -12.43
N GLU A 421 -14.92 26.74 -13.25
CA GLU A 421 -14.82 26.63 -14.71
C GLU A 421 -13.62 25.76 -15.13
N LEU A 422 -12.48 25.91 -14.46
CA LEU A 422 -11.25 25.17 -14.80
C LEU A 422 -11.26 23.71 -14.34
N MET A 423 -12.11 23.36 -13.37
CA MET A 423 -12.28 21.98 -12.86
C MET A 423 -13.52 21.27 -13.42
N ASP A 424 -14.16 21.83 -14.46
CA ASP A 424 -15.47 21.36 -14.93
C ASP A 424 -15.39 20.16 -15.89
N SER A 425 -14.19 19.77 -16.32
CA SER A 425 -13.93 18.61 -17.18
C SER A 425 -12.93 17.63 -16.57
N TYR A 426 -13.03 16.36 -16.96
CA TYR A 426 -12.03 15.34 -16.68
C TYR A 426 -10.81 15.48 -17.61
N GLN A 427 -9.66 14.97 -17.18
CA GLN A 427 -8.52 14.79 -18.09
C GLN A 427 -8.90 13.82 -19.23
N GLY A 428 -8.44 14.13 -20.44
CA GLY A 428 -8.64 13.26 -21.60
C GLY A 428 -7.97 11.90 -21.40
N SER A 429 -8.59 10.84 -21.90
CA SER A 429 -8.04 9.46 -21.86
C SER A 429 -7.60 8.96 -23.23
N ASP A 430 -7.65 9.81 -24.26
CA ASP A 430 -7.05 9.46 -25.53
C ASP A 430 -5.52 9.33 -25.42
N LYS A 431 -4.94 8.59 -26.34
CA LYS A 431 -3.51 8.27 -26.35
C LYS A 431 -2.60 9.49 -26.18
N LEU A 432 -2.90 10.62 -26.82
CA LEU A 432 -2.06 11.81 -26.74
C LEU A 432 -2.15 12.43 -25.34
N ALA A 433 -3.36 12.54 -24.78
CA ALA A 433 -3.56 13.03 -23.42
C ALA A 433 -2.87 12.14 -22.37
N LEU A 434 -2.88 10.81 -22.56
CA LEU A 434 -2.16 9.86 -21.71
C LEU A 434 -0.65 10.06 -21.79
N GLN A 435 -0.10 10.21 -22.99
CA GLN A 435 1.33 10.48 -23.19
C GLN A 435 1.75 11.79 -22.53
N GLN A 436 0.96 12.85 -22.69
CA GLN A 436 1.20 14.15 -22.06
C GLN A 436 1.17 14.06 -20.53
N SER A 437 0.19 13.36 -19.97
CA SER A 437 0.06 13.12 -18.53
C SER A 437 1.27 12.37 -17.95
N ILE A 438 1.71 11.29 -18.60
CA ILE A 438 2.91 10.54 -18.19
C ILE A 438 4.14 11.44 -18.19
N VAL A 439 4.38 12.14 -19.29
CA VAL A 439 5.57 12.98 -19.46
C VAL A 439 5.54 14.19 -18.51
N HIS A 440 4.37 14.76 -18.23
CA HIS A 440 4.19 15.79 -17.21
C HIS A 440 4.72 15.31 -15.85
N HIS A 441 4.41 14.09 -15.41
CA HIS A 441 4.96 13.57 -14.16
C HIS A 441 6.46 13.27 -14.23
N VAL A 442 7.00 12.87 -15.38
CA VAL A 442 8.45 12.75 -15.55
C VAL A 442 9.14 14.09 -15.28
N GLU A 443 8.61 15.15 -15.87
CA GLU A 443 9.22 16.46 -15.83
C GLU A 443 9.00 17.18 -14.51
N TYR A 444 7.77 17.25 -14.00
CA TYR A 444 7.42 18.13 -12.88
C TYR A 444 7.29 17.40 -11.54
N THR A 445 6.82 16.15 -11.56
CA THR A 445 6.71 15.35 -10.32
C THR A 445 8.06 14.72 -9.97
N LEU A 446 8.75 14.12 -10.94
CA LEU A 446 10.04 13.45 -10.74
C LEU A 446 11.24 14.37 -10.98
N ALA A 447 11.01 15.58 -11.52
CA ALA A 447 12.06 16.55 -11.86
C ALA A 447 13.17 15.92 -12.71
N ARG A 448 12.78 15.22 -13.78
CA ARG A 448 13.66 14.53 -14.74
C ARG A 448 13.55 15.13 -16.12
N THR A 449 14.55 14.84 -16.95
CA THR A 449 14.56 15.22 -18.36
C THR A 449 14.18 14.03 -19.24
N ARG A 450 13.78 14.30 -20.49
CA ARG A 450 13.52 13.30 -21.54
C ARG A 450 14.70 12.35 -21.84
N PHE A 451 15.90 12.62 -21.31
CA PHE A 451 17.11 11.82 -21.54
C PHE A 451 17.50 10.95 -20.32
N ASP A 452 16.81 11.07 -19.18
CA ASP A 452 17.08 10.33 -17.93
C ASP A 452 15.83 9.57 -17.45
N PHE A 453 15.39 8.61 -18.26
CA PHE A 453 14.14 7.87 -18.07
C PHE A 453 14.40 6.37 -17.84
N SER A 454 14.37 5.93 -16.58
CA SER A 454 14.56 4.51 -16.20
C SER A 454 13.21 3.78 -16.14
N LYS A 455 13.20 2.44 -16.08
CA LYS A 455 11.96 1.66 -15.87
C LYS A 455 11.22 2.08 -14.60
N PHE A 456 11.96 2.22 -13.50
CA PHE A 456 11.41 2.70 -12.22
C PHE A 456 10.79 4.11 -12.33
N HIS A 457 11.48 5.07 -12.98
CA HIS A 457 10.93 6.41 -13.20
C HIS A 457 9.69 6.38 -14.10
N SER A 458 9.67 5.50 -15.10
CA SER A 458 8.52 5.30 -16.00
C SER A 458 7.32 4.75 -15.24
N TYR A 459 7.54 3.75 -14.38
CA TYR A 459 6.52 3.21 -13.49
C TYR A 459 5.95 4.29 -12.55
N GLN A 460 6.80 5.10 -11.92
CA GLN A 460 6.35 6.19 -11.02
C GLN A 460 5.51 7.22 -11.78
N ALA A 461 5.99 7.69 -12.94
CA ALA A 461 5.26 8.66 -13.76
C ALA A 461 3.93 8.12 -14.27
N LEU A 462 3.92 6.87 -14.75
CA LEU A 462 2.70 6.15 -15.13
C LEU A 462 1.72 6.04 -13.96
N SER A 463 2.20 5.65 -12.78
CA SER A 463 1.35 5.48 -11.60
C SER A 463 0.71 6.79 -11.16
N HIS A 464 1.45 7.91 -11.21
CA HIS A 464 0.89 9.23 -10.98
C HIS A 464 -0.16 9.61 -12.04
N SER A 465 0.11 9.35 -13.32
CA SER A 465 -0.86 9.60 -14.42
C SER A 465 -2.18 8.83 -14.22
N VAL A 466 -2.11 7.59 -13.74
CA VAL A 466 -3.30 6.79 -13.41
C VAL A 466 -3.97 7.32 -12.15
N ARG A 467 -3.19 7.67 -11.12
CA ARG A 467 -3.71 8.23 -9.86
C ARG A 467 -4.46 9.53 -10.07
N ASP A 468 -4.04 10.37 -11.01
CA ASP A 468 -4.72 11.63 -11.29
C ASP A 468 -6.18 11.40 -11.66
N ARG A 469 -6.47 10.46 -12.57
CA ARG A 469 -7.84 10.02 -12.93
C ARG A 469 -8.60 9.44 -11.74
N LEU A 470 -7.91 8.67 -10.88
CA LEU A 470 -8.50 8.15 -9.64
C LEU A 470 -8.87 9.27 -8.67
N ILE A 471 -8.10 10.35 -8.61
CA ILE A 471 -8.38 11.50 -7.74
C ILE A 471 -9.64 12.23 -8.21
N GLU A 472 -9.82 12.43 -9.53
CA GLU A 472 -11.03 13.04 -10.09
C GLU A 472 -12.27 12.25 -9.66
N ALA A 473 -12.27 10.94 -9.94
CA ALA A 473 -13.35 10.03 -9.58
C ALA A 473 -13.57 9.96 -8.05
N PHE A 474 -12.51 9.94 -7.26
CA PHE A 474 -12.56 9.90 -5.79
C PHE A 474 -13.17 11.17 -5.19
N ASN A 475 -12.80 12.34 -5.73
CA ASN A 475 -13.31 13.63 -5.31
C ASN A 475 -14.81 13.73 -5.57
N ASP A 476 -15.24 13.38 -6.78
CA ASP A 476 -16.65 13.41 -7.19
C ASP A 476 -17.49 12.39 -6.42
N THR A 477 -16.95 11.20 -6.17
CA THR A 477 -17.60 10.18 -5.33
C THR A 477 -17.86 10.69 -3.92
N ASN A 478 -16.85 11.27 -3.26
CA ASN A 478 -17.00 11.79 -1.89
C ASN A 478 -18.00 12.93 -1.81
N LEU A 479 -17.96 13.82 -2.80
CA LEU A 479 -18.86 14.95 -2.90
C LEU A 479 -20.30 14.48 -3.12
N HIS A 480 -20.51 13.57 -4.07
CA HIS A 480 -21.82 13.00 -4.36
C HIS A 480 -22.41 12.30 -3.12
N PHE A 481 -21.62 11.49 -2.42
CA PHE A 481 -22.05 10.87 -1.16
C PHE A 481 -22.37 11.88 -0.05
N HIS A 482 -21.72 13.05 -0.05
CA HIS A 482 -22.00 14.11 0.92
C HIS A 482 -23.33 14.81 0.60
N GLN A 483 -23.54 15.17 -0.67
CA GLN A 483 -24.78 15.79 -1.13
C GLN A 483 -26.00 14.91 -0.93
N MET A 484 -25.87 13.61 -1.21
CA MET A 484 -26.95 12.63 -1.01
C MET A 484 -27.20 12.31 0.48
N ASP A 485 -26.43 12.90 1.40
CA ASP A 485 -26.43 12.58 2.84
C ASP A 485 -26.44 11.06 3.06
N ALA A 486 -25.59 10.35 2.31
CA ALA A 486 -25.64 8.90 2.19
C ALA A 486 -25.32 8.21 3.53
N LYS A 487 -26.01 7.11 3.82
CA LYS A 487 -25.54 6.16 4.83
C LYS A 487 -24.23 5.54 4.35
N ARG A 488 -23.20 5.54 5.18
CA ARG A 488 -21.87 5.00 4.85
C ARG A 488 -21.51 3.81 5.73
N ILE A 489 -20.85 2.82 5.14
CA ILE A 489 -20.19 1.73 5.86
C ILE A 489 -18.71 2.03 6.07
N TYR A 490 -18.26 1.87 7.31
CA TYR A 490 -16.86 1.96 7.71
C TYR A 490 -16.37 0.58 8.11
N TYR A 491 -15.47 0.01 7.30
CA TYR A 491 -14.91 -1.32 7.51
C TYR A 491 -13.57 -1.21 8.22
N LEU A 492 -13.52 -1.60 9.50
CA LEU A 492 -12.30 -1.51 10.32
C LEU A 492 -11.57 -2.85 10.30
N SER A 493 -10.32 -2.84 9.86
CA SER A 493 -9.47 -4.02 9.89
C SER A 493 -8.02 -3.67 10.22
N LEU A 494 -7.36 -4.56 10.94
CA LEU A 494 -5.94 -4.45 11.25
C LEU A 494 -5.06 -4.81 10.05
N GLU A 495 -5.60 -5.49 9.03
CA GLU A 495 -4.84 -5.85 7.82
C GLU A 495 -5.62 -5.62 6.53
N PHE A 496 -4.90 -5.18 5.49
CA PHE A 496 -5.38 -5.09 4.11
C PHE A 496 -4.30 -5.63 3.16
N LEU A 497 -4.57 -6.75 2.49
CA LEU A 497 -3.66 -7.28 1.46
C LEU A 497 -4.11 -6.79 0.08
N ILE A 498 -3.91 -5.52 -0.24
CA ILE A 498 -4.36 -4.93 -1.52
C ILE A 498 -3.59 -5.51 -2.72
N GLY A 499 -2.30 -5.80 -2.56
CA GLY A 499 -1.40 -6.18 -3.66
C GLY A 499 -1.03 -4.97 -4.54
N ARG A 500 -0.31 -5.21 -5.63
CA ARG A 500 0.00 -4.18 -6.65
C ARG A 500 -1.26 -3.48 -7.15
N CYS A 501 -1.23 -2.16 -7.22
CA CYS A 501 -2.37 -1.30 -7.56
C CYS A 501 -2.47 -1.03 -9.07
N LEU A 502 -1.34 -0.94 -9.80
CA LEU A 502 -1.31 -0.41 -11.16
C LEU A 502 -2.24 -1.14 -12.13
N GLN A 503 -2.06 -2.46 -12.28
CA GLN A 503 -2.88 -3.28 -13.18
C GLN A 503 -4.36 -3.22 -12.81
N ASN A 504 -4.68 -3.29 -11.51
CA ASN A 504 -6.06 -3.27 -11.03
C ASN A 504 -6.74 -1.92 -11.27
N ALA A 505 -6.00 -0.82 -11.14
CA ALA A 505 -6.53 0.51 -11.42
C ALA A 505 -6.82 0.66 -12.93
N LEU A 506 -5.90 0.24 -13.79
CA LEU A 506 -6.08 0.28 -15.24
C LEU A 506 -7.27 -0.57 -15.71
N VAL A 507 -7.41 -1.79 -15.19
CA VAL A 507 -8.53 -2.69 -15.51
C VAL A 507 -9.87 -2.11 -15.03
N ASN A 508 -9.93 -1.57 -13.81
CA ASN A 508 -11.19 -1.04 -13.27
C ASN A 508 -11.63 0.27 -13.95
N LEU A 509 -10.67 1.08 -14.43
CA LEU A 509 -10.91 2.29 -15.22
C LEU A 509 -11.17 2.01 -16.71
N ASP A 510 -10.99 0.77 -17.18
CA ASP A 510 -11.06 0.40 -18.60
C ASP A 510 -10.06 1.17 -19.48
N LEU A 511 -8.81 1.33 -19.00
CA LEU A 511 -7.75 2.09 -19.68
C LEU A 511 -6.48 1.27 -19.94
N GLU A 512 -6.49 -0.05 -19.68
CA GLU A 512 -5.28 -0.87 -19.80
C GLU A 512 -4.72 -0.88 -21.22
N ASP A 513 -5.59 -1.00 -22.23
CA ASP A 513 -5.18 -1.02 -23.64
C ASP A 513 -4.70 0.35 -24.11
N ASP A 514 -5.39 1.44 -23.72
CA ASP A 514 -5.00 2.81 -24.06
C ASP A 514 -3.61 3.16 -23.52
N TYR A 515 -3.33 2.80 -22.26
CA TYR A 515 -2.00 2.98 -21.67
C TYR A 515 -0.95 2.09 -22.31
N ARG A 516 -1.32 0.85 -22.70
CA ARG A 516 -0.39 -0.05 -23.43
C ARG A 516 0.02 0.59 -24.75
N GLU A 517 -0.92 1.12 -25.53
CA GLU A 517 -0.63 1.80 -26.79
C GLU A 517 0.17 3.10 -26.59
N ALA A 518 -0.19 3.91 -25.59
CA ALA A 518 0.52 5.15 -25.26
C ALA A 518 1.99 4.90 -24.90
N LEU A 519 2.25 3.91 -24.03
CA LEU A 519 3.60 3.58 -23.55
C LEU A 519 4.49 2.95 -24.63
N LEU A 520 3.92 2.16 -25.53
CA LEU A 520 4.69 1.53 -26.62
C LEU A 520 5.38 2.58 -27.49
N GLU A 521 4.74 3.72 -27.74
CA GLU A 521 5.36 4.85 -28.47
C GLU A 521 6.36 5.64 -27.62
N LEU A 522 6.21 5.64 -26.29
CA LEU A 522 7.19 6.18 -25.35
C LEU A 522 8.38 5.23 -25.10
N GLY A 523 8.36 4.03 -25.70
CA GLY A 523 9.46 3.06 -25.67
C GLY A 523 9.40 2.02 -24.55
N TYR A 524 8.26 1.85 -23.87
CA TYR A 524 8.07 0.89 -22.78
C TYR A 524 6.92 -0.07 -23.05
N LYS A 525 7.07 -1.30 -22.56
CA LYS A 525 5.97 -2.26 -22.47
C LYS A 525 5.33 -2.13 -21.09
N LEU A 526 4.01 -2.07 -21.05
CA LEU A 526 3.25 -1.93 -19.81
C LEU A 526 3.54 -3.07 -18.82
N GLU A 527 3.69 -4.29 -19.33
CA GLU A 527 3.95 -5.50 -18.53
C GLU A 527 5.29 -5.43 -17.79
N GLU A 528 6.28 -4.74 -18.34
CA GLU A 528 7.57 -4.54 -17.68
C GLU A 528 7.48 -3.56 -16.50
N LEU A 529 6.52 -2.63 -16.54
CA LEU A 529 6.33 -1.63 -15.49
C LEU A 529 5.50 -2.17 -14.31
N TYR A 530 4.64 -3.16 -14.54
CA TYR A 530 3.95 -3.87 -13.44
C TYR A 530 4.93 -4.54 -12.47
N ASP A 531 6.11 -4.97 -12.96
CA ASP A 531 7.11 -5.64 -12.14
C ASP A 531 7.98 -4.70 -11.29
N GLU A 532 8.00 -3.40 -11.61
CA GLU A 532 8.65 -2.36 -10.80
C GLU A 532 7.83 -2.02 -9.54
N GLU A 533 6.53 -2.34 -9.53
CA GLU A 533 5.66 -2.13 -8.37
C GLU A 533 5.91 -3.17 -7.26
N VAL A 534 5.99 -2.70 -6.01
CA VAL A 534 6.13 -3.54 -4.81
C VAL A 534 4.78 -3.68 -4.11
N ASP A 535 4.42 -4.89 -3.67
CA ASP A 535 3.20 -5.12 -2.88
C ASP A 535 3.20 -4.25 -1.61
N PRO A 536 2.13 -3.47 -1.36
CA PRO A 536 1.97 -2.76 -0.09
C PRO A 536 1.90 -3.74 1.09
N ALA A 537 2.81 -3.59 2.05
CA ALA A 537 2.94 -4.49 3.19
C ALA A 537 1.92 -4.17 4.31
N LEU A 538 0.65 -4.06 3.95
CA LEU A 538 -0.44 -3.61 4.83
C LEU A 538 -1.25 -4.77 5.45
N GLY A 539 -0.89 -6.01 5.17
CA GLY A 539 -1.57 -7.19 5.68
C GLY A 539 -0.76 -8.47 5.57
N ASN A 540 -1.31 -9.59 6.03
CA ASN A 540 -0.63 -10.89 6.01
C ASN A 540 -1.51 -12.05 5.52
N GLY A 541 -2.74 -12.16 6.03
CA GLY A 541 -3.55 -13.37 5.89
C GLY A 541 -4.77 -13.26 4.98
N GLY A 542 -5.60 -14.32 5.05
CA GLY A 542 -6.90 -14.34 4.37
C GLY A 542 -7.88 -13.28 4.88
N LEU A 543 -7.74 -12.83 6.14
CA LEU A 543 -8.55 -11.78 6.74
C LEU A 543 -8.33 -10.44 6.02
N GLY A 544 -7.07 -10.05 5.80
CA GLY A 544 -6.72 -8.81 5.10
C GLY A 544 -6.97 -8.89 3.60
N ARG A 545 -6.88 -10.09 3.00
CA ARG A 545 -7.24 -10.27 1.59
C ARG A 545 -8.75 -10.23 1.37
N LEU A 546 -9.54 -10.70 2.33
CA LEU A 546 -10.99 -10.55 2.33
C LEU A 546 -11.36 -9.07 2.39
N ALA A 547 -10.78 -8.32 3.33
CA ALA A 547 -10.98 -6.87 3.46
C ALA A 547 -10.67 -6.13 2.13
N ALA A 548 -9.57 -6.48 1.46
CA ALA A 548 -9.23 -5.91 0.17
C ALA A 548 -10.22 -6.30 -0.96
N CYS A 549 -10.72 -7.54 -1.01
CA CYS A 549 -11.76 -7.93 -1.96
C CYS A 549 -13.09 -7.21 -1.69
N PHE A 550 -13.40 -6.95 -0.42
CA PHE A 550 -14.60 -6.22 -0.01
C PHE A 550 -14.55 -4.77 -0.46
N LEU A 551 -13.42 -4.07 -0.32
CA LEU A 551 -13.29 -2.70 -0.83
C LEU A 551 -13.50 -2.62 -2.35
N ASP A 552 -12.89 -3.53 -3.11
CA ASP A 552 -13.08 -3.60 -4.57
C ASP A 552 -14.55 -3.84 -4.96
N SER A 553 -15.25 -4.71 -4.22
CA SER A 553 -16.67 -5.01 -4.47
C SER A 553 -17.59 -3.87 -4.01
N LEU A 554 -17.29 -3.22 -2.89
CA LEU A 554 -18.02 -2.04 -2.40
C LEU A 554 -17.93 -0.89 -3.41
N ALA A 555 -16.75 -0.66 -4.00
CA ALA A 555 -16.56 0.34 -5.04
C ALA A 555 -17.35 -0.02 -6.31
N THR A 556 -17.18 -1.25 -6.81
CA THR A 556 -17.84 -1.76 -8.02
C THR A 556 -19.37 -1.73 -7.92
N LEU A 557 -19.92 -2.07 -6.75
CA LEU A 557 -21.36 -2.08 -6.49
C LEU A 557 -21.90 -0.70 -6.06
N ASN A 558 -21.08 0.35 -6.13
CA ASN A 558 -21.46 1.74 -5.83
C ASN A 558 -21.93 1.98 -4.39
N TYR A 559 -21.44 1.21 -3.42
CA TYR A 559 -21.81 1.38 -2.02
C TYR A 559 -20.97 2.45 -1.32
N PRO A 560 -21.59 3.46 -0.67
CA PRO A 560 -20.86 4.48 0.08
C PRO A 560 -20.06 3.89 1.23
N SER A 561 -18.73 3.92 1.11
CA SER A 561 -17.88 3.15 2.02
C SER A 561 -16.49 3.73 2.21
N PHE A 562 -15.85 3.35 3.32
CA PHE A 562 -14.45 3.59 3.64
C PHE A 562 -13.86 2.34 4.32
N GLY A 563 -12.64 1.98 3.95
CA GLY A 563 -11.81 1.07 4.74
C GLY A 563 -10.93 1.87 5.70
N TYR A 564 -10.78 1.43 6.95
CA TYR A 564 -9.83 1.99 7.91
C TYR A 564 -8.82 0.94 8.37
N GLY A 565 -7.54 1.30 8.30
CA GLY A 565 -6.42 0.46 8.73
C GLY A 565 -5.24 1.26 9.26
N ILE A 566 -4.11 0.59 9.47
CA ILE A 566 -2.84 1.19 9.92
C ILE A 566 -1.84 1.18 8.76
N ARG A 567 -1.10 2.28 8.60
CA ARG A 567 -0.03 2.40 7.60
C ARG A 567 1.26 1.79 8.15
N TYR A 568 1.42 0.48 8.01
CA TYR A 568 2.62 -0.23 8.48
C TYR A 568 3.87 0.11 7.67
N THR A 569 4.95 0.47 8.36
CA THR A 569 6.22 0.79 7.70
C THR A 569 6.91 -0.44 7.11
N TYR A 570 6.94 -1.56 7.86
CA TYR A 570 7.70 -2.77 7.52
C TYR A 570 6.84 -4.02 7.35
N GLY A 571 5.51 -3.85 7.31
CA GLY A 571 4.52 -4.93 7.25
C GLY A 571 4.69 -5.96 8.35
N ILE A 572 4.47 -7.25 8.02
CA ILE A 572 4.78 -8.34 8.96
C ILE A 572 6.27 -8.70 8.91
N PHE A 573 6.75 -9.10 7.73
CA PHE A 573 8.15 -9.30 7.33
C PHE A 573 8.19 -9.80 5.88
N LYS A 574 9.32 -9.55 5.21
CA LYS A 574 9.75 -10.23 3.98
C LYS A 574 10.42 -11.56 4.34
N GLN A 575 9.92 -12.65 3.78
CA GLN A 575 10.46 -13.98 4.04
C GLN A 575 11.65 -14.26 3.12
N LEU A 576 12.78 -14.64 3.69
CA LEU A 576 13.93 -15.18 2.96
C LEU A 576 14.11 -16.65 3.36
N ILE A 577 14.65 -17.47 2.45
CA ILE A 577 15.05 -18.85 2.75
C ILE A 577 16.57 -18.92 2.70
N LYS A 578 17.20 -19.28 3.81
CA LYS A 578 18.65 -19.44 3.94
C LYS A 578 18.95 -20.79 4.57
N ASP A 579 19.77 -21.60 3.90
CA ASP A 579 20.13 -22.96 4.35
C ASP A 579 18.89 -23.83 4.68
N GLY A 580 17.79 -23.61 3.94
CA GLY A 580 16.49 -24.25 4.13
C GLY A 580 15.62 -23.68 5.26
N TYR A 581 16.09 -22.68 6.02
CA TYR A 581 15.34 -22.02 7.09
C TYR A 581 14.68 -20.73 6.62
N GLN A 582 13.51 -20.44 7.18
CA GLN A 582 12.92 -19.10 7.11
C GLN A 582 13.76 -18.11 7.93
N VAL A 583 14.12 -17.00 7.30
CA VAL A 583 14.71 -15.81 7.93
C VAL A 583 13.79 -14.63 7.67
N GLU A 584 13.41 -13.93 8.74
CA GLU A 584 12.60 -12.70 8.65
C GLU A 584 13.48 -11.48 8.34
N SER A 585 13.05 -10.68 7.37
CA SER A 585 13.65 -9.37 7.05
C SER A 585 12.54 -8.31 7.02
N PRO A 586 12.80 -7.04 7.37
CA PRO A 586 11.79 -5.99 7.24
C PRO A 586 11.32 -5.83 5.78
N ASP A 587 10.04 -5.51 5.58
CA ASP A 587 9.51 -5.27 4.23
C ASP A 587 9.60 -3.78 3.87
N PHE A 588 10.62 -3.41 3.11
CA PHE A 588 10.98 -2.02 2.77
C PHE A 588 10.16 -1.41 1.63
N TRP A 589 8.85 -1.66 1.60
CA TRP A 589 7.96 -1.25 0.49
C TRP A 589 7.82 0.27 0.33
N LEU A 590 8.14 1.05 1.37
CA LEU A 590 8.07 2.52 1.37
C LEU A 590 9.40 3.22 1.06
N ASN A 591 10.51 2.50 0.94
CA ASN A 591 11.84 3.13 0.82
C ASN A 591 11.99 3.95 -0.47
N GLN A 592 11.21 3.62 -1.49
CA GLN A 592 11.17 4.31 -2.78
C GLN A 592 9.88 5.13 -2.97
N GLY A 593 9.20 5.47 -1.87
CA GLY A 593 7.90 6.12 -1.89
C GLY A 593 6.76 5.19 -2.31
N ASN A 594 5.54 5.71 -2.28
CA ASN A 594 4.34 5.02 -2.76
C ASN A 594 3.52 6.02 -3.61
N PRO A 595 3.45 5.87 -4.95
CA PRO A 595 2.75 6.85 -5.78
C PRO A 595 1.24 6.87 -5.51
N TRP A 596 0.66 5.79 -4.98
CA TRP A 596 -0.80 5.61 -4.84
C TRP A 596 -1.42 6.29 -3.62
N GLU A 597 -0.63 6.61 -2.59
CA GLU A 597 -1.14 7.21 -1.37
C GLU A 597 -1.17 8.74 -1.45
N ILE A 598 -2.13 9.31 -0.76
CA ILE A 598 -2.32 10.75 -0.61
C ILE A 598 -2.19 11.08 0.88
N GLU A 599 -1.12 11.77 1.26
CA GLU A 599 -0.94 12.25 2.64
C GLU A 599 -1.92 13.39 2.95
N ARG A 600 -2.70 13.26 4.02
CA ARG A 600 -3.67 14.26 4.46
C ARG A 600 -3.15 15.01 5.68
N LEU A 601 -2.34 16.04 5.43
CA LEU A 601 -1.71 16.84 6.48
C LEU A 601 -2.72 17.58 7.38
N ASP A 602 -3.91 17.87 6.86
CA ASP A 602 -5.05 18.49 7.54
C ASP A 602 -5.89 17.51 8.40
N VAL A 603 -5.73 16.20 8.22
CA VAL A 603 -6.48 15.18 8.94
C VAL A 603 -5.56 14.51 9.95
N GLN A 604 -5.56 15.07 11.16
CA GLN A 604 -4.78 14.55 12.29
C GLN A 604 -5.63 14.49 13.55
N TYR A 605 -5.46 13.43 14.33
CA TYR A 605 -6.18 13.21 15.58
C TYR A 605 -5.23 12.91 16.72
N GLN A 606 -5.47 13.54 17.86
CA GLN A 606 -4.72 13.26 19.08
C GLN A 606 -5.20 11.94 19.69
N ILE A 607 -4.26 11.07 20.05
CA ILE A 607 -4.52 9.77 20.70
C ILE A 607 -3.78 9.74 22.02
N ARG A 608 -4.49 9.40 23.09
CA ARG A 608 -3.95 9.33 24.46
C ARG A 608 -3.73 7.88 24.90
N PHE A 609 -2.69 7.65 25.68
CA PHE A 609 -2.44 6.40 26.39
C PHE A 609 -2.11 6.68 27.86
N TYR A 610 -2.36 5.70 28.74
CA TYR A 610 -2.18 5.80 30.18
C TYR A 610 -2.98 6.95 30.81
N GLY A 611 -2.46 7.63 31.83
CA GLY A 611 -3.14 8.72 32.51
C GLY A 611 -4.11 8.22 33.58
N PHE A 612 -5.06 9.06 33.95
CA PHE A 612 -6.05 8.76 34.99
C PHE A 612 -7.39 9.45 34.69
N VAL A 613 -8.46 8.96 35.29
CA VAL A 613 -9.80 9.56 35.17
C VAL A 613 -10.07 10.44 36.39
N LYS A 614 -10.49 11.67 36.15
CA LYS A 614 -10.93 12.62 37.18
C LYS A 614 -12.42 12.88 37.04
N LYS A 615 -13.13 12.89 38.17
CA LYS A 615 -14.52 13.37 38.22
C LYS A 615 -14.55 14.88 38.41
N VAL A 616 -15.25 15.58 37.53
CA VAL A 616 -15.44 17.02 37.59
C VAL A 616 -16.93 17.35 37.61
N TRP A 617 -17.31 18.37 38.37
CA TRP A 617 -18.68 18.88 38.36
C TRP A 617 -18.76 20.01 37.33
N ASP A 618 -19.57 19.84 36.31
CA ASP A 618 -19.75 20.81 35.24
C ASP A 618 -21.24 21.06 35.01
N HIS A 619 -21.67 22.31 35.18
CA HIS A 619 -23.08 22.73 35.11
C HIS A 619 -24.07 21.84 35.92
N GLY A 620 -23.65 21.35 37.08
CA GLY A 620 -24.48 20.52 37.97
C GLY A 620 -24.54 19.03 37.61
N VAL A 621 -23.76 18.57 36.63
CA VAL A 621 -23.63 17.16 36.23
C VAL A 621 -22.20 16.68 36.51
N GLU A 622 -22.05 15.51 37.13
CA GLU A 622 -20.75 14.88 37.31
C GLU A 622 -20.25 14.29 35.97
N ARG A 623 -19.03 14.64 35.56
CA ARG A 623 -18.39 14.20 34.32
C ARG A 623 -17.06 13.51 34.60
N SER A 624 -16.73 12.51 33.79
CA SER A 624 -15.40 11.89 33.77
C SER A 624 -14.53 12.63 32.75
N VAL A 625 -13.32 13.05 33.15
CA VAL A 625 -12.30 13.63 32.27
C VAL A 625 -11.06 12.74 32.33
N TRP A 626 -10.54 12.36 31.17
CA TRP A 626 -9.31 11.56 31.07
C TRP A 626 -8.09 12.48 30.87
N GLU A 627 -7.23 12.55 31.88
CA GLU A 627 -6.09 13.47 31.95
C GLU A 627 -4.75 12.74 32.16
N GLY A 628 -3.64 13.45 31.91
CA GLY A 628 -2.28 12.90 32.02
C GLY A 628 -1.93 11.86 30.95
N GLY A 629 -0.86 11.10 31.19
CA GLY A 629 -0.42 10.02 30.30
C GLY A 629 0.40 10.50 29.09
N GLU A 630 0.54 9.60 28.11
CA GLU A 630 1.26 9.82 26.85
C GLU A 630 0.27 10.27 25.77
N THR A 631 0.74 11.09 24.84
CA THR A 631 -0.04 11.53 23.67
C THR A 631 0.77 11.35 22.38
N ILE A 632 0.11 10.86 21.35
CA ILE A 632 0.60 10.82 19.96
C ILE A 632 -0.41 11.49 19.02
N MET A 633 0.00 11.70 17.77
CA MET A 633 -0.85 12.16 16.67
C MET A 633 -1.04 11.04 15.64
N ALA A 634 -2.27 10.79 15.23
CA ALA A 634 -2.60 9.90 14.13
C ALA A 634 -2.84 10.73 12.86
N ARG A 635 -2.01 10.55 11.83
CA ARG A 635 -2.11 11.24 10.53
C ARG A 635 -2.71 10.30 9.47
N ALA A 636 -3.61 10.81 8.64
CA ALA A 636 -4.28 10.02 7.61
C ALA A 636 -3.49 9.96 6.29
N TYR A 637 -3.52 8.79 5.66
CA TYR A 637 -3.07 8.54 4.29
C TYR A 637 -4.20 7.83 3.53
N ASP A 638 -4.67 8.40 2.42
CA ASP A 638 -5.74 7.82 1.61
C ASP A 638 -5.16 7.08 0.41
N THR A 639 -5.63 5.85 0.16
CA THR A 639 -5.40 5.11 -1.09
C THR A 639 -6.75 4.96 -1.81
N PRO A 640 -6.95 5.61 -2.97
CA PRO A 640 -8.16 5.45 -3.75
C PRO A 640 -8.36 4.00 -4.22
N ILE A 641 -9.60 3.52 -4.15
CA ILE A 641 -9.99 2.16 -4.58
C ILE A 641 -11.07 2.30 -5.68
N PRO A 642 -10.71 2.11 -6.96
CA PRO A 642 -11.66 2.21 -8.07
C PRO A 642 -12.57 0.98 -8.14
N GLY A 643 -13.84 1.19 -8.49
CA GLY A 643 -14.77 0.12 -8.86
C GLY A 643 -14.67 -0.24 -10.35
N TYR A 644 -15.00 -1.47 -10.72
CA TYR A 644 -15.02 -1.89 -12.12
C TYR A 644 -16.22 -1.30 -12.85
N ASN A 645 -15.98 -0.65 -14.00
CA ASN A 645 -17.02 -0.07 -14.86
C ASN A 645 -17.97 0.88 -14.10
N THR A 646 -17.39 1.77 -13.29
CA THR A 646 -18.10 2.83 -12.59
C THR A 646 -17.16 3.98 -12.23
N GLN A 647 -17.69 5.19 -12.12
CA GLN A 647 -16.97 6.36 -11.61
C GLN A 647 -16.80 6.31 -10.07
N ASN A 648 -17.51 5.43 -9.38
CA ASN A 648 -17.39 5.30 -7.93
C ASN A 648 -15.98 4.84 -7.53
N THR A 649 -15.23 5.74 -6.91
CA THR A 649 -13.92 5.47 -6.32
C THR A 649 -13.98 5.78 -4.82
N ILE A 650 -13.80 4.76 -3.99
CA ILE A 650 -13.82 4.89 -2.52
C ILE A 650 -12.38 5.02 -1.98
N ALA A 651 -12.17 5.03 -0.67
CA ALA A 651 -10.82 5.03 -0.09
C ALA A 651 -10.59 3.96 0.96
N LEU A 652 -9.36 3.44 0.96
CA LEU A 652 -8.70 2.89 2.12
C LEU A 652 -7.93 4.00 2.84
N ARG A 653 -8.38 4.39 4.03
CA ARG A 653 -7.71 5.37 4.89
C ARG A 653 -6.83 4.66 5.92
N LEU A 654 -5.55 4.97 5.91
CA LEU A 654 -4.54 4.37 6.77
C LEU A 654 -4.00 5.40 7.78
N TRP A 655 -3.90 4.99 9.04
CA TRP A 655 -3.36 5.82 10.11
C TRP A 655 -1.86 5.56 10.32
N LYS A 656 -1.07 6.63 10.31
CA LYS A 656 0.34 6.61 10.74
C LYS A 656 0.48 7.33 12.07
N SER A 657 1.25 6.73 12.99
CA SER A 657 1.55 7.35 14.28
C SER A 657 2.71 8.34 14.15
N HIS A 658 2.51 9.54 14.68
CA HIS A 658 3.47 10.64 14.75
C HIS A 658 3.57 11.10 16.22
N PRO A 659 4.73 11.57 16.68
CA PRO A 659 4.85 12.12 18.03
C PRO A 659 4.02 13.41 18.19
N ALA A 660 3.50 13.64 19.39
CA ALA A 660 2.90 14.93 19.75
C ALA A 660 3.95 16.04 19.93
N SER A 661 5.18 15.66 20.29
CA SER A 661 6.36 16.53 20.36
C SER A 661 7.54 15.80 19.73
N GLU A 662 8.10 16.34 18.66
CA GLU A 662 9.09 15.59 17.86
C GLU A 662 10.52 15.60 18.45
N PHE A 663 10.84 16.55 19.33
CA PHE A 663 12.23 16.78 19.77
C PHE A 663 12.38 17.54 21.10
N ASP A 664 13.29 17.09 21.96
CA ASP A 664 13.69 17.77 23.22
C ASP A 664 15.07 18.43 23.09
N PHE A 665 15.07 19.76 22.95
CA PHE A 665 16.28 20.59 22.85
C PHE A 665 17.17 20.53 24.08
N SER A 666 16.59 20.40 25.28
CA SER A 666 17.35 20.39 26.53
C SER A 666 18.24 19.16 26.61
N SER A 667 17.67 17.97 26.39
CA SER A 667 18.43 16.71 26.33
C SER A 667 19.48 16.71 25.22
N PHE A 668 19.15 17.30 24.07
CA PHE A 668 20.09 17.41 22.96
C PHE A 668 21.31 18.28 23.32
N ASN A 669 21.08 19.43 23.94
CA ASN A 669 22.15 20.35 24.35
C ASN A 669 23.07 19.75 25.43
N THR A 670 22.58 18.83 26.25
CA THR A 670 23.42 18.10 27.22
C THR A 670 24.20 16.93 26.62
N GLY A 671 24.06 16.66 25.32
CA GLY A 671 24.71 15.54 24.62
C GLY A 671 23.96 14.21 24.69
N ASP A 672 22.74 14.19 25.27
CA ASP A 672 21.87 13.00 25.29
C ASP A 672 20.95 13.00 24.07
N TYR A 673 21.55 12.77 22.90
CA TYR A 673 20.86 12.75 21.62
C TYR A 673 19.82 11.63 21.53
N PHE A 674 19.98 10.57 22.33
CA PHE A 674 19.02 9.48 22.37
C PHE A 674 17.73 9.94 23.04
N LYS A 675 17.83 10.52 24.24
CA LYS A 675 16.67 11.07 24.95
C LYS A 675 15.96 12.17 24.16
N ALA A 676 16.72 12.99 23.42
CA ALA A 676 16.16 14.05 22.57
C ALA A 676 15.14 13.56 21.52
N LEU A 677 15.24 12.29 21.08
CA LEU A 677 14.39 11.68 20.05
C LEU A 677 13.46 10.57 20.60
N GLU A 678 13.45 10.35 21.91
CA GLU A 678 12.78 9.21 22.54
C GLU A 678 11.26 9.19 22.28
N GLN A 679 10.58 10.34 22.39
CA GLN A 679 9.12 10.45 22.19
C GLN A 679 8.71 10.13 20.75
N ARG A 680 9.53 10.54 19.78
CA ARG A 680 9.33 10.21 18.37
C ARG A 680 9.40 8.71 18.14
N GLN A 681 10.40 8.04 18.71
CA GLN A 681 10.55 6.60 18.61
C GLN A 681 9.36 5.86 19.23
N LYS A 682 8.88 6.33 20.40
CA LYS A 682 7.70 5.79 21.07
C LYS A 682 6.45 5.84 20.19
N ALA A 683 6.26 6.94 19.48
CA ALA A 683 5.15 7.08 18.55
C ALA A 683 5.34 6.19 17.31
N GLU A 684 6.51 6.22 16.67
CA GLU A 684 6.74 5.57 15.38
C GLU A 684 6.66 4.04 15.44
N TYR A 685 7.10 3.39 16.54
CA TYR A 685 7.07 1.92 16.61
C TYR A 685 5.65 1.35 16.58
N ILE A 686 4.64 2.14 16.97
CA ILE A 686 3.23 1.72 16.97
C ILE A 686 2.80 1.33 15.56
N THR A 687 3.30 2.02 14.52
CA THR A 687 2.97 1.72 13.13
C THR A 687 4.12 1.06 12.36
N SER A 688 5.11 0.48 13.05
CA SER A 688 6.25 -0.17 12.37
C SER A 688 5.90 -1.54 11.79
N VAL A 689 5.38 -2.46 12.61
CA VAL A 689 5.19 -3.88 12.25
C VAL A 689 3.77 -4.35 12.55
N LEU A 690 3.18 -5.11 11.63
CA LEU A 690 1.89 -5.78 11.80
C LEU A 690 2.05 -7.02 12.68
N TYR A 691 1.15 -7.19 13.66
CA TYR A 691 1.18 -8.30 14.63
C TYR A 691 2.54 -8.45 15.33
N PRO A 692 2.95 -7.45 16.14
CA PRO A 692 4.17 -7.54 16.93
C PRO A 692 4.12 -8.78 17.83
N ASN A 693 5.28 -9.37 18.10
CA ASN A 693 5.36 -10.55 18.96
C ASN A 693 4.83 -10.25 20.37
N ASP A 694 3.69 -10.85 20.72
CA ASP A 694 2.96 -10.64 21.97
C ASP A 694 3.22 -11.73 23.03
N SER A 695 4.26 -12.54 22.83
CA SER A 695 4.75 -13.47 23.86
C SER A 695 5.31 -12.75 25.09
N THR A 696 5.58 -11.45 25.00
CA THR A 696 6.09 -10.58 26.07
C THR A 696 5.04 -9.54 26.49
N ASP A 697 5.15 -8.99 27.69
CA ASP A 697 4.20 -7.97 28.16
C ASP A 697 4.33 -6.65 27.38
N ALA A 698 5.54 -6.28 26.95
CA ALA A 698 5.76 -5.16 26.04
C ALA A 698 5.04 -5.38 24.69
N GLY A 699 5.08 -6.61 24.17
CA GLY A 699 4.37 -7.03 22.97
C GLY A 699 2.86 -6.91 23.08
N LYS A 700 2.29 -7.37 24.19
CA LYS A 700 0.86 -7.23 24.50
C LYS A 700 0.46 -5.76 24.58
N GLU A 701 1.23 -4.94 25.29
CA GLU A 701 0.99 -3.50 25.40
C GLU A 701 1.03 -2.80 24.04
N LEU A 702 2.02 -3.13 23.20
CA LEU A 702 2.14 -2.58 21.85
C LEU A 702 0.98 -2.99 20.94
N ARG A 703 0.58 -4.26 20.96
CA ARG A 703 -0.58 -4.75 20.18
C ARG A 703 -1.87 -4.04 20.59
N LEU A 704 -2.07 -3.78 21.89
CA LEU A 704 -3.22 -3.01 22.38
C LEU A 704 -3.12 -1.52 21.98
N LYS A 705 -1.94 -0.91 22.00
CA LYS A 705 -1.71 0.46 21.48
C LYS A 705 -2.07 0.56 19.99
N GLN A 706 -1.71 -0.43 19.18
CA GLN A 706 -2.05 -0.49 17.75
C GLN A 706 -3.57 -0.53 17.52
N GLN A 707 -4.25 -1.44 18.21
CA GLN A 707 -5.71 -1.53 18.13
C GLN A 707 -6.37 -0.21 18.55
N TYR A 708 -5.90 0.40 19.63
CA TYR A 708 -6.46 1.65 20.12
C TYR A 708 -6.19 2.84 19.19
N LEU A 709 -4.99 2.94 18.59
CA LEU A 709 -4.67 3.92 17.55
C LEU A 709 -5.66 3.83 16.38
N LEU A 710 -5.89 2.62 15.86
CA LEU A 710 -6.83 2.39 14.76
C LEU A 710 -8.24 2.86 15.13
N VAL A 711 -8.77 2.40 16.27
CA VAL A 711 -10.18 2.67 16.62
C VAL A 711 -10.41 4.13 17.00
N SER A 712 -9.51 4.77 17.76
CA SER A 712 -9.72 6.14 18.21
C SER A 712 -9.60 7.14 17.05
N ALA A 713 -8.58 7.01 16.19
CA ALA A 713 -8.46 7.88 15.02
C ALA A 713 -9.65 7.72 14.06
N SER A 714 -10.09 6.46 13.83
CA SER A 714 -11.22 6.18 12.94
C SER A 714 -12.55 6.68 13.50
N MET A 715 -12.83 6.50 14.80
CA MET A 715 -14.07 7.00 15.41
C MET A 715 -14.11 8.53 15.41
N GLN A 716 -12.99 9.20 15.68
CA GLN A 716 -12.90 10.65 15.59
C GLN A 716 -13.16 11.16 14.16
N ASP A 717 -12.65 10.50 13.11
CA ASP A 717 -12.94 10.88 11.72
C ASP A 717 -14.39 10.63 11.31
N ILE A 718 -14.98 9.50 11.73
CA ILE A 718 -16.39 9.18 11.47
C ILE A 718 -17.30 10.22 12.13
N VAL A 719 -17.05 10.57 13.39
CA VAL A 719 -17.79 11.61 14.11
C VAL A 719 -17.62 12.97 13.44
N ARG A 720 -16.39 13.36 13.04
CA ARG A 720 -16.14 14.60 12.30
C ARG A 720 -16.96 14.65 11.01
N ARG A 721 -16.98 13.58 10.22
CA ARG A 721 -17.74 13.50 8.96
C ARG A 721 -19.25 13.57 9.21
N PHE A 722 -19.75 12.91 10.25
CA PHE A 722 -21.16 12.99 10.64
C PHE A 722 -21.57 14.41 11.04
N LYS A 723 -20.71 15.13 11.75
CA LYS A 723 -20.94 16.53 12.16
C LYS A 723 -20.97 17.54 11.02
N ARG A 724 -20.43 17.21 9.84
CA ARG A 724 -20.48 18.06 8.64
C ARG A 724 -21.85 18.06 7.93
N ARG A 725 -22.82 17.26 8.38
CA ARG A 725 -24.18 17.20 7.81
C ARG A 725 -24.94 18.50 8.08
N LYS A 726 -25.91 18.85 7.22
CA LYS A 726 -26.74 20.07 7.36
C LYS A 726 -27.42 20.18 8.73
N VAL A 727 -27.94 19.05 9.22
CA VAL A 727 -28.65 18.96 10.48
C VAL A 727 -27.92 17.96 11.36
N LEU A 728 -27.38 18.47 12.48
CA LEU A 728 -26.75 17.64 13.49
C LEU A 728 -27.81 17.09 14.44
N ASP A 729 -28.19 15.83 14.23
CA ASP A 729 -29.04 15.06 15.14
C ASP A 729 -28.39 13.70 15.40
N TRP A 730 -27.95 13.47 16.64
CA TRP A 730 -27.30 12.22 17.04
C TRP A 730 -28.19 10.99 16.91
N ASN A 731 -29.52 11.12 16.98
CA ASN A 731 -30.42 9.99 16.78
C ASN A 731 -30.38 9.46 15.33
N ALA A 732 -29.97 10.30 14.38
CA ALA A 732 -29.74 9.89 13.00
C ALA A 732 -28.39 9.18 12.78
N PHE A 733 -27.52 9.09 13.79
CA PHE A 733 -26.20 8.47 13.63
C PHE A 733 -26.29 7.02 13.12
N PRO A 734 -27.11 6.11 13.69
CA PRO A 734 -27.18 4.73 13.20
C PRO A 734 -27.85 4.57 11.82
N SER A 735 -28.62 5.57 11.38
CA SER A 735 -29.20 5.57 10.03
C SER A 735 -28.24 6.13 8.97
N LYS A 736 -27.13 6.75 9.39
CA LYS A 736 -26.11 7.35 8.51
C LYS A 736 -24.73 6.68 8.62
N VAL A 737 -24.49 5.95 9.70
CA VAL A 737 -23.21 5.31 10.00
C VAL A 737 -23.47 3.83 10.30
N ALA A 738 -22.79 2.95 9.56
CA ALA A 738 -22.60 1.55 9.92
C ALA A 738 -21.11 1.31 10.11
N VAL A 739 -20.73 0.58 11.15
CA VAL A 739 -19.34 0.21 11.44
C VAL A 739 -19.25 -1.31 11.48
N GLN A 740 -18.36 -1.89 10.67
CA GLN A 740 -18.08 -3.32 10.68
C GLN A 740 -16.77 -3.59 11.41
N LEU A 741 -16.83 -4.45 12.43
CA LEU A 741 -15.68 -5.00 13.12
C LEU A 741 -15.23 -6.27 12.40
N ASN A 742 -14.08 -6.20 11.73
CA ASN A 742 -13.47 -7.37 11.09
C ASN A 742 -12.64 -8.13 12.12
N ASP A 743 -13.23 -9.18 12.70
CA ASP A 743 -12.73 -9.88 13.88
C ASP A 743 -12.72 -8.98 15.15
N THR A 744 -12.07 -9.44 16.22
CA THR A 744 -12.07 -8.81 17.55
C THR A 744 -11.08 -7.65 17.69
N HIS A 745 -10.12 -7.50 16.78
CA HIS A 745 -9.09 -6.44 16.86
C HIS A 745 -9.66 -5.01 17.01
N PRO A 746 -10.72 -4.60 16.30
CA PRO A 746 -11.31 -3.26 16.47
C PRO A 746 -12.42 -3.20 17.54
N ALA A 747 -12.58 -4.20 18.42
CA ALA A 747 -13.67 -4.25 19.40
C ALA A 747 -13.74 -3.02 20.33
N LEU A 748 -12.59 -2.40 20.63
CA LEU A 748 -12.52 -1.17 21.43
C LEU A 748 -13.21 0.03 20.75
N ALA A 749 -13.53 -0.01 19.45
CA ALA A 749 -14.30 1.03 18.78
C ALA A 749 -15.69 1.24 19.41
N ILE A 750 -16.31 0.17 19.92
CA ILE A 750 -17.59 0.23 20.65
C ILE A 750 -17.45 1.14 21.87
N VAL A 751 -16.39 0.91 22.65
CA VAL A 751 -16.12 1.62 23.91
C VAL A 751 -15.67 3.05 23.63
N GLU A 752 -14.87 3.26 22.58
CA GLU A 752 -14.36 4.58 22.21
C GLU A 752 -15.45 5.48 21.64
N LEU A 753 -16.36 4.98 20.80
CA LEU A 753 -17.50 5.79 20.36
C LEU A 753 -18.37 6.17 21.55
N LEU A 754 -18.61 5.25 22.49
CA LEU A 754 -19.37 5.54 23.70
C LEU A 754 -18.68 6.62 24.55
N ARG A 755 -17.35 6.55 24.69
CA ARG A 755 -16.55 7.57 25.37
C ARG A 755 -16.69 8.94 24.70
N ILE A 756 -16.57 9.02 23.37
CA ILE A 756 -16.72 10.28 22.64
C ILE A 756 -18.12 10.87 22.87
N LEU A 757 -19.16 10.05 22.73
CA LEU A 757 -20.55 10.51 22.89
C LEU A 757 -20.86 11.01 24.31
N ILE A 758 -20.34 10.34 25.35
CA ILE A 758 -20.58 10.74 26.75
C ILE A 758 -19.65 11.89 27.16
N ASP A 759 -18.34 11.71 27.01
CA ASP A 759 -17.35 12.59 27.63
C ASP A 759 -17.15 13.90 26.82
N ILE A 760 -17.28 13.85 25.49
CA ILE A 760 -17.04 15.00 24.59
C ILE A 760 -18.36 15.61 24.13
N GLU A 761 -19.27 14.78 23.62
CA GLU A 761 -20.55 15.25 23.05
C GLU A 761 -21.66 15.40 24.10
N GLN A 762 -21.42 14.94 25.34
CA GLN A 762 -22.28 15.15 26.51
C GLN A 762 -23.68 14.53 26.39
N LEU A 763 -23.80 13.40 25.68
CA LEU A 763 -25.03 12.61 25.64
C LEU A 763 -25.21 11.82 26.94
N ASP A 764 -26.47 11.53 27.27
CA ASP A 764 -26.78 10.61 28.36
C ASP A 764 -26.32 9.18 28.02
N ASN A 765 -25.92 8.44 29.06
CA ASN A 765 -25.34 7.09 28.92
C ASN A 765 -26.23 6.14 28.11
N MET A 766 -27.56 6.20 28.29
CA MET A 766 -28.49 5.26 27.67
C MET A 766 -28.74 5.58 26.19
N SER A 767 -28.93 6.85 25.84
CA SER A 767 -29.05 7.27 24.43
C SER A 767 -27.75 7.01 23.67
N ALA A 768 -26.60 7.32 24.26
CA ALA A 768 -25.29 7.03 23.66
C ALA A 768 -25.11 5.52 23.42
N TRP A 769 -25.47 4.66 24.38
CA TRP A 769 -25.40 3.22 24.22
C TRP A 769 -26.35 2.68 23.15
N GLN A 770 -27.55 3.24 23.01
CA GLN A 770 -28.46 2.89 21.92
C GLN A 770 -27.91 3.26 20.54
N ILE A 771 -27.25 4.42 20.42
CA ILE A 771 -26.58 4.83 19.18
C ILE A 771 -25.47 3.84 18.83
N VAL A 772 -24.60 3.53 19.78
CA VAL A 772 -23.47 2.58 19.61
C VAL A 772 -24.00 1.21 19.17
N THR A 773 -24.89 0.60 19.95
CA THR A 773 -25.41 -0.75 19.67
C THR A 773 -26.13 -0.89 18.33
N LYS A 774 -26.73 0.18 17.81
CA LYS A 774 -27.38 0.18 16.49
C LYS A 774 -26.41 0.43 15.32
N SER A 775 -25.21 0.94 15.60
CA SER A 775 -24.23 1.33 14.57
C SER A 775 -23.18 0.25 14.29
N PHE A 776 -22.84 -0.59 15.27
CA PHE A 776 -21.81 -1.61 15.14
C PHE A 776 -22.34 -2.98 14.71
N ASN A 777 -21.52 -3.71 13.97
CA ASN A 777 -21.73 -5.10 13.54
C ASN A 777 -20.41 -5.87 13.63
N TYR A 778 -20.46 -7.15 13.98
CA TYR A 778 -19.27 -7.97 14.23
C TYR A 778 -19.21 -9.21 13.34
N THR A 779 -18.12 -9.37 12.59
CA THR A 779 -17.83 -10.61 11.88
C THR A 779 -16.77 -11.39 12.64
N ASN A 780 -17.07 -12.65 12.96
CA ASN A 780 -16.12 -13.57 13.57
C ASN A 780 -15.46 -14.46 12.51
N HIS A 781 -14.15 -14.71 12.68
CA HIS A 781 -13.33 -15.57 11.81
C HIS A 781 -12.70 -16.75 12.55
N THR A 782 -13.05 -16.97 13.82
CA THR A 782 -12.31 -17.82 14.75
C THR A 782 -13.15 -19.00 15.19
N VAL A 783 -12.67 -20.21 14.89
CA VAL A 783 -13.34 -21.46 15.31
C VAL A 783 -12.90 -21.90 16.70
N LEU A 784 -11.63 -21.73 17.05
CA LEU A 784 -11.06 -22.21 18.31
C LEU A 784 -11.33 -21.21 19.45
N PRO A 785 -12.05 -21.59 20.54
CA PRO A 785 -12.34 -20.69 21.66
C PRO A 785 -11.08 -20.09 22.31
N GLU A 786 -9.99 -20.85 22.36
CA GLU A 786 -8.69 -20.42 22.89
C GLU A 786 -8.00 -19.34 22.05
N ALA A 787 -8.40 -19.17 20.79
CA ALA A 787 -7.90 -18.15 19.88
C ALA A 787 -8.72 -16.84 19.93
N LEU A 788 -9.81 -16.80 20.71
CA LEU A 788 -10.57 -15.56 20.93
C LEU A 788 -9.78 -14.60 21.83
N GLU A 789 -9.66 -13.35 21.37
CA GLU A 789 -8.81 -12.36 22.03
C GLU A 789 -9.31 -12.00 23.44
N LYS A 790 -8.38 -12.04 24.41
CA LYS A 790 -8.59 -11.66 25.80
C LYS A 790 -7.44 -10.77 26.27
N TRP A 791 -7.77 -9.69 26.99
CA TRP A 791 -6.77 -8.79 27.56
C TRP A 791 -6.85 -8.80 29.07
N GLY A 792 -5.70 -8.85 29.75
CA GLY A 792 -5.65 -8.72 31.21
C GLY A 792 -6.20 -7.36 31.64
N VAL A 793 -7.10 -7.34 32.62
CA VAL A 793 -7.66 -6.11 33.20
C VAL A 793 -6.56 -5.15 33.67
N PRO A 794 -5.47 -5.59 34.35
CA PRO A 794 -4.40 -4.67 34.77
C PRO A 794 -3.73 -3.92 33.60
N LEU A 795 -3.64 -4.56 32.42
CA LEU A 795 -3.08 -3.92 31.23
C LEU A 795 -4.02 -2.84 30.69
N ILE A 796 -5.32 -3.12 30.60
CA ILE A 796 -6.32 -2.13 30.16
C ILE A 796 -6.42 -1.00 31.19
N GLU A 797 -6.43 -1.30 32.49
CA GLU A 797 -6.45 -0.29 33.55
C GLU A 797 -5.28 0.68 33.43
N LYS A 798 -4.08 0.14 33.24
CA LYS A 798 -2.86 0.93 33.05
C LYS A 798 -2.92 1.77 31.78
N LEU A 799 -3.30 1.18 30.64
CA LEU A 799 -3.17 1.82 29.32
C LEU A 799 -4.37 2.67 28.92
N LEU A 800 -5.58 2.27 29.30
CA LEU A 800 -6.87 2.83 28.86
C LEU A 800 -7.86 2.88 30.05
N PRO A 801 -7.54 3.65 31.11
CA PRO A 801 -8.31 3.62 32.37
C PRO A 801 -9.78 4.02 32.18
N ARG A 802 -10.06 5.00 31.31
CA ARG A 802 -11.44 5.42 31.02
C ARG A 802 -12.24 4.34 30.30
N HIS A 803 -11.60 3.61 29.38
CA HIS A 803 -12.25 2.52 28.66
C HIS A 803 -12.59 1.37 29.59
N LEU A 804 -11.76 1.08 30.60
CA LEU A 804 -12.08 0.09 31.61
C LEU A 804 -13.33 0.45 32.43
N GLU A 805 -13.46 1.71 32.87
CA GLU A 805 -14.69 2.17 33.56
C GLU A 805 -15.93 1.95 32.70
N ILE A 806 -15.83 2.27 31.40
CA ILE A 806 -16.94 2.11 30.45
C ILE A 806 -17.22 0.62 30.19
N ILE A 807 -16.20 -0.23 30.08
CA ILE A 807 -16.37 -1.68 29.94
C ILE A 807 -17.10 -2.26 31.15
N TYR A 808 -16.74 -1.86 32.37
CA TYR A 808 -17.46 -2.30 33.57
C TYR A 808 -18.90 -1.80 33.59
N LEU A 809 -19.17 -0.57 33.16
CA LEU A 809 -20.52 -0.05 33.03
C LEU A 809 -21.35 -0.86 32.02
N ILE A 810 -20.80 -1.14 30.82
CA ILE A 810 -21.46 -1.97 29.81
C ILE A 810 -21.74 -3.37 30.38
N ASN A 811 -20.75 -3.97 31.05
CA ASN A 811 -20.89 -5.30 31.63
C ASN A 811 -21.98 -5.33 32.71
N PHE A 812 -22.00 -4.35 33.61
CA PHE A 812 -23.01 -4.23 34.66
C PHE A 812 -24.42 -4.15 34.07
N LEU A 813 -24.66 -3.19 33.17
CA LEU A 813 -25.97 -2.99 32.54
C LEU A 813 -26.42 -4.21 31.71
N PHE A 814 -25.47 -4.94 31.12
CA PHE A 814 -25.77 -6.16 30.39
C PHE A 814 -26.12 -7.32 31.34
N LEU A 815 -25.33 -7.52 32.39
CA LEU A 815 -25.57 -8.59 33.38
C LEU A 815 -26.86 -8.39 34.17
N GLU A 816 -27.31 -7.15 34.41
CA GLU A 816 -28.64 -6.90 34.96
C GLU A 816 -29.75 -7.47 34.06
N LYS A 817 -29.64 -7.31 32.74
CA LYS A 817 -30.59 -7.91 31.78
C LYS A 817 -30.48 -9.43 31.73
N VAL A 818 -29.27 -9.98 31.86
CA VAL A 818 -29.06 -11.43 31.95
C VAL A 818 -29.75 -11.98 33.22
N GLN A 819 -29.57 -11.34 34.37
CA GLN A 819 -30.19 -11.74 35.64
C GLN A 819 -31.73 -11.63 35.59
N GLN A 820 -32.27 -10.61 34.93
CA GLN A 820 -33.72 -10.46 34.73
C GLN A 820 -34.28 -11.59 33.83
N LYS A 821 -33.55 -11.99 32.79
CA LYS A 821 -34.00 -13.02 31.83
C LYS A 821 -33.77 -14.45 32.34
N TYR A 822 -32.70 -14.67 33.11
CA TYR A 822 -32.32 -15.96 33.68
C TYR A 822 -32.05 -15.84 35.20
N PRO A 823 -33.08 -15.64 36.03
CA PRO A 823 -32.90 -15.48 37.47
C PRO A 823 -32.15 -16.66 38.11
N ASN A 824 -31.16 -16.36 38.95
CA ASN A 824 -30.34 -17.32 39.70
C ASN A 824 -29.51 -18.32 38.86
N ASN A 825 -29.31 -18.05 37.56
CA ASN A 825 -28.43 -18.88 36.72
C ASN A 825 -27.00 -18.32 36.66
N TRP A 826 -26.22 -18.63 37.69
CA TRP A 826 -24.83 -18.17 37.84
C TRP A 826 -23.91 -18.65 36.71
N GLY A 827 -24.16 -19.83 36.14
CA GLY A 827 -23.40 -20.35 35.01
C GLY A 827 -23.54 -19.47 33.77
N LYS A 828 -24.78 -19.07 33.42
CA LYS A 828 -25.03 -18.16 32.30
C LYS A 828 -24.51 -16.75 32.55
N LEU A 829 -24.63 -16.24 33.77
CA LEU A 829 -24.03 -14.95 34.14
C LEU A 829 -22.52 -14.95 33.89
N SER A 830 -21.82 -16.00 34.33
CA SER A 830 -20.38 -16.14 34.13
C SER A 830 -20.02 -16.28 32.64
N ALA A 831 -20.73 -17.14 31.90
CA ALA A 831 -20.47 -17.36 30.47
C ALA A 831 -20.68 -16.10 29.62
N LEU A 832 -21.73 -15.33 29.90
CA LEU A 832 -22.12 -14.14 29.13
C LEU A 832 -21.38 -12.86 29.52
N SER A 833 -20.79 -12.80 30.72
CA SER A 833 -20.05 -11.60 31.18
C SER A 833 -18.97 -11.18 30.17
N ILE A 834 -18.72 -9.87 30.06
CA ILE A 834 -17.58 -9.35 29.30
C ILE A 834 -16.28 -9.57 30.08
N VAL A 835 -16.36 -9.58 31.40
CA VAL A 835 -15.21 -9.78 32.30
C VAL A 835 -15.17 -11.23 32.76
N GLU A 836 -14.03 -11.88 32.58
CA GLU A 836 -13.69 -13.18 33.13
C GLU A 836 -13.02 -12.97 34.49
N GLU A 837 -13.58 -13.59 35.53
CA GLU A 837 -13.17 -13.41 36.93
C GLU A 837 -12.13 -14.47 37.38
N GLU A 838 -11.89 -15.50 36.57
CA GLU A 838 -10.98 -16.60 36.92
C GLU A 838 -9.50 -16.18 36.78
N GLY A 839 -8.70 -16.43 37.82
CA GLY A 839 -7.29 -16.08 37.85
C GLY A 839 -7.05 -14.56 37.78
N THR A 840 -6.14 -14.13 36.90
CA THR A 840 -6.01 -12.71 36.57
C THR A 840 -7.20 -12.31 35.71
N LYS A 841 -8.02 -11.36 36.19
CA LYS A 841 -9.21 -10.90 35.47
C LYS A 841 -8.87 -10.51 34.03
N LYS A 842 -9.72 -10.90 33.09
CA LYS A 842 -9.56 -10.60 31.66
C LYS A 842 -10.83 -10.01 31.07
N VAL A 843 -10.67 -9.12 30.10
CA VAL A 843 -11.75 -8.65 29.24
C VAL A 843 -11.83 -9.56 28.01
N ARG A 844 -12.99 -10.18 27.79
CA ARG A 844 -13.29 -11.03 26.63
C ARG A 844 -13.77 -10.17 25.47
N MET A 845 -12.90 -9.93 24.49
CA MET A 845 -13.18 -8.98 23.40
C MET A 845 -14.28 -9.48 22.45
N ALA A 846 -14.41 -10.80 22.29
CA ALA A 846 -15.52 -11.39 21.56
C ALA A 846 -16.87 -11.10 22.24
N ASN A 847 -16.96 -11.26 23.57
CA ASN A 847 -18.16 -10.96 24.33
C ASN A 847 -18.51 -9.48 24.25
N LEU A 848 -17.52 -8.59 24.38
CA LEU A 848 -17.71 -7.14 24.19
C LEU A 848 -18.25 -6.83 22.79
N SER A 849 -17.68 -7.45 21.75
CA SER A 849 -18.10 -7.27 20.35
C SER A 849 -19.54 -7.72 20.13
N ILE A 850 -19.92 -8.87 20.68
CA ILE A 850 -21.29 -9.40 20.60
C ILE A 850 -22.25 -8.47 21.34
N VAL A 851 -21.94 -8.04 22.56
CA VAL A 851 -22.81 -7.17 23.37
C VAL A 851 -23.01 -5.81 22.70
N GLY A 852 -21.94 -5.19 22.20
CA GLY A 852 -21.97 -3.85 21.61
C GLY A 852 -22.41 -3.76 20.14
N SER A 853 -22.66 -4.88 19.47
CA SER A 853 -23.09 -4.90 18.05
C SER A 853 -24.59 -5.16 17.90
N LYS A 854 -25.16 -4.77 16.76
CA LYS A 854 -26.54 -5.10 16.36
C LYS A 854 -26.62 -6.54 15.84
N PHE A 855 -25.73 -6.88 14.90
CA PHE A 855 -25.63 -8.20 14.29
C PHE A 855 -24.23 -8.81 14.48
N VAL A 856 -24.20 -10.13 14.52
CA VAL A 856 -23.00 -10.96 14.57
C VAL A 856 -23.08 -11.95 13.41
N ASN A 857 -22.00 -12.14 12.66
CA ASN A 857 -22.01 -13.12 11.58
C ASN A 857 -20.77 -14.00 11.53
N GLY A 858 -20.99 -15.25 11.12
CA GLY A 858 -19.93 -16.15 10.65
C GLY A 858 -19.65 -15.97 9.16
N VAL A 859 -18.66 -16.71 8.67
CA VAL A 859 -18.02 -16.52 7.35
C VAL A 859 -18.16 -17.71 6.40
N ALA A 860 -18.91 -18.72 6.85
CA ALA A 860 -19.34 -19.91 6.13
C ALA A 860 -20.52 -20.51 6.90
N LYS A 861 -21.35 -21.32 6.23
CA LYS A 861 -22.56 -21.87 6.83
C LYS A 861 -22.26 -22.75 8.05
N ILE A 862 -21.35 -23.72 7.92
CA ILE A 862 -20.93 -24.60 9.03
C ILE A 862 -20.31 -23.80 10.17
N HIS A 863 -19.44 -22.85 9.84
CA HIS A 863 -18.83 -22.00 10.85
C HIS A 863 -19.90 -21.22 11.64
N THR A 864 -20.91 -20.68 10.97
CA THR A 864 -22.02 -19.98 11.64
C THR A 864 -22.81 -20.92 12.55
N GLU A 865 -23.04 -22.18 12.15
CA GLU A 865 -23.70 -23.16 13.01
C GLU A 865 -22.83 -23.54 14.23
N LEU A 866 -21.51 -23.65 14.08
CA LEU A 866 -20.59 -23.80 15.22
C LEU A 866 -20.67 -22.60 16.18
N LEU A 867 -20.74 -21.37 15.67
CA LEU A 867 -20.91 -20.19 16.52
C LEU A 867 -22.19 -20.27 17.36
N LYS A 868 -23.29 -20.77 16.79
CA LYS A 868 -24.59 -20.89 17.48
C LYS A 868 -24.65 -22.06 18.47
N THR A 869 -23.97 -23.16 18.17
CA THR A 869 -24.12 -24.43 18.90
C THR A 869 -23.03 -24.66 19.95
N THR A 870 -21.82 -24.12 19.74
CA THR A 870 -20.67 -24.37 20.62
C THR A 870 -20.05 -23.08 21.14
N ILE A 871 -19.55 -22.19 20.27
CA ILE A 871 -18.65 -21.08 20.67
C ILE A 871 -19.40 -19.97 21.42
N PHE A 872 -20.57 -19.56 20.92
CA PHE A 872 -21.38 -18.48 21.49
C PHE A 872 -22.81 -18.93 21.79
N LYS A 873 -22.95 -20.19 22.20
CA LYS A 873 -24.24 -20.84 22.48
C LYS A 873 -25.13 -20.01 23.40
N GLU A 874 -24.60 -19.55 24.53
CA GLU A 874 -25.37 -18.79 25.51
C GLU A 874 -25.84 -17.44 24.94
N PHE A 875 -25.04 -16.79 24.09
CA PHE A 875 -25.43 -15.55 23.41
C PHE A 875 -26.52 -15.80 22.37
N PHE A 876 -26.44 -16.90 21.63
CA PHE A 876 -27.47 -17.29 20.66
C PHE A 876 -28.80 -17.62 21.35
N GLU A 877 -28.78 -18.37 22.46
CA GLU A 877 -29.98 -18.63 23.27
C GLU A 877 -30.63 -17.34 23.81
N MET A 878 -29.82 -16.34 24.15
CA MET A 878 -30.31 -15.05 24.64
C MET A 878 -30.84 -14.16 23.50
N HIS A 879 -30.18 -14.15 22.34
CA HIS A 879 -30.46 -13.26 21.21
C HIS A 879 -30.39 -14.00 19.87
N PRO A 880 -31.36 -14.90 19.56
CA PRO A 880 -31.27 -15.76 18.38
C PRO A 880 -31.24 -14.98 17.06
N ASN A 881 -31.96 -13.86 16.99
CA ASN A 881 -32.04 -13.00 15.79
C ASN A 881 -30.76 -12.20 15.50
N LYS A 882 -29.74 -12.26 16.38
CA LYS A 882 -28.49 -11.52 16.23
C LYS A 882 -27.49 -12.22 15.30
N PHE A 883 -27.54 -13.55 15.22
CA PHE A 883 -26.56 -14.36 14.51
C PHE A 883 -26.97 -14.62 13.06
N GLN A 884 -26.11 -14.24 12.12
CA GLN A 884 -26.29 -14.44 10.68
C GLN A 884 -25.11 -15.19 10.07
N ASN A 885 -25.28 -15.66 8.83
CA ASN A 885 -24.17 -16.14 7.98
C ASN A 885 -23.91 -15.13 6.87
N LYS A 886 -22.64 -14.94 6.51
CA LYS A 886 -22.22 -14.29 5.25
C LYS A 886 -21.04 -15.07 4.70
N THR A 887 -21.28 -16.00 3.79
CA THR A 887 -20.20 -16.80 3.21
C THR A 887 -19.23 -15.87 2.48
N ASN A 888 -17.94 -15.99 2.78
CA ASN A 888 -16.88 -15.22 2.13
C ASN A 888 -16.90 -15.35 0.59
N GLY A 889 -16.23 -14.39 -0.07
CA GLY A 889 -16.00 -14.40 -1.50
C GLY A 889 -14.71 -13.67 -1.87
N VAL A 890 -14.31 -13.78 -3.13
CA VAL A 890 -13.14 -13.10 -3.70
C VAL A 890 -13.52 -12.37 -4.99
N THR A 891 -12.81 -11.28 -5.29
CA THR A 891 -13.11 -10.44 -6.46
C THR A 891 -12.70 -11.13 -7.78
N PRO A 892 -13.61 -11.30 -8.76
CA PRO A 892 -13.25 -11.78 -10.10
C PRO A 892 -12.34 -10.82 -10.87
N ARG A 893 -12.38 -9.51 -10.58
CA ARG A 893 -11.52 -8.51 -11.24
C ARG A 893 -10.05 -8.84 -11.05
N ARG A 894 -9.61 -9.04 -9.81
CA ARG A 894 -8.21 -9.39 -9.55
C ARG A 894 -7.89 -10.84 -9.86
N TRP A 895 -8.75 -11.76 -9.43
CA TRP A 895 -8.41 -13.19 -9.41
C TRP A 895 -8.72 -13.93 -10.71
N VAL A 896 -9.40 -13.30 -11.66
CA VAL A 896 -9.60 -13.83 -13.02
C VAL A 896 -9.19 -12.79 -14.06
N ARG A 897 -9.81 -11.61 -14.11
CA ARG A 897 -9.56 -10.59 -15.15
C ARG A 897 -8.09 -10.14 -15.20
N CYS A 898 -7.50 -9.81 -14.05
CA CYS A 898 -6.08 -9.40 -13.97
C CYS A 898 -5.11 -10.59 -13.98
N ALA A 899 -5.39 -11.63 -13.20
CA ALA A 899 -4.47 -12.76 -13.02
C ALA A 899 -4.42 -13.70 -14.24
N ASN A 900 -5.55 -13.88 -14.92
CA ASN A 900 -5.72 -14.81 -16.03
C ASN A 900 -6.47 -14.14 -17.21
N PRO A 901 -5.85 -13.11 -17.83
CA PRO A 901 -6.50 -12.31 -18.88
C PRO A 901 -6.92 -13.16 -20.09
N ALA A 902 -6.19 -14.23 -20.41
CA ALA A 902 -6.55 -15.15 -21.49
C ALA A 902 -7.86 -15.92 -21.20
N LEU A 903 -8.06 -16.37 -19.96
CA LEU A 903 -9.32 -16.98 -19.53
C LEU A 903 -10.48 -15.97 -19.54
N ALA A 904 -10.21 -14.75 -19.08
CA ALA A 904 -11.20 -13.67 -19.12
C ALA A 904 -11.62 -13.33 -20.56
N ALA A 905 -10.67 -13.26 -21.49
CA ALA A 905 -10.93 -13.05 -22.91
C ALA A 905 -11.73 -14.21 -23.55
N LEU A 906 -11.48 -15.46 -23.13
CA LEU A 906 -12.30 -16.60 -23.54
C LEU A 906 -13.76 -16.43 -23.10
N TYR A 907 -13.99 -16.01 -21.85
CA TYR A 907 -15.35 -15.75 -21.35
C TYR A 907 -16.03 -14.60 -22.10
N ASP A 908 -15.34 -13.47 -22.28
CA ASP A 908 -15.87 -12.32 -23.02
C ASP A 908 -16.30 -12.71 -24.43
N ARG A 909 -15.46 -13.48 -25.14
CA ARG A 909 -15.71 -13.91 -26.52
C ARG A 909 -16.93 -14.84 -26.63
N VAL A 910 -17.08 -15.79 -25.72
CA VAL A 910 -18.17 -16.79 -25.78
C VAL A 910 -19.49 -16.20 -25.29
N LEU A 911 -19.45 -15.34 -24.25
CA LEU A 911 -20.64 -14.64 -23.74
C LEU A 911 -21.00 -13.39 -24.55
N GLY A 912 -20.10 -12.90 -25.40
CA GLY A 912 -20.26 -11.68 -26.18
C GLY A 912 -20.20 -10.38 -25.37
N SER A 913 -19.81 -10.45 -24.09
CA SER A 913 -19.65 -9.28 -23.21
C SER A 913 -18.82 -9.61 -21.97
N ASP A 914 -18.30 -8.57 -21.32
CA ASP A 914 -17.56 -8.64 -20.06
C ASP A 914 -18.43 -8.53 -18.80
N LYS A 915 -19.77 -8.46 -18.95
CA LYS A 915 -20.72 -8.27 -17.85
C LYS A 915 -20.58 -9.32 -16.74
N TRP A 916 -20.03 -10.50 -17.05
CA TRP A 916 -19.76 -11.55 -16.08
C TRP A 916 -18.80 -11.11 -14.95
N VAL A 917 -17.98 -10.08 -15.18
CA VAL A 917 -17.05 -9.53 -14.18
C VAL A 917 -17.79 -8.87 -13.01
N GLN A 918 -19.00 -8.34 -13.24
CA GLN A 918 -19.91 -7.79 -12.22
C GLN A 918 -21.01 -8.80 -11.81
N ASP A 919 -21.33 -9.77 -12.68
CA ASP A 919 -22.29 -10.83 -12.41
C ASP A 919 -21.75 -12.20 -12.84
N MET A 920 -21.04 -12.86 -11.92
CA MET A 920 -20.47 -14.18 -12.21
C MET A 920 -21.51 -15.27 -12.47
N GLU A 921 -22.80 -15.07 -12.14
CA GLU A 921 -23.82 -16.08 -12.43
C GLU A 921 -23.98 -16.32 -13.94
N LEU A 922 -23.62 -15.33 -14.77
CA LEU A 922 -23.62 -15.46 -16.23
C LEU A 922 -22.69 -16.58 -16.73
N LEU A 923 -21.67 -16.98 -15.95
CA LEU A 923 -20.79 -18.09 -16.31
C LEU A 923 -21.51 -19.43 -16.40
N LYS A 924 -22.68 -19.60 -15.76
CA LYS A 924 -23.52 -20.80 -15.92
C LYS A 924 -23.92 -21.04 -17.38
N GLN A 925 -24.01 -19.99 -18.19
CA GLN A 925 -24.36 -20.09 -19.61
C GLN A 925 -23.28 -20.82 -20.44
N LEU A 926 -22.08 -21.01 -19.87
CA LEU A 926 -20.98 -21.73 -20.50
C LEU A 926 -21.02 -23.25 -20.25
N GLU A 927 -21.95 -23.77 -19.43
CA GLU A 927 -22.05 -25.21 -19.18
C GLU A 927 -22.22 -26.06 -20.46
N PRO A 928 -23.02 -25.67 -21.47
CA PRO A 928 -23.12 -26.40 -22.72
C PRO A 928 -21.78 -26.50 -23.48
N ASN A 929 -20.90 -25.50 -23.33
CA ASN A 929 -19.58 -25.45 -23.98
C ASN A 929 -18.59 -26.49 -23.42
N VAL A 930 -18.88 -27.12 -22.27
CA VAL A 930 -18.06 -28.24 -21.75
C VAL A 930 -18.05 -29.43 -22.72
N SER A 931 -19.08 -29.56 -23.57
CA SER A 931 -19.15 -30.58 -24.62
C SER A 931 -18.56 -30.14 -25.96
N ASP A 932 -18.18 -28.86 -26.11
CA ASP A 932 -17.56 -28.33 -27.32
C ASP A 932 -16.03 -28.60 -27.32
N PRO A 933 -15.52 -29.42 -28.26
CA PRO A 933 -14.10 -29.71 -28.33
C PRO A 933 -13.21 -28.48 -28.53
N GLN A 934 -13.71 -27.41 -29.17
CA GLN A 934 -12.90 -26.20 -29.36
C GLN A 934 -12.76 -25.42 -28.06
N PHE A 935 -13.86 -25.23 -27.32
CA PHE A 935 -13.83 -24.57 -26.02
C PHE A 935 -12.91 -25.30 -25.03
N VAL A 936 -12.99 -26.64 -24.98
CA VAL A 936 -12.11 -27.46 -24.12
C VAL A 936 -10.63 -27.30 -24.50
N ARG A 937 -10.31 -27.32 -25.80
CA ARG A 937 -8.94 -27.09 -26.28
C ARG A 937 -8.42 -25.70 -25.93
N ASP A 938 -9.22 -24.66 -26.13
CA ASP A 938 -8.85 -23.28 -25.79
C ASP A 938 -8.56 -23.15 -24.30
N PHE A 939 -9.40 -23.74 -23.45
CA PHE A 939 -9.20 -23.75 -22.01
C PHE A 939 -7.91 -24.48 -21.59
N GLN A 940 -7.61 -25.61 -22.21
CA GLN A 940 -6.36 -26.36 -21.98
C GLN A 940 -5.13 -25.56 -22.42
N MET A 941 -5.17 -24.90 -23.58
CA MET A 941 -4.08 -24.03 -24.04
C MET A 941 -3.82 -22.88 -23.06
N ILE A 942 -4.87 -22.23 -22.58
CA ILE A 942 -4.76 -21.17 -21.56
C ILE A 942 -4.12 -21.70 -20.27
N LYS A 943 -4.48 -22.91 -19.82
CA LYS A 943 -3.81 -23.53 -18.66
C LYS A 943 -2.32 -23.76 -18.93
N MET A 944 -1.97 -24.21 -20.13
CA MET A 944 -0.58 -24.44 -20.52
C MET A 944 0.24 -23.15 -20.54
N GLU A 945 -0.27 -22.08 -21.14
CA GLU A 945 0.36 -20.75 -21.12
C GLU A 945 0.60 -20.25 -19.68
N ASN A 946 -0.39 -20.45 -18.80
CA ASN A 946 -0.25 -20.14 -17.39
C ASN A 946 0.86 -20.95 -16.71
N LYS A 947 0.97 -22.24 -17.02
CA LYS A 947 2.07 -23.10 -16.53
C LYS A 947 3.42 -22.62 -17.04
N GLU A 948 3.56 -22.21 -18.30
CA GLU A 948 4.80 -21.66 -18.85
C GLU A 948 5.27 -20.43 -18.07
N ARG A 949 4.36 -19.48 -17.79
CA ARG A 949 4.65 -18.29 -16.99
C ARG A 949 5.13 -18.66 -15.58
N PHE A 950 4.49 -19.65 -14.95
CA PHE A 950 4.86 -20.12 -13.62
C PHE A 950 6.22 -20.84 -13.61
N VAL A 951 6.51 -21.69 -14.60
CA VAL A 951 7.82 -22.35 -14.76
C VAL A 951 8.92 -21.31 -14.91
N HIS A 952 8.71 -20.28 -15.74
CA HIS A 952 9.65 -19.17 -15.90
C HIS A 952 9.90 -18.45 -14.56
N TRP A 953 8.84 -18.16 -13.82
CA TRP A 953 8.94 -17.52 -12.50
C TRP A 953 9.66 -18.38 -11.47
N ILE A 954 9.40 -19.70 -11.42
CA ILE A 954 10.10 -20.65 -10.54
C ILE A 954 11.58 -20.77 -10.90
N ARG A 955 11.92 -20.85 -12.19
CA ARG A 955 13.32 -20.87 -12.64
C ARG A 955 14.05 -19.60 -12.20
N LYS A 956 13.41 -18.44 -12.35
CA LYS A 956 13.99 -17.13 -11.96
C LYS A 956 14.14 -16.99 -10.43
N THR A 957 13.18 -17.47 -9.66
CA THR A 957 13.07 -17.17 -8.22
C THR A 957 13.66 -18.28 -7.33
N CYS A 958 13.45 -19.54 -7.70
CA CYS A 958 13.83 -20.71 -6.92
C CYS A 958 14.99 -21.50 -7.54
N GLN A 959 15.40 -21.19 -8.78
CA GLN A 959 16.46 -21.90 -9.51
C GLN A 959 16.18 -23.42 -9.67
N VAL A 960 14.91 -23.78 -9.82
CA VAL A 960 14.48 -25.15 -10.08
C VAL A 960 13.83 -25.23 -11.46
N ASP A 961 14.23 -26.21 -12.25
CA ASP A 961 13.57 -26.55 -13.51
C ASP A 961 12.40 -27.50 -13.26
N LEU A 962 11.19 -27.03 -13.55
CA LEU A 962 9.98 -27.83 -13.47
C LEU A 962 9.64 -28.43 -14.83
N ASN A 963 9.25 -29.70 -14.82
CA ASN A 963 8.67 -30.34 -15.99
C ASN A 963 7.26 -29.79 -16.22
N ILE A 964 7.07 -29.09 -17.34
CA ILE A 964 5.81 -28.44 -17.65
C ILE A 964 4.65 -29.43 -17.88
N ASP A 965 4.93 -30.66 -18.31
CA ASP A 965 3.93 -31.70 -18.53
C ASP A 965 3.53 -32.42 -17.23
N SER A 966 4.21 -32.13 -16.13
CA SER A 966 3.85 -32.67 -14.82
C SER A 966 2.61 -32.01 -14.24
N LEU A 967 1.87 -32.74 -13.40
CA LEU A 967 0.79 -32.18 -12.61
C LEU A 967 1.34 -31.14 -11.63
N PHE A 968 0.85 -29.90 -11.69
CA PHE A 968 1.19 -28.85 -10.72
C PHE A 968 0.29 -28.95 -9.49
N ASP A 969 0.85 -29.51 -8.41
CA ASP A 969 0.21 -29.78 -7.12
C ASP A 969 0.66 -28.74 -6.08
N ILE A 970 -0.23 -27.84 -5.69
CA ILE A 970 0.14 -26.61 -4.97
C ILE A 970 -0.51 -26.53 -3.59
N GLN A 971 0.30 -26.27 -2.56
CA GLN A 971 -0.16 -25.93 -1.21
C GLN A 971 0.42 -24.59 -0.75
N VAL A 972 -0.36 -23.51 -0.95
CA VAL A 972 0.03 -22.15 -0.54
C VAL A 972 -0.91 -21.55 0.51
N LYS A 973 -0.39 -21.39 1.74
CA LYS A 973 -1.09 -20.78 2.88
C LYS A 973 -0.12 -20.60 4.05
N ARG A 974 -0.53 -19.89 5.10
CA ARG A 974 0.22 -19.79 6.36
C ARG A 974 0.70 -21.18 6.82
N ILE A 975 1.97 -21.29 7.20
CA ILE A 975 2.53 -22.56 7.70
C ILE A 975 2.09 -22.74 9.15
N HIS A 976 1.36 -23.83 9.42
CA HIS A 976 0.82 -24.14 10.73
C HIS A 976 0.52 -25.65 10.82
N GLU A 977 0.67 -26.24 12.01
CA GLU A 977 0.42 -27.67 12.21
C GLU A 977 -1.01 -28.11 11.78
N TYR A 978 -2.07 -27.37 12.14
CA TYR A 978 -3.45 -27.71 11.73
C TYR A 978 -3.71 -27.58 10.21
N LYS A 979 -2.89 -26.81 9.48
CA LYS A 979 -2.98 -26.68 8.01
C LYS A 979 -2.31 -27.86 7.28
N ARG A 980 -1.62 -28.72 8.03
CA ARG A 980 -1.05 -30.01 7.63
C ARG A 980 -0.14 -29.99 6.39
N GLN A 981 0.67 -28.94 6.20
CA GLN A 981 1.80 -29.01 5.27
C GLN A 981 2.74 -30.19 5.61
N LEU A 982 2.81 -30.55 6.89
CA LEU A 982 3.53 -31.73 7.38
C LEU A 982 2.97 -33.03 6.76
N MET A 983 1.64 -33.20 6.69
CA MET A 983 1.03 -34.39 6.07
C MET A 983 1.37 -34.47 4.58
N ASN A 984 1.33 -33.34 3.87
CA ASN A 984 1.68 -33.28 2.46
C ASN A 984 3.16 -33.65 2.22
N ILE A 985 4.11 -33.08 2.97
CA ILE A 985 5.52 -33.42 2.77
C ILE A 985 5.84 -34.87 3.15
N LEU A 986 5.16 -35.45 4.15
CA LEU A 986 5.28 -36.88 4.48
C LEU A 986 4.77 -37.77 3.33
N TYR A 987 3.68 -37.38 2.66
CA TYR A 987 3.21 -38.07 1.46
C TYR A 987 4.19 -37.94 0.29
N VAL A 988 4.82 -36.79 0.12
CA VAL A 988 5.85 -36.60 -0.92
C VAL A 988 7.03 -37.54 -0.69
N ILE A 989 7.46 -37.73 0.56
CA ILE A 989 8.49 -38.73 0.89
C ILE A 989 8.00 -40.14 0.57
N TYR A 990 6.77 -40.50 0.93
CA TYR A 990 6.17 -41.79 0.58
C TYR A 990 6.16 -42.03 -0.94
N ARG A 991 5.69 -41.05 -1.73
CA ARG A 991 5.66 -41.13 -3.21
C ARG A 991 7.06 -41.30 -3.77
N TYR A 992 8.05 -40.58 -3.24
CA TYR A 992 9.44 -40.72 -3.63
C TYR A 992 9.96 -42.16 -3.40
N LEU A 993 9.69 -42.75 -2.23
CA LEU A 993 10.06 -44.13 -1.94
C LEU A 993 9.40 -45.12 -2.90
N VAL A 994 8.11 -44.95 -3.19
CA VAL A 994 7.40 -45.78 -4.17
C VAL A 994 8.03 -45.68 -5.56
N ILE A 995 8.40 -44.48 -6.02
CA ILE A 995 9.08 -44.31 -7.32
C ILE A 995 10.44 -45.03 -7.33
N LYS A 996 11.20 -44.97 -6.23
CA LYS A 996 12.50 -45.64 -6.10
C LYS A 996 12.37 -47.16 -6.12
N GLU A 997 11.36 -47.69 -5.44
CA GLU A 997 11.05 -49.12 -5.39
C GLU A 997 10.44 -49.66 -6.69
N SER A 998 9.83 -48.79 -7.51
CA SER A 998 9.20 -49.16 -8.79
C SER A 998 10.23 -49.60 -9.84
N SER A 999 9.88 -50.65 -10.59
CA SER A 999 10.61 -51.08 -11.79
C SER A 999 10.58 -50.01 -12.90
N PRO A 1000 11.51 -50.05 -13.89
CA PRO A 1000 11.50 -49.12 -15.01
C PRO A 1000 10.16 -49.07 -15.79
N GLU A 1001 9.48 -50.20 -15.92
CA GLU A 1001 8.16 -50.31 -16.57
C GLU A 1001 7.04 -49.68 -15.75
N GLU A 1002 7.06 -49.86 -14.43
CA GLU A 1002 6.10 -49.24 -13.51
C GLU A 1002 6.29 -47.72 -13.46
N ARG A 1003 7.54 -47.24 -13.46
CA ARG A 1003 7.86 -45.80 -13.47
C ARG A 1003 7.24 -45.06 -14.67
N LYS A 1004 7.13 -45.71 -15.84
CA LYS A 1004 6.48 -45.12 -17.03
C LYS A 1004 4.98 -44.86 -16.85
N ARG A 1005 4.32 -45.51 -15.89
CA ARG A 1005 2.89 -45.35 -15.59
C ARG A 1005 2.61 -44.35 -14.46
N ILE A 1006 3.66 -43.88 -13.78
CA ILE A 1006 3.56 -42.89 -12.70
C ILE A 1006 3.36 -41.52 -13.34
N VAL A 1007 2.36 -40.77 -12.86
CA VAL A 1007 2.12 -39.40 -13.31
C VAL A 1007 3.26 -38.50 -12.79
N PRO A 1008 4.00 -37.79 -13.66
CA PRO A 1008 4.99 -36.81 -13.24
C PRO A 1008 4.34 -35.70 -12.41
N ARG A 1009 4.97 -35.26 -11.32
CA ARG A 1009 4.38 -34.27 -10.42
C ARG A 1009 5.38 -33.22 -9.95
N SER A 1010 4.95 -31.96 -9.97
CA SER A 1010 5.67 -30.84 -9.36
C SER A 1010 4.90 -30.35 -8.14
N VAL A 1011 5.41 -30.69 -6.94
CA VAL A 1011 4.76 -30.33 -5.67
C VAL A 1011 5.33 -29.02 -5.15
N CYS A 1012 4.50 -27.98 -5.10
CA CYS A 1012 4.91 -26.63 -4.76
C CYS A 1012 4.28 -26.19 -3.43
N PHE A 1013 5.13 -25.86 -2.46
CA PHE A 1013 4.75 -25.29 -1.18
C PHE A 1013 4.98 -23.78 -1.17
N GLY A 1014 4.19 -23.04 -0.40
CA GLY A 1014 4.49 -21.64 -0.12
C GLY A 1014 3.71 -21.12 1.08
N GLY A 1015 4.29 -20.15 1.79
CA GLY A 1015 3.68 -19.60 2.99
C GLY A 1015 4.70 -19.12 4.01
N LYS A 1016 4.22 -18.33 4.97
CA LYS A 1016 5.02 -17.77 6.06
C LYS A 1016 4.70 -18.49 7.37
N ALA A 1017 5.73 -18.79 8.17
CA ALA A 1017 5.58 -19.18 9.57
C ALA A 1017 5.63 -17.93 10.47
N ALA A 1018 4.89 -17.89 11.58
CA ALA A 1018 5.04 -16.79 12.53
C ALA A 1018 6.45 -16.81 13.15
N PRO A 1019 7.08 -15.65 13.46
CA PRO A 1019 8.48 -15.61 13.89
C PRO A 1019 8.78 -16.45 15.13
N GLY A 1020 7.85 -16.49 16.09
CA GLY A 1020 7.96 -17.27 17.33
C GLY A 1020 7.48 -18.73 17.22
N TYR A 1021 6.96 -19.17 16.08
CA TYR A 1021 6.39 -20.53 15.94
C TYR A 1021 7.43 -21.53 15.44
N VAL A 1022 8.13 -22.14 16.39
CA VAL A 1022 9.24 -23.07 16.16
C VAL A 1022 8.84 -24.25 15.26
N ASN A 1023 7.75 -24.96 15.56
CA ASN A 1023 7.35 -26.13 14.76
C ASN A 1023 7.00 -25.76 13.31
N ALA A 1024 6.31 -24.64 13.08
CA ALA A 1024 6.02 -24.17 11.72
C ALA A 1024 7.31 -23.88 10.92
N LYS A 1025 8.34 -23.28 11.55
CA LYS A 1025 9.66 -23.09 10.92
C LYS A 1025 10.36 -24.41 10.63
N ARG A 1026 10.25 -25.41 11.51
CA ARG A 1026 10.78 -26.76 11.28
C ARG A 1026 10.11 -27.45 10.08
N VAL A 1027 8.81 -27.25 9.86
CA VAL A 1027 8.12 -27.77 8.66
C VAL A 1027 8.73 -27.18 7.39
N ILE A 1028 9.00 -25.86 7.36
CA ILE A 1028 9.67 -25.22 6.22
C ILE A 1028 11.05 -25.85 5.99
N LYS A 1029 11.82 -26.08 7.06
CA LYS A 1029 13.13 -26.74 6.97
C LYS A 1029 13.03 -28.16 6.41
N LEU A 1030 12.07 -28.95 6.89
CA LEU A 1030 11.84 -30.30 6.38
C LEU A 1030 11.51 -30.28 4.88
N ILE A 1031 10.62 -29.39 4.42
CA ILE A 1031 10.26 -29.28 3.00
C ILE A 1031 11.50 -28.99 2.15
N ASN A 1032 12.32 -28.01 2.54
CA ASN A 1032 13.53 -27.67 1.79
C ASN A 1032 14.55 -28.81 1.80
N SER A 1033 14.78 -29.45 2.95
CA SER A 1033 15.67 -30.62 3.07
C SER A 1033 15.22 -31.80 2.19
N VAL A 1034 13.92 -32.03 2.07
CA VAL A 1034 13.36 -33.07 1.19
C VAL A 1034 13.51 -32.66 -0.28
N ALA A 1035 13.26 -31.39 -0.60
CA ALA A 1035 13.44 -30.86 -1.96
C ALA A 1035 14.87 -31.00 -2.46
N ASP A 1036 15.86 -30.70 -1.61
CA ASP A 1036 17.28 -30.83 -1.95
C ASP A 1036 17.66 -32.27 -2.35
N VAL A 1037 17.10 -33.28 -1.68
CA VAL A 1037 17.36 -34.69 -2.01
C VAL A 1037 16.62 -35.11 -3.28
N ILE A 1038 15.32 -34.82 -3.37
CA ILE A 1038 14.47 -35.28 -4.47
C ILE A 1038 14.86 -34.62 -5.79
N ASN A 1039 15.09 -33.31 -5.80
CA ASN A 1039 15.36 -32.57 -7.04
C ASN A 1039 16.71 -32.95 -7.67
N ASN A 1040 17.65 -33.45 -6.85
CA ASN A 1040 19.00 -33.88 -7.25
C ASN A 1040 19.13 -35.41 -7.45
N ASP A 1041 18.06 -36.20 -7.29
CA ASP A 1041 18.12 -37.64 -7.53
C ASP A 1041 17.93 -37.99 -9.02
N HIS A 1042 19.04 -38.26 -9.71
CA HIS A 1042 19.05 -38.66 -11.11
C HIS A 1042 18.28 -39.96 -11.42
N GLN A 1043 18.03 -40.83 -10.43
CA GLN A 1043 17.33 -42.10 -10.66
C GLN A 1043 15.82 -41.91 -10.90
N ILE A 1044 15.24 -40.82 -10.42
CA ILE A 1044 13.81 -40.51 -10.63
C ILE A 1044 13.60 -39.45 -11.72
N GLY A 1045 14.65 -38.70 -12.08
CA GLY A 1045 14.60 -37.66 -13.11
C GLY A 1045 13.56 -36.58 -12.80
N ASP A 1046 12.61 -36.40 -13.72
CA ASP A 1046 11.54 -35.39 -13.64
C ASP A 1046 10.17 -35.97 -13.26
N LEU A 1047 10.13 -37.20 -12.73
CA LEU A 1047 8.90 -37.82 -12.23
C LEU A 1047 8.38 -37.12 -10.96
N LEU A 1048 9.26 -36.52 -10.16
CA LEU A 1048 8.88 -35.78 -8.96
C LEU A 1048 9.85 -34.62 -8.73
N LYS A 1049 9.32 -33.41 -8.62
CA LYS A 1049 10.04 -32.22 -8.15
C LYS A 1049 9.31 -31.61 -6.97
N VAL A 1050 10.06 -31.01 -6.05
CA VAL A 1050 9.53 -30.34 -4.86
C VAL A 1050 10.11 -28.94 -4.79
N VAL A 1051 9.27 -27.93 -4.61
CA VAL A 1051 9.72 -26.53 -4.51
C VAL A 1051 9.07 -25.84 -3.34
N PHE A 1052 9.86 -25.11 -2.54
CA PHE A 1052 9.35 -24.14 -1.59
C PHE A 1052 9.46 -22.73 -2.19
N MET A 1053 8.33 -22.08 -2.41
CA MET A 1053 8.24 -20.73 -2.96
C MET A 1053 8.40 -19.69 -1.83
N PRO A 1054 9.47 -18.89 -1.84
CA PRO A 1054 9.71 -17.90 -0.80
C PRO A 1054 8.73 -16.72 -0.92
N ASN A 1055 8.46 -16.07 0.21
CA ASN A 1055 7.74 -14.80 0.33
C ASN A 1055 6.39 -14.77 -0.42
N TYR A 1056 5.54 -15.77 -0.18
CA TYR A 1056 4.18 -15.78 -0.71
C TYR A 1056 3.41 -14.48 -0.36
N ASN A 1057 2.92 -13.78 -1.39
CA ASN A 1057 2.19 -12.52 -1.34
C ASN A 1057 1.12 -12.47 -2.47
N VAL A 1058 0.50 -11.32 -2.71
CA VAL A 1058 -0.59 -11.19 -3.70
C VAL A 1058 -0.04 -11.31 -5.13
N SER A 1059 1.07 -10.64 -5.44
CA SER A 1059 1.67 -10.69 -6.78
C SER A 1059 2.09 -12.10 -7.18
N ASN A 1060 2.76 -12.83 -6.28
CA ASN A 1060 3.14 -14.22 -6.54
C ASN A 1060 1.88 -15.10 -6.70
N ALA A 1061 0.83 -14.85 -5.92
CA ALA A 1061 -0.44 -15.57 -6.04
C ALA A 1061 -1.13 -15.35 -7.40
N GLN A 1062 -1.01 -14.17 -8.03
CA GLN A 1062 -1.53 -13.90 -9.38
C GLN A 1062 -0.82 -14.72 -10.48
N ILE A 1063 0.38 -15.27 -10.21
CA ILE A 1063 1.09 -16.19 -11.10
C ILE A 1063 0.79 -17.65 -10.73
N ILE A 1064 0.82 -17.97 -9.43
CA ILE A 1064 0.65 -19.34 -8.91
C ILE A 1064 -0.75 -19.89 -9.19
N ILE A 1065 -1.80 -19.10 -8.92
CA ILE A 1065 -3.18 -19.58 -8.93
C ILE A 1065 -3.65 -19.96 -10.35
N PRO A 1066 -3.42 -19.15 -11.39
CA PRO A 1066 -3.79 -19.53 -12.76
C PRO A 1066 -3.07 -20.78 -13.28
N ALA A 1067 -1.84 -21.03 -12.82
CA ALA A 1067 -1.03 -22.18 -13.25
C ALA A 1067 -1.37 -23.49 -12.53
N ALA A 1068 -1.99 -23.42 -11.35
CA ALA A 1068 -2.31 -24.60 -10.57
C ALA A 1068 -3.33 -25.50 -11.26
N GLU A 1069 -3.10 -26.81 -11.19
CA GLU A 1069 -4.02 -27.84 -11.67
C GLU A 1069 -4.69 -28.56 -10.48
N LEU A 1070 -3.91 -28.82 -9.42
CA LEU A 1070 -4.40 -29.32 -8.14
C LEU A 1070 -3.97 -28.37 -7.01
N SER A 1071 -4.90 -28.08 -6.09
CA SER A 1071 -4.63 -27.28 -4.89
C SER A 1071 -5.01 -28.03 -3.62
N GLN A 1072 -4.16 -27.93 -2.60
CA GLN A 1072 -4.34 -28.68 -1.36
C GLN A 1072 -4.96 -27.85 -0.23
N HIS A 1073 -6.15 -28.27 0.19
CA HIS A 1073 -6.96 -27.68 1.25
C HIS A 1073 -7.25 -28.69 2.36
N ILE A 1074 -6.16 -29.17 2.96
CA ILE A 1074 -6.10 -30.36 3.79
C ILE A 1074 -6.04 -30.07 5.30
N SER A 1075 -6.65 -29.00 5.80
CA SER A 1075 -6.63 -28.71 7.24
C SER A 1075 -7.36 -29.82 8.03
N THR A 1076 -7.06 -29.99 9.31
CA THR A 1076 -7.84 -30.93 10.17
C THR A 1076 -9.30 -30.48 10.20
N ALA A 1077 -10.26 -31.39 10.02
CA ALA A 1077 -11.66 -31.01 9.96
C ALA A 1077 -12.11 -30.25 11.23
N GLY A 1078 -12.88 -29.17 11.07
CA GLY A 1078 -13.36 -28.33 12.15
C GLY A 1078 -12.36 -27.24 12.58
N THR A 1079 -11.27 -27.02 11.84
CA THR A 1079 -10.27 -25.99 12.19
C THR A 1079 -10.28 -24.78 11.25
N GLU A 1080 -10.88 -24.89 10.07
CA GLU A 1080 -11.07 -23.78 9.13
C GLU A 1080 -12.46 -23.17 9.22
N ALA A 1081 -12.53 -21.87 9.45
CA ALA A 1081 -13.80 -21.14 9.38
C ALA A 1081 -14.33 -21.01 7.93
N SER A 1082 -13.44 -20.96 6.93
CA SER A 1082 -13.78 -20.69 5.53
C SER A 1082 -12.59 -21.13 4.63
N GLY A 1083 -12.08 -20.26 3.75
CA GLY A 1083 -10.92 -20.53 2.91
C GLY A 1083 -11.00 -19.77 1.58
N THR A 1084 -10.53 -18.53 1.54
CA THR A 1084 -10.64 -17.68 0.34
C THR A 1084 -9.66 -18.06 -0.76
N SER A 1085 -8.53 -18.72 -0.47
CA SER A 1085 -7.64 -19.23 -1.52
C SER A 1085 -8.28 -20.38 -2.30
N ASN A 1086 -9.08 -21.22 -1.65
CA ASN A 1086 -9.84 -22.31 -2.26
C ASN A 1086 -10.70 -21.75 -3.42
N MET A 1087 -11.41 -20.65 -3.16
CA MET A 1087 -12.27 -19.97 -4.12
C MET A 1087 -11.49 -19.45 -5.33
N LYS A 1088 -10.29 -18.90 -5.12
CA LYS A 1088 -9.45 -18.38 -6.23
C LYS A 1088 -8.96 -19.50 -7.14
N PHE A 1089 -8.60 -20.65 -6.56
CA PHE A 1089 -8.17 -21.82 -7.32
C PHE A 1089 -9.28 -22.34 -8.22
N ILE A 1090 -10.47 -22.57 -7.68
CA ILE A 1090 -11.59 -23.07 -8.49
C ILE A 1090 -12.00 -22.07 -9.57
N MET A 1091 -11.98 -20.76 -9.30
CA MET A 1091 -12.24 -19.71 -10.30
C MET A 1091 -11.30 -19.78 -11.53
N ASN A 1092 -10.12 -20.38 -11.36
CA ASN A 1092 -9.11 -20.58 -12.42
C ASN A 1092 -9.06 -22.04 -12.91
N GLY A 1093 -10.11 -22.83 -12.62
CA GLY A 1093 -10.26 -24.22 -13.02
C GLY A 1093 -9.32 -25.20 -12.29
N CYS A 1094 -8.69 -24.80 -11.19
CA CYS A 1094 -7.89 -25.73 -10.40
C CYS A 1094 -8.82 -26.65 -9.58
N LEU A 1095 -8.53 -27.96 -9.58
CA LEU A 1095 -9.25 -28.92 -8.74
C LEU A 1095 -8.76 -28.84 -7.29
N ILE A 1096 -9.63 -29.18 -6.34
CA ILE A 1096 -9.28 -29.20 -4.91
C ILE A 1096 -9.09 -30.65 -4.45
N LEU A 1097 -8.01 -30.87 -3.69
CA LEU A 1097 -7.84 -31.99 -2.79
C LEU A 1097 -7.93 -31.48 -1.35
N GLY A 1098 -8.91 -31.93 -0.58
CA GLY A 1098 -9.16 -31.35 0.74
C GLY A 1098 -9.96 -32.23 1.70
N THR A 1099 -10.09 -31.76 2.93
CA THR A 1099 -11.04 -32.29 3.91
C THR A 1099 -12.40 -31.62 3.74
N LEU A 1100 -13.46 -32.24 4.28
CA LEU A 1100 -14.78 -31.63 4.36
C LEU A 1100 -14.81 -30.57 5.49
N ASP A 1101 -14.08 -29.48 5.29
CA ASP A 1101 -13.83 -28.41 6.27
C ASP A 1101 -13.88 -27.02 5.63
N GLY A 1102 -14.30 -26.02 6.40
CA GLY A 1102 -14.38 -24.62 5.97
C GLY A 1102 -15.08 -24.43 4.62
N ALA A 1103 -14.42 -23.74 3.69
CA ALA A 1103 -14.98 -23.44 2.37
C ALA A 1103 -15.12 -24.68 1.46
N ASN A 1104 -14.42 -25.79 1.74
CA ASN A 1104 -14.50 -26.98 0.88
C ASN A 1104 -15.91 -27.56 0.86
N VAL A 1105 -16.68 -27.44 1.94
CA VAL A 1105 -18.05 -27.95 2.00
C VAL A 1105 -18.95 -27.20 1.01
N GLU A 1106 -18.89 -25.87 1.03
CA GLU A 1106 -19.70 -25.07 0.11
C GLU A 1106 -19.22 -25.20 -1.34
N ILE A 1107 -17.93 -25.47 -1.55
CA ILE A 1107 -17.37 -25.76 -2.88
C ILE A 1107 -17.86 -27.12 -3.39
N ASP A 1108 -17.81 -28.18 -2.57
CA ASP A 1108 -18.33 -29.52 -2.90
C ASP A 1108 -19.79 -29.44 -3.38
N GLU A 1109 -20.62 -28.66 -2.68
CA GLU A 1109 -22.01 -28.37 -3.08
C GLU A 1109 -22.11 -27.61 -4.41
N ALA A 1110 -21.25 -26.61 -4.64
CA ALA A 1110 -21.34 -25.71 -5.79
C ALA A 1110 -20.80 -26.33 -7.09
N VAL A 1111 -19.65 -27.00 -7.04
CA VAL A 1111 -19.00 -27.57 -8.23
C VAL A 1111 -19.50 -28.97 -8.55
N GLY A 1112 -20.07 -29.68 -7.57
CA GLY A 1112 -20.53 -31.06 -7.66
C GLY A 1112 -19.50 -32.05 -7.12
N ARG A 1113 -19.98 -33.07 -6.39
CA ARG A 1113 -19.15 -34.04 -5.65
C ARG A 1113 -18.12 -34.76 -6.51
N GLU A 1114 -18.45 -34.99 -7.78
CA GLU A 1114 -17.57 -35.65 -8.73
C GLU A 1114 -16.38 -34.77 -9.17
N ASN A 1115 -16.40 -33.47 -8.90
CA ASN A 1115 -15.41 -32.48 -9.38
C ASN A 1115 -14.46 -31.98 -8.29
N ILE A 1116 -14.43 -32.63 -7.13
CA ILE A 1116 -13.55 -32.33 -5.99
C ILE A 1116 -13.08 -33.64 -5.32
N PHE A 1117 -11.86 -33.67 -4.81
CA PHE A 1117 -11.31 -34.81 -4.10
C PHE A 1117 -11.37 -34.57 -2.58
N ILE A 1118 -12.25 -35.27 -1.90
CA ILE A 1118 -12.43 -35.14 -0.44
C ILE A 1118 -12.01 -36.43 0.28
N PHE A 1119 -11.27 -36.28 1.38
CA PHE A 1119 -10.80 -37.38 2.22
C PHE A 1119 -10.77 -37.00 3.72
N GLY A 1120 -10.43 -37.99 4.56
CA GLY A 1120 -10.10 -37.79 5.96
C GLY A 1120 -11.28 -37.83 6.92
N THR A 1121 -10.98 -37.66 8.20
CA THR A 1121 -11.92 -37.72 9.32
C THR A 1121 -12.94 -36.56 9.24
N GLN A 1122 -14.22 -36.85 9.51
CA GLN A 1122 -15.28 -35.83 9.58
C GLN A 1122 -15.22 -35.05 10.90
N VAL A 1123 -15.80 -33.85 10.94
CA VAL A 1123 -15.72 -32.94 12.09
C VAL A 1123 -16.22 -33.61 13.38
N GLU A 1124 -17.30 -34.38 13.27
CA GLU A 1124 -18.00 -35.04 14.38
C GLU A 1124 -17.16 -36.17 15.01
N ASP A 1125 -16.22 -36.75 14.25
CA ASP A 1125 -15.41 -37.89 14.67
C ASP A 1125 -14.01 -37.49 15.18
N VAL A 1126 -13.62 -36.21 15.07
CA VAL A 1126 -12.26 -35.74 15.41
C VAL A 1126 -11.88 -36.09 16.84
N ASP A 1127 -12.76 -35.80 17.81
CA ASP A 1127 -12.46 -36.04 19.23
C ASP A 1127 -12.40 -37.53 19.57
N ASN A 1128 -13.30 -38.33 18.98
CA ASN A 1128 -13.30 -39.78 19.10
C ASN A 1128 -12.00 -40.39 18.55
N MET A 1129 -11.51 -39.90 17.40
CA MET A 1129 -10.24 -40.36 16.82
C MET A 1129 -9.04 -39.97 17.66
N LYS A 1130 -9.04 -38.75 18.24
CA LYS A 1130 -7.98 -38.32 19.18
C LYS A 1130 -7.95 -39.19 20.44
N GLU A 1131 -9.12 -39.55 20.98
CA GLU A 1131 -9.20 -40.45 22.13
C GLU A 1131 -8.71 -41.85 21.79
N LYS A 1132 -9.15 -42.41 20.65
CA LYS A 1132 -8.67 -43.70 20.15
C LYS A 1132 -7.16 -43.73 19.98
N MET A 1133 -6.56 -42.69 19.40
CA MET A 1133 -5.11 -42.54 19.26
C MET A 1133 -4.39 -42.58 20.61
N ARG A 1134 -4.86 -41.82 21.60
CA ARG A 1134 -4.24 -41.80 22.94
C ARG A 1134 -4.27 -43.18 23.60
N ASN A 1135 -5.29 -43.98 23.31
CA ASN A 1135 -5.51 -45.29 23.92
C ASN A 1135 -4.93 -46.49 23.14
N THR A 1136 -4.43 -46.29 21.92
CA THR A 1136 -3.86 -47.37 21.07
C THR A 1136 -2.32 -47.31 21.06
N ASP A 1137 -1.62 -48.43 20.89
CA ASP A 1137 -0.16 -48.41 20.70
C ASP A 1137 0.20 -47.68 19.38
N PRO A 1138 1.22 -46.79 19.35
CA PRO A 1138 1.57 -46.05 18.14
C PRO A 1138 1.98 -46.91 16.95
N HIS A 1139 2.63 -48.06 17.18
CA HIS A 1139 3.02 -48.98 16.10
C HIS A 1139 1.81 -49.70 15.48
N GLU A 1140 0.74 -49.86 16.25
CA GLU A 1140 -0.54 -50.42 15.77
C GLU A 1140 -1.44 -49.35 15.16
N TYR A 1141 -1.37 -48.12 15.66
CA TYR A 1141 -2.23 -47.02 15.22
C TYR A 1141 -1.81 -46.43 13.87
N PHE A 1142 -0.52 -46.19 13.65
CA PHE A 1142 -0.04 -45.54 12.43
C PHE A 1142 0.08 -46.53 11.25
N PRO A 1143 -0.29 -46.11 10.02
CA PRO A 1143 -0.16 -46.97 8.85
C PRO A 1143 1.31 -47.29 8.55
N GLN A 1144 1.58 -48.49 8.05
CA GLN A 1144 2.94 -48.97 7.73
C GLN A 1144 3.67 -48.06 6.73
N GLU A 1145 2.94 -47.46 5.80
CA GLU A 1145 3.42 -46.48 4.84
C GLU A 1145 4.03 -45.25 5.54
N LEU A 1146 3.40 -44.77 6.62
CA LEU A 1146 3.90 -43.63 7.40
C LEU A 1146 5.09 -44.01 8.27
N LEU A 1147 5.06 -45.21 8.87
CA LEU A 1147 6.18 -45.72 9.67
C LEU A 1147 7.48 -45.86 8.84
N LYS A 1148 7.37 -46.26 7.56
CA LYS A 1148 8.51 -46.26 6.63
C LYS A 1148 9.05 -44.86 6.37
N VAL A 1149 8.18 -43.86 6.16
CA VAL A 1149 8.59 -42.46 5.99
C VAL A 1149 9.34 -41.95 7.23
N PHE A 1150 8.81 -42.25 8.40
CA PHE A 1150 9.43 -41.94 9.70
C PHE A 1150 10.82 -42.56 9.85
N GLN A 1151 10.98 -43.83 9.45
CA GLN A 1151 12.26 -44.52 9.48
C GLN A 1151 13.29 -43.86 8.55
N GLU A 1152 12.90 -43.44 7.35
CA GLU A 1152 13.83 -42.79 6.41
C GLU A 1152 14.29 -41.40 6.87
N ILE A 1153 13.43 -40.66 7.57
CA ILE A 1153 13.82 -39.41 8.23
C ILE A 1153 14.81 -39.71 9.38
N ASP A 1154 14.56 -40.75 10.19
CA ASP A 1154 15.45 -41.14 11.28
C ASP A 1154 16.83 -41.60 10.82
N ASN A 1155 16.87 -42.34 9.70
CA ASN A 1155 18.07 -42.80 9.02
C ASN A 1155 18.90 -41.62 8.45
N GLY A 1156 18.36 -40.40 8.46
CA GLY A 1156 19.06 -39.19 8.05
C GLY A 1156 19.12 -38.99 6.54
N ARG A 1157 18.24 -39.65 5.75
CA ARG A 1157 18.23 -39.49 4.27
C ARG A 1157 18.11 -38.03 3.84
N PHE A 1158 17.35 -37.24 4.59
CA PHE A 1158 17.10 -35.81 4.33
C PHE A 1158 17.97 -34.88 5.20
N GLY A 1159 19.05 -35.42 5.79
CA GLY A 1159 20.00 -34.72 6.65
C GLY A 1159 19.95 -35.17 8.11
N HIS A 1160 21.10 -35.13 8.80
CA HIS A 1160 21.25 -35.49 10.21
C HIS A 1160 20.92 -34.33 11.16
N ASN A 1161 19.73 -33.75 11.00
CA ASN A 1161 19.29 -32.65 11.83
C ASN A 1161 18.30 -33.14 12.90
N GLN A 1162 18.66 -32.98 14.17
CA GLN A 1162 17.82 -33.34 15.32
C GLN A 1162 16.43 -32.67 15.27
N GLU A 1163 16.32 -31.49 14.65
CA GLU A 1163 15.05 -30.79 14.48
C GLU A 1163 14.06 -31.53 13.56
N LEU A 1164 14.56 -32.29 12.59
CA LEU A 1164 13.71 -33.12 11.71
C LEU A 1164 13.15 -34.33 12.46
N LYS A 1165 13.88 -34.83 13.47
CA LYS A 1165 13.38 -35.90 14.36
C LYS A 1165 12.29 -35.37 15.29
N TRP A 1166 12.49 -34.21 15.88
CA TRP A 1166 11.50 -33.59 16.76
C TRP A 1166 10.14 -33.35 16.09
N ILE A 1167 10.10 -33.12 14.77
CA ILE A 1167 8.85 -32.89 14.04
C ILE A 1167 8.04 -34.17 13.81
N ILE A 1168 8.71 -35.32 13.70
CA ILE A 1168 8.02 -36.62 13.58
C ILE A 1168 7.70 -37.17 14.97
N ASP A 1169 8.52 -36.88 15.97
CA ASP A 1169 8.27 -37.24 17.37
C ASP A 1169 7.03 -36.54 17.94
N SER A 1170 6.71 -35.33 17.45
CA SER A 1170 5.46 -34.63 17.80
C SER A 1170 4.21 -35.39 17.35
N ILE A 1171 4.33 -36.32 16.41
CA ILE A 1171 3.24 -37.20 15.95
C ILE A 1171 3.39 -38.60 16.60
N ARG A 1172 4.59 -39.18 16.52
CA ARG A 1172 4.92 -40.58 16.84
C ARG A 1172 4.56 -41.01 18.27
N HIS A 1173 4.62 -40.11 19.25
CA HIS A 1173 4.41 -40.44 20.67
C HIS A 1173 3.01 -40.10 21.19
N LYS A 1174 1.96 -40.43 20.44
CA LYS A 1174 0.53 -40.19 20.79
C LYS A 1174 0.14 -38.71 20.96
N ASN A 1175 0.89 -37.81 20.33
CA ASN A 1175 0.71 -36.36 20.42
C ASN A 1175 0.23 -35.73 19.10
N ASP A 1176 -0.31 -36.53 18.17
CA ASP A 1176 -0.83 -36.07 16.89
C ASP A 1176 -2.19 -35.36 17.04
N ASN A 1177 -2.13 -34.15 17.59
CA ASN A 1177 -3.29 -33.28 17.83
C ASN A 1177 -4.07 -32.92 16.56
N TYR A 1178 -3.47 -33.10 15.38
CA TYR A 1178 -4.02 -32.68 14.09
C TYR A 1178 -4.34 -33.86 13.16
N LEU A 1179 -4.31 -35.10 13.67
CA LEU A 1179 -4.73 -36.31 12.96
C LEU A 1179 -3.98 -36.51 11.63
N VAL A 1180 -2.69 -36.14 11.59
CA VAL A 1180 -1.81 -36.35 10.43
C VAL A 1180 -1.67 -37.84 10.12
N GLY A 1181 -1.42 -38.66 11.13
CA GLY A 1181 -1.25 -40.10 10.98
C GLY A 1181 -2.54 -40.86 10.75
N GLN A 1182 -3.64 -40.41 11.39
CA GLN A 1182 -4.99 -40.96 11.20
C GLN A 1182 -5.45 -40.82 9.74
N ASP A 1183 -5.36 -39.62 9.17
CA ASP A 1183 -5.87 -39.35 7.82
C ASP A 1183 -4.88 -39.76 6.71
N PHE A 1184 -3.65 -40.15 7.04
CA PHE A 1184 -2.58 -40.38 6.06
C PHE A 1184 -2.94 -41.44 5.01
N LYS A 1185 -3.59 -42.53 5.42
CA LYS A 1185 -3.97 -43.62 4.51
C LYS A 1185 -5.05 -43.18 3.53
N ASP A 1186 -6.03 -42.41 3.98
CA ASP A 1186 -7.09 -41.90 3.11
C ASP A 1186 -6.58 -40.78 2.20
N TYR A 1187 -5.62 -40.00 2.69
CA TYR A 1187 -4.89 -39.03 1.87
C TYR A 1187 -4.12 -39.70 0.72
N ILE A 1188 -3.42 -40.82 0.97
CA ILE A 1188 -2.77 -41.60 -0.10
C ILE A 1188 -3.78 -42.08 -1.14
N LYS A 1189 -4.94 -42.61 -0.71
CA LYS A 1189 -5.99 -43.06 -1.64
C LYS A 1189 -6.54 -41.92 -2.49
N ALA A 1190 -6.80 -40.77 -1.89
CA ALA A 1190 -7.29 -39.61 -2.62
C ALA A 1190 -6.26 -39.10 -3.64
N GLN A 1191 -4.96 -39.13 -3.28
CA GLN A 1191 -3.89 -38.82 -4.22
C GLN A 1191 -3.77 -39.82 -5.37
N GLN A 1192 -4.09 -41.10 -5.14
CA GLN A 1192 -4.18 -42.09 -6.22
C GLN A 1192 -5.34 -41.79 -7.18
N GLN A 1193 -6.50 -41.38 -6.65
CA GLN A 1193 -7.64 -40.97 -7.48
C GLN A 1193 -7.31 -39.75 -8.36
N VAL A 1194 -6.51 -38.81 -7.84
CA VAL A 1194 -5.98 -37.68 -8.62
C VAL A 1194 -5.13 -38.20 -9.79
N ASP A 1195 -4.18 -39.10 -9.54
CA ASP A 1195 -3.33 -39.67 -10.60
C ASP A 1195 -4.16 -40.43 -11.64
N ASP A 1196 -5.17 -41.20 -11.22
CA ASP A 1196 -6.04 -41.96 -12.11
C ASP A 1196 -6.89 -41.07 -13.02
N LEU A 1197 -7.36 -39.92 -12.51
CA LEU A 1197 -8.06 -38.92 -13.32
C LEU A 1197 -7.11 -38.15 -14.24
N TYR A 1198 -5.91 -37.78 -13.77
CA TYR A 1198 -4.97 -36.99 -14.57
C TYR A 1198 -4.49 -37.74 -15.82
N ARG A 1199 -4.48 -39.08 -15.80
CA ARG A 1199 -4.26 -39.92 -17.00
C ARG A 1199 -5.37 -39.80 -18.06
N GLN A 1200 -6.48 -39.14 -17.75
CA GLN A 1200 -7.64 -38.92 -18.62
C GLN A 1200 -7.78 -37.40 -18.91
N PRO A 1201 -6.95 -36.81 -19.79
CA PRO A 1201 -6.81 -35.36 -19.93
C PRO A 1201 -8.10 -34.64 -20.33
N ASN A 1202 -8.97 -35.29 -21.12
CA ASN A 1202 -10.27 -34.72 -21.50
C ASN A 1202 -11.24 -34.67 -20.32
N GLU A 1203 -11.27 -35.72 -19.49
CA GLU A 1203 -12.12 -35.74 -18.30
C GLU A 1203 -11.60 -34.77 -17.22
N TRP A 1204 -10.28 -34.68 -17.05
CA TRP A 1204 -9.66 -33.65 -16.21
C TRP A 1204 -10.08 -32.23 -16.65
N ALA A 1205 -9.99 -31.94 -17.95
CA ALA A 1205 -10.34 -30.63 -18.49
C ALA A 1205 -11.82 -30.29 -18.27
N LYS A 1206 -12.74 -31.24 -18.49
CA LYS A 1206 -14.17 -31.02 -18.20
C LYS A 1206 -14.41 -30.65 -16.74
N LYS A 1207 -13.80 -31.39 -15.80
CA LYS A 1207 -13.92 -31.13 -14.35
C LYS A 1207 -13.31 -29.79 -13.96
N SER A 1208 -12.19 -29.43 -14.58
CA SER A 1208 -11.51 -28.14 -14.44
C SER A 1208 -12.43 -26.99 -14.89
N ILE A 1209 -13.07 -27.11 -16.06
CA ILE A 1209 -14.02 -26.13 -16.56
C ILE A 1209 -15.23 -25.98 -15.63
N TYR A 1210 -15.82 -27.09 -15.15
CA TYR A 1210 -16.93 -27.04 -14.20
C TYR A 1210 -16.58 -26.28 -12.92
N ASN A 1211 -15.38 -26.48 -12.37
CA ASN A 1211 -14.90 -25.72 -11.21
C ASN A 1211 -14.86 -24.21 -11.50
N ALA A 1212 -14.37 -23.82 -12.68
CA ALA A 1212 -14.26 -22.42 -13.07
C ALA A 1212 -15.62 -21.74 -13.24
N ILE A 1213 -16.52 -22.34 -14.01
CA ILE A 1213 -17.82 -21.72 -14.36
C ILE A 1213 -18.84 -21.82 -13.23
N ARG A 1214 -18.74 -22.82 -12.34
CA ARG A 1214 -19.62 -22.98 -11.16
C ARG A 1214 -19.15 -22.23 -9.91
N SER A 1215 -18.02 -21.54 -9.98
CA SER A 1215 -17.50 -20.76 -8.84
C SER A 1215 -18.26 -19.46 -8.53
N PHE A 1216 -19.32 -19.13 -9.29
CA PHE A 1216 -20.04 -17.85 -9.21
C PHE A 1216 -20.53 -17.49 -7.80
N LYS A 1217 -20.91 -18.49 -6.98
CA LYS A 1217 -21.33 -18.31 -5.57
C LYS A 1217 -20.25 -17.62 -4.73
N PHE A 1218 -18.99 -17.73 -5.11
CA PHE A 1218 -17.83 -17.25 -4.35
C PHE A 1218 -17.33 -15.88 -4.80
N SER A 1219 -18.09 -15.15 -5.63
CA SER A 1219 -17.83 -13.73 -5.86
C SER A 1219 -18.01 -12.93 -4.55
N SER A 1220 -17.07 -12.03 -4.26
CA SER A 1220 -17.19 -11.10 -3.15
C SER A 1220 -18.33 -10.08 -3.34
N ASP A 1221 -18.80 -9.86 -4.57
CA ASP A 1221 -19.94 -8.96 -4.84
C ASP A 1221 -21.21 -9.48 -4.19
N ARG A 1222 -21.49 -10.79 -4.36
CA ARG A 1222 -22.60 -11.48 -3.71
C ARG A 1222 -22.52 -11.35 -2.20
N THR A 1223 -21.33 -11.60 -1.63
CA THR A 1223 -21.11 -11.40 -0.19
C THR A 1223 -21.43 -9.96 0.23
N ILE A 1224 -20.92 -8.94 -0.48
CA ILE A 1224 -21.18 -7.54 -0.15
C ILE A 1224 -22.64 -7.16 -0.29
N GLN A 1225 -23.36 -7.67 -1.29
CA GLN A 1225 -24.81 -7.47 -1.43
C GLN A 1225 -25.56 -8.01 -0.20
N GLU A 1226 -25.28 -9.25 0.23
CA GLU A 1226 -25.88 -9.82 1.45
C GLU A 1226 -25.59 -8.96 2.68
N TYR A 1227 -24.35 -8.48 2.86
CA TYR A 1227 -24.02 -7.57 3.96
C TYR A 1227 -24.77 -6.23 3.86
N ALA A 1228 -24.84 -5.64 2.67
CA ALA A 1228 -25.50 -4.38 2.42
C ALA A 1228 -27.01 -4.45 2.71
N GLU A 1229 -27.66 -5.54 2.34
CA GLU A 1229 -29.11 -5.72 2.51
C GLU A 1229 -29.46 -6.12 3.95
N GLU A 1230 -28.80 -7.15 4.49
CA GLU A 1230 -29.23 -7.80 5.74
C GLU A 1230 -28.61 -7.20 7.00
N ILE A 1231 -27.45 -6.55 6.89
CA ILE A 1231 -26.69 -6.03 8.05
C ILE A 1231 -26.66 -4.50 8.01
N TRP A 1232 -26.06 -3.93 6.98
CA TRP A 1232 -25.77 -2.49 6.93
C TRP A 1232 -26.97 -1.65 6.49
N GLN A 1233 -27.93 -2.25 5.77
CA GLN A 1233 -29.09 -1.58 5.19
C GLN A 1233 -28.64 -0.39 4.31
N LEU A 1234 -27.69 -0.64 3.42
CA LEU A 1234 -27.16 0.33 2.47
C LEU A 1234 -27.94 0.29 1.16
N LYS A 1235 -27.87 1.39 0.41
CA LYS A 1235 -28.33 1.46 -0.97
C LYS A 1235 -27.15 1.86 -1.86
N PRO A 1236 -27.05 1.30 -3.07
CA PRO A 1236 -26.06 1.75 -4.04
C PRO A 1236 -26.36 3.20 -4.42
N ILE A 1237 -25.31 4.03 -4.50
CA ILE A 1237 -25.38 5.43 -4.93
C ILE A 1237 -24.32 5.58 -6.01
N LYS A 1238 -24.76 5.43 -7.26
CA LYS A 1238 -23.90 5.56 -8.43
C LYS A 1238 -23.66 7.03 -8.74
N VAL A 1239 -22.39 7.43 -8.86
CA VAL A 1239 -22.00 8.76 -9.34
C VAL A 1239 -22.51 8.90 -10.78
N PRO A 1240 -23.13 10.04 -11.16
CA PRO A 1240 -23.58 10.25 -12.53
C PRO A 1240 -22.44 10.11 -13.52
N GLU A 1241 -22.72 9.55 -14.70
CA GLU A 1241 -21.72 9.45 -15.75
C GLU A 1241 -21.29 10.84 -16.23
N PRO A 1242 -20.03 10.99 -16.68
CA PRO A 1242 -19.57 12.21 -17.32
C PRO A 1242 -20.40 12.54 -18.57
N ALA A 1243 -20.54 13.82 -18.90
CA ALA A 1243 -21.30 14.27 -20.06
C ALA A 1243 -20.38 14.69 -21.23
N ALA A 1244 -20.76 14.39 -22.47
CA ALA A 1244 -19.99 14.82 -23.64
C ALA A 1244 -20.15 16.34 -23.90
N GLN A 1245 -21.27 16.94 -23.50
CA GLN A 1245 -21.54 18.37 -23.64
C GLN A 1245 -21.95 19.02 -22.32
N MET A 1246 -21.53 20.26 -22.10
CA MET A 1246 -21.75 20.99 -20.83
C MET A 1246 -23.23 21.13 -20.43
N HIS A 1247 -24.15 21.23 -21.40
CA HIS A 1247 -25.59 21.35 -21.14
C HIS A 1247 -26.29 20.01 -20.90
N GLU A 1248 -25.62 18.89 -21.19
CA GLU A 1248 -26.10 17.52 -20.93
C GLU A 1248 -25.71 17.03 -19.53
N ARG A 1249 -24.95 17.83 -18.77
CA ARG A 1249 -24.54 17.51 -17.41
C ARG A 1249 -25.73 17.20 -16.52
N VAL A 1250 -25.64 16.08 -15.82
CA VAL A 1250 -26.62 15.72 -14.80
C VAL A 1250 -26.44 16.66 -13.61
N LYS A 1251 -27.46 17.47 -13.35
CA LYS A 1251 -27.59 18.20 -12.08
C LYS A 1251 -27.85 17.17 -10.99
N GLY A 1252 -27.02 17.16 -9.94
CA GLY A 1252 -26.99 16.13 -8.89
C GLY A 1252 -28.28 15.89 -8.09
N ILE A 1253 -29.40 16.52 -8.46
CA ILE A 1253 -30.74 16.25 -7.93
C ILE A 1253 -31.63 15.77 -9.08
N THR A 1254 -31.71 14.46 -9.28
CA THR A 1254 -32.84 13.86 -9.99
C THR A 1254 -33.95 13.69 -8.96
N LEU A 1255 -34.93 14.61 -8.97
CA LEU A 1255 -36.12 14.51 -8.12
C LEU A 1255 -36.77 13.13 -8.33
N SER A 1256 -37.19 12.45 -7.25
CA SER A 1256 -37.97 11.21 -7.38
C SER A 1256 -39.24 11.46 -8.18
N LYS A 1257 -39.83 10.44 -8.82
CA LYS A 1257 -41.11 10.58 -9.54
C LYS A 1257 -42.19 11.29 -8.69
N SER A 1258 -42.25 10.99 -7.39
CA SER A 1258 -43.15 11.66 -6.45
C SER A 1258 -42.83 13.14 -6.22
N GLN A 1259 -41.55 13.52 -6.24
CA GLN A 1259 -41.11 14.91 -6.13
C GLN A 1259 -41.26 15.67 -7.45
N GLN A 1260 -41.16 14.99 -8.60
CA GLN A 1260 -41.47 15.54 -9.92
C GLN A 1260 -42.97 15.83 -10.04
N GLU A 1261 -43.85 14.90 -9.62
CA GLU A 1261 -45.30 15.11 -9.58
C GLU A 1261 -45.70 16.22 -8.60
N MET A 1262 -45.01 16.34 -7.46
CA MET A 1262 -45.22 17.42 -6.50
C MET A 1262 -44.76 18.78 -7.07
N ALA A 1263 -43.65 18.81 -7.80
CA ALA A 1263 -43.15 20.02 -8.45
C ALA A 1263 -44.04 20.45 -9.63
N GLU A 1264 -44.61 19.51 -10.39
CA GLU A 1264 -45.63 19.81 -11.41
C GLU A 1264 -46.94 20.31 -10.80
N LYS A 1265 -47.35 19.81 -9.63
CA LYS A 1265 -48.50 20.33 -8.87
C LYS A 1265 -48.26 21.70 -8.23
N ILE A 1266 -47.01 22.11 -8.04
CA ILE A 1266 -46.65 23.45 -7.54
C ILE A 1266 -46.46 24.43 -8.72
N LYS A 1267 -46.17 23.92 -9.92
CA LYS A 1267 -46.04 24.70 -11.16
C LYS A 1267 -47.38 24.99 -11.85
N ASN A 1268 -48.36 24.11 -11.71
CA ASN A 1268 -49.76 24.32 -12.09
C ASN A 1268 -50.53 25.00 -10.97
#